data_AF-A0A946XTN4-F1
#
_entry.id   AF-A0A946XTN4-F1
#
_cell.length_a   1.000
_cell.length_b   1.000
_cell.length_c   1.000
_cell.angle_alpha   90.00
_cell.angle_beta   90.00
_cell.angle_gamma   90.00
#
_symmetry.space_group_name_H-M   'P 1'
#
loop_
_entity.id
_entity.type
_entity.pdbx_description
1 polymer ?
#
loop_
_entity_poly.entity_id
_entity_poly.type
_entity_poly.pdbx_seq_one_letter_code
_entity_poly.pdbx_strand_id
1 'polypeptide(L)'
;MKSLRCFTLTLLIAMLAATGVPADDGGNGEAGKPVLKAMTGSESGRIQPDVVLEGHPPEAEHAFTGMMPFYLPMQSASGLTEGFEEGKDPTLYFDVDGVQKDTRLLAKPLVNVFIYGPGVGVDGTAFAHSFMDTYSAISLDDGLTWKPTNLSESSTQSSFNLDTDHDEAQQEPLPADHRILLGSKNNGALHAPGYEMPYTAHCTECHGRALTGTAQAPSCYSCHGSRWKEEPMNGVGPIVYEAIYKNSKLVGSGENADSALDVDIVDGFSGDVLFSENVTLTGTFSFVFRPAGLPPCTVAAAQDGDTGPAIQVVDKDGVPLEDQLDNEGKAICQGPDVDLTVYPGGTYNVFHAVAGDSVLVAWPSRFCQEGQPAYSFAYDADPEEVADDPLVLRREAIATYLGIDVMQDLYLTDLFGVAGAQGSIDFADEGYAQAGVVPFGCVWTARGKLVAGDDPRTTDVIEMSYMRWFKPERLTSGRRDPNRIEVKGVAGAGFVITWQEDPEGIRPGQGLGPGEGWSGAVAHPKTDVWYSFIPWEHFSTVQDPADDTGQTPMTFADYELAAVNDITQKPKPFVPMAVPMRLTNNDKCNIGRLDDTEDAYFSYCNITYAAAYGLQDFCADRVSIPLGSDGELQEICVSADGLPNIANTATTRPRLSLQGYDSDGIDSDEDGSLETDSAWVIVAAEESKGLGRYAFLPDGTPCDAEAVDAVPECTSDIGKNQWYFSFDMGEPATSATFAEPYGLVQNLVNQGNMLNQPEVDWRTGEFYPAINTELMWNFGDYNFDLYNTEIARRASLLVQGIGKAEASTSGLLAMPSWKQGVMRQGGPADTMLRRIVATDFTQGIANNPYAFTNMSCGDWLLEAGDNPYYPDGLCGSSATNLSGVVPDTCIEDENGGTVECPSVDTGVGTYGALVFPSYPYGPELNGVVQGEGDKTRVLTWHQCPSSGSVTNKSDEITPVACGADGSDADNLDDQSWYNPLDISKGHRGFIDGDFVMFLYAWSPNWRLNAKGSDRYDLYIRRSFTGGADWTTTPSGLDGNGTVTCESYRTTETGTGEPDEPKVCYLFPAGGAEHARNVTQHKAMRITTLDPRYAATAATIPATLAAELADAGFLGSPGYVAGDETLEDVRDPSRFFIVFETGDNSTVKIGEAEPLDLFYSRAVNYGDDYEVWAETEGGDVSLCFPNEPYDVLLIDDPREDSGFCNEFDKMEQGTPGLASSEASLKANPGGEFLYGVWTQIDESSHESDAMARRIWWIDGYISDLYSWTLPGTNNE
;
A
#
# COMPACT_ATOMS: atom_id res chain seq x y z
N MET A 1 -39.56 -40.37 39.70
CA MET A 1 -40.69 -39.87 40.52
C MET A 1 -40.70 -38.35 40.39
N LYS A 2 -41.64 -37.79 39.60
CA LYS A 2 -42.70 -36.85 40.05
C LYS A 2 -42.13 -35.58 40.73
N SER A 3 -42.44 -34.34 40.37
CA SER A 3 -43.45 -33.79 39.46
C SER A 3 -43.35 -32.24 39.49
N LEU A 4 -43.53 -31.61 38.31
CA LEU A 4 -44.19 -30.31 38.03
C LEU A 4 -43.81 -29.06 38.84
N ARG A 5 -43.46 -27.98 38.10
CA ARG A 5 -44.34 -26.81 37.93
C ARG A 5 -44.01 -26.05 36.62
N CYS A 6 -45.08 -25.78 35.89
CA CYS A 6 -45.21 -25.00 34.66
C CYS A 6 -45.41 -23.52 35.04
N PHE A 7 -44.85 -22.54 34.31
CA PHE A 7 -45.49 -21.23 34.02
C PHE A 7 -44.72 -20.45 32.92
N THR A 8 -45.43 -20.24 31.81
CA THR A 8 -45.34 -19.27 30.70
C THR A 8 -44.19 -18.26 30.55
N LEU A 9 -43.61 -18.34 29.33
CA LEU A 9 -43.19 -17.29 28.41
C LEU A 9 -43.73 -15.87 28.68
N THR A 10 -42.82 -14.89 28.87
CA THR A 10 -42.97 -13.53 28.34
C THR A 10 -41.56 -13.01 28.07
N LEU A 11 -41.21 -12.96 26.79
CA LEU A 11 -39.99 -12.39 26.25
C LEU A 11 -40.08 -10.86 26.43
N LEU A 12 -39.17 -10.28 27.21
CA LEU A 12 -38.91 -8.84 27.23
C LEU A 12 -37.41 -8.69 26.94
N ILE A 13 -37.07 -8.64 25.64
CA ILE A 13 -35.78 -8.13 25.19
C ILE A 13 -35.89 -6.62 25.36
N ALA A 14 -35.34 -6.10 26.45
CA ALA A 14 -35.04 -4.69 26.56
C ALA A 14 -33.63 -4.52 25.99
N MET A 15 -33.54 -4.04 24.75
CA MET A 15 -32.35 -3.35 24.26
C MET A 15 -32.17 -2.11 25.15
N LEU A 16 -31.32 -2.23 26.18
CA LEU A 16 -30.62 -1.09 26.73
C LEU A 16 -29.23 -1.13 26.10
N ALA A 17 -29.01 -0.25 25.12
CA ALA A 17 -27.66 0.22 24.82
C ALA A 17 -27.15 0.90 26.10
N ALA A 18 -26.43 0.15 26.93
CA ALA A 18 -25.72 0.72 28.05
C ALA A 18 -24.47 1.38 27.48
N THR A 19 -24.49 2.71 27.44
CA THR A 19 -23.30 3.56 27.33
C THR A 19 -22.45 3.32 28.58
N GLY A 20 -21.66 2.26 28.57
CA GLY A 20 -20.61 2.02 29.54
C GLY A 20 -19.45 2.95 29.20
N VAL A 21 -19.14 3.86 30.11
CA VAL A 21 -17.91 4.67 30.08
C VAL A 21 -16.71 3.72 30.21
N PRO A 22 -15.78 3.67 29.25
CA PRO A 22 -14.53 2.93 29.43
C PRO A 22 -13.64 3.64 30.47
N ALA A 23 -13.41 2.98 31.60
CA ALA A 23 -12.45 3.35 32.64
C ALA A 23 -11.02 2.81 32.37
N ASP A 24 -10.24 3.53 31.58
CA ASP A 24 -8.78 3.75 31.75
C ASP A 24 -7.88 2.60 32.29
N ASP A 25 -6.94 2.14 31.46
CA ASP A 25 -6.24 0.85 31.48
C ASP A 25 -4.84 0.79 32.16
N GLY A 26 -4.73 1.28 33.39
CA GLY A 26 -3.62 0.88 34.29
C GLY A 26 -2.16 1.29 33.96
N GLY A 27 -1.87 1.98 32.87
CA GLY A 27 -0.55 2.58 32.59
C GLY A 27 -0.41 4.06 32.99
N ASN A 28 -1.48 4.65 33.53
CA ASN A 28 -1.88 6.01 33.15
C ASN A 28 -1.28 7.05 34.08
N GLY A 29 -0.55 8.01 33.50
CA GLY A 29 -0.17 9.31 34.08
C GLY A 29 0.65 9.33 35.37
N GLU A 30 0.99 8.17 35.95
CA GLU A 30 1.86 8.15 37.13
C GLU A 30 3.22 8.71 36.69
N ALA A 31 3.69 9.76 37.36
CA ALA A 31 5.00 10.34 37.09
C ALA A 31 6.06 9.23 37.08
N GLY A 32 6.62 8.93 35.91
CA GLY A 32 7.50 7.79 35.71
C GLY A 32 7.01 6.66 34.78
N LYS A 33 5.88 6.79 34.05
CA LYS A 33 5.38 5.73 33.14
C LYS A 33 5.10 6.20 31.70
N PRO A 34 5.36 5.37 30.68
CA PRO A 34 5.06 5.73 29.29
C PRO A 34 3.55 5.84 29.00
N VAL A 35 3.16 6.80 28.15
CA VAL A 35 1.80 6.90 27.60
C VAL A 35 1.65 5.90 26.45
N LEU A 36 1.22 4.68 26.78
CA LEU A 36 0.95 3.57 25.85
C LEU A 36 -0.48 3.06 26.08
N LYS A 37 -1.29 2.96 25.01
CA LYS A 37 -2.73 2.72 25.09
C LYS A 37 -3.22 1.72 24.06
N ALA A 38 -4.05 0.77 24.48
CA ALA A 38 -4.80 -0.08 23.57
C ALA A 38 -6.17 0.56 23.28
N MET A 39 -6.41 0.90 22.00
CA MET A 39 -7.67 1.53 21.56
C MET A 39 -8.80 0.52 21.35
N THR A 40 -8.46 -0.76 21.18
CA THR A 40 -9.38 -1.89 21.01
C THR A 40 -9.62 -2.66 22.32
N GLY A 41 -8.68 -2.60 23.28
CA GLY A 41 -8.99 -2.55 24.70
C GLY A 41 -7.86 -2.84 25.68
N SER A 42 -8.01 -2.39 26.95
CA SER A 42 -7.70 -3.17 28.15
C SER A 42 -8.42 -2.62 29.41
N GLU A 43 -8.56 -3.48 30.45
CA GLU A 43 -9.22 -3.39 31.79
C GLU A 43 -10.58 -2.66 32.01
N SER A 44 -11.11 -1.86 31.08
CA SER A 44 -12.45 -1.22 31.17
C SER A 44 -13.54 -1.74 30.26
N GLY A 45 -13.19 -2.67 29.38
CA GLY A 45 -14.10 -3.23 28.38
C GLY A 45 -13.49 -3.07 26.99
N ARG A 46 -13.17 -4.19 26.36
CA ARG A 46 -12.84 -4.23 24.93
C ARG A 46 -13.99 -3.69 24.11
N ILE A 47 -13.67 -3.01 23.00
CA ILE A 47 -14.63 -2.84 21.91
C ILE A 47 -15.17 -4.24 21.62
N GLN A 48 -16.49 -4.43 21.72
CA GLN A 48 -17.10 -5.69 21.33
C GLN A 48 -17.41 -5.57 19.85
N PRO A 49 -16.74 -6.31 18.97
CA PRO A 49 -17.13 -6.33 17.56
C PRO A 49 -18.56 -6.87 17.46
N ASP A 50 -19.29 -6.40 16.46
CA ASP A 50 -20.67 -6.84 16.23
C ASP A 50 -20.76 -8.33 15.86
N VAL A 51 -19.68 -8.86 15.28
CA VAL A 51 -19.50 -10.28 14.96
C VAL A 51 -18.50 -10.91 15.93
N VAL A 52 -18.89 -12.06 16.50
CA VAL A 52 -17.99 -12.94 17.28
C VAL A 52 -18.02 -14.32 16.64
N LEU A 53 -16.86 -14.80 16.19
CA LEU A 53 -16.69 -16.10 15.56
C LEU A 53 -15.98 -17.05 16.52
N GLU A 54 -16.50 -18.27 16.70
CA GLU A 54 -15.88 -19.26 17.59
C GLU A 54 -14.55 -19.72 16.98
N GLY A 55 -13.45 -19.60 17.75
CA GLY A 55 -12.11 -19.98 17.30
C GLY A 55 -11.34 -18.88 16.54
N HIS A 56 -12.00 -17.75 16.22
CA HIS A 56 -11.41 -16.62 15.50
C HIS A 56 -11.56 -15.37 16.36
N PRO A 57 -10.56 -15.03 17.21
CA PRO A 57 -10.63 -13.85 18.06
C PRO A 57 -10.66 -12.56 17.21
N PRO A 58 -11.19 -11.45 17.76
CA PRO A 58 -11.11 -10.16 17.09
C PRO A 58 -9.67 -9.66 17.01
N GLU A 59 -9.30 -9.16 15.84
CA GLU A 59 -7.99 -8.62 15.53
C GLU A 59 -8.13 -7.18 15.05
N ALA A 60 -7.17 -6.33 15.43
CA ALA A 60 -6.97 -5.02 14.86
C ALA A 60 -6.01 -5.11 13.67
N GLU A 61 -6.22 -4.27 12.65
CA GLU A 61 -5.28 -4.08 11.55
C GLU A 61 -5.33 -2.64 11.03
N HIS A 62 -4.34 -2.26 10.19
CA HIS A 62 -4.33 -1.01 9.43
C HIS A 62 -4.56 0.24 10.29
N ALA A 63 -3.78 0.38 11.36
CA ALA A 63 -3.92 1.47 12.31
C ALA A 63 -3.11 2.72 11.89
N PHE A 64 -3.80 3.85 11.70
CA PHE A 64 -3.21 5.11 11.23
C PHE A 64 -3.52 6.29 12.16
N THR A 65 -2.59 7.25 12.26
CA THR A 65 -2.75 8.45 13.10
C THR A 65 -2.69 9.75 12.31
N GLY A 66 -3.53 10.70 12.70
CA GLY A 66 -3.61 12.06 12.19
C GLY A 66 -3.68 13.06 13.34
N MET A 67 -3.30 14.31 13.07
CA MET A 67 -3.21 15.37 14.06
C MET A 67 -3.76 16.66 13.47
N MET A 68 -4.67 17.33 14.18
CA MET A 68 -5.19 18.62 13.75
C MET A 68 -4.16 19.74 13.93
N PRO A 69 -4.19 20.78 13.08
CA PRO A 69 -3.15 21.82 13.04
C PRO A 69 -3.33 22.91 14.12
N PHE A 70 -4.11 22.66 15.17
CA PHE A 70 -4.41 23.65 16.22
C PHE A 70 -4.54 23.00 17.59
N TYR A 71 -4.45 23.82 18.64
CA TYR A 71 -4.59 23.41 20.04
C TYR A 71 -5.98 23.73 20.59
N LEU A 72 -6.48 22.86 21.46
CA LEU A 72 -7.70 23.06 22.23
C LEU A 72 -7.45 22.94 23.73
N PRO A 73 -8.31 23.54 24.58
CA PRO A 73 -8.32 23.22 26.00
C PRO A 73 -8.35 21.71 26.22
N MET A 74 -7.38 21.23 26.98
CA MET A 74 -7.20 19.81 27.24
C MET A 74 -8.40 19.25 28.00
N GLN A 75 -8.90 18.10 27.55
CA GLN A 75 -9.97 17.36 28.21
C GLN A 75 -9.82 15.88 27.91
N SER A 76 -10.25 15.02 28.84
CA SER A 76 -10.29 13.59 28.54
C SER A 76 -11.25 13.31 27.37
N ALA A 77 -11.11 12.16 26.74
CA ALA A 77 -12.00 11.63 25.73
C ALA A 77 -13.45 11.45 26.23
N SER A 78 -13.66 11.40 27.56
CA SER A 78 -14.98 11.44 28.18
C SER A 78 -15.54 12.85 28.40
N GLY A 79 -14.77 13.89 28.10
CA GLY A 79 -15.12 15.30 28.28
C GLY A 79 -14.80 15.88 29.65
N LEU A 80 -14.07 15.16 30.52
CA LEU A 80 -13.72 15.67 31.85
C LEU A 80 -12.61 16.73 31.75
N THR A 81 -12.84 17.87 32.39
CA THR A 81 -11.91 19.03 32.38
C THR A 81 -11.25 19.31 33.73
N GLU A 82 -11.74 18.72 34.83
CA GLU A 82 -11.23 18.91 36.18
C GLU A 82 -11.41 17.63 37.03
N GLY A 83 -10.65 17.51 38.12
CA GLY A 83 -10.79 16.39 39.06
C GLY A 83 -10.13 15.09 38.58
N PHE A 84 -9.08 15.21 37.76
CA PHE A 84 -8.23 14.09 37.35
C PHE A 84 -7.71 13.31 38.56
N GLU A 85 -7.53 11.99 38.40
CA GLU A 85 -6.94 11.18 39.47
C GLU A 85 -5.49 11.63 39.76
N GLU A 86 -5.02 11.44 40.99
CA GLU A 86 -3.64 11.81 41.38
C GLU A 86 -2.65 10.99 40.54
N GLY A 87 -1.81 11.67 39.76
CA GLY A 87 -0.96 11.00 38.76
C GLY A 87 -1.75 10.54 37.54
N LYS A 88 -2.80 11.23 37.12
CA LYS A 88 -3.45 11.08 35.81
C LYS A 88 -3.88 12.43 35.25
N ASP A 89 -3.21 13.49 35.70
CA ASP A 89 -3.45 14.84 35.23
C ASP A 89 -2.79 14.99 33.86
N PRO A 90 -3.56 15.13 32.76
CA PRO A 90 -3.00 15.18 31.42
C PRO A 90 -2.16 16.44 31.19
N THR A 91 -2.23 17.41 32.11
CA THR A 91 -1.51 18.67 32.02
C THR A 91 -0.05 18.56 32.45
N LEU A 92 0.38 17.49 33.13
CA LEU A 92 1.73 17.40 33.70
C LEU A 92 2.68 16.57 32.81
N TYR A 93 3.91 17.06 32.62
CA TYR A 93 4.94 16.41 31.79
C TYR A 93 6.26 16.27 32.58
N PHE A 94 6.87 15.09 32.58
CA PHE A 94 8.10 14.79 33.32
C PHE A 94 9.21 14.28 32.38
N ASP A 95 10.47 14.56 32.71
CA ASP A 95 11.60 13.92 32.04
C ASP A 95 11.87 12.51 32.53
N VAL A 96 12.87 11.90 31.88
CA VAL A 96 13.34 10.54 32.14
C VAL A 96 13.91 10.35 33.55
N ASP A 97 14.23 11.44 34.25
CA ASP A 97 14.65 11.44 35.66
C ASP A 97 13.47 11.61 36.63
N GLY A 98 12.23 11.67 36.13
CA GLY A 98 11.01 11.89 36.90
C GLY A 98 10.86 13.34 37.40
N VAL A 99 11.60 14.28 36.82
CA VAL A 99 11.52 15.70 37.13
C VAL A 99 10.45 16.32 36.25
N GLN A 100 9.46 16.99 36.87
CA GLN A 100 8.45 17.73 36.13
C GLN A 100 9.13 18.83 35.30
N LYS A 101 8.94 18.78 33.99
CA LYS A 101 9.50 19.74 33.03
C LYS A 101 8.51 20.80 32.64
N ASP A 102 7.24 20.43 32.54
CA ASP A 102 6.23 21.33 31.99
C ASP A 102 4.84 21.09 32.60
N THR A 103 3.97 22.09 32.43
CA THR A 103 2.53 21.99 32.69
C THR A 103 1.76 22.66 31.58
N ARG A 104 0.87 21.92 30.92
CA ARG A 104 0.18 22.35 29.70
C ARG A 104 -1.32 22.22 29.83
N LEU A 105 -2.04 23.27 29.42
CA LEU A 105 -3.50 23.31 29.48
C LEU A 105 -4.16 23.06 28.12
N LEU A 106 -3.35 22.74 27.11
CA LEU A 106 -3.71 22.63 25.72
C LEU A 106 -3.22 21.31 25.16
N ALA A 107 -4.01 20.70 24.27
CA ALA A 107 -3.66 19.48 23.56
C ALA A 107 -4.02 19.60 22.08
N LYS A 108 -3.29 18.88 21.23
CA LYS A 108 -3.66 18.74 19.82
C LYS A 108 -4.67 17.61 19.68
N PRO A 109 -5.80 17.81 18.98
CA PRO A 109 -6.70 16.72 18.67
C PRO A 109 -5.98 15.66 17.82
N LEU A 110 -5.95 14.43 18.34
CA LEU A 110 -5.44 13.26 17.62
C LEU A 110 -6.61 12.46 17.07
N VAL A 111 -6.47 12.01 15.83
CA VAL A 111 -7.48 11.25 15.10
C VAL A 111 -6.83 9.98 14.58
N ASN A 112 -7.18 8.86 15.21
CA ASN A 112 -6.73 7.55 14.80
C ASN A 112 -7.85 6.81 14.05
N VAL A 113 -7.47 5.98 13.09
CA VAL A 113 -8.36 5.05 12.39
C VAL A 113 -7.73 3.66 12.37
N PHE A 114 -8.55 2.62 12.39
CA PHE A 114 -8.12 1.22 12.32
C PHE A 114 -9.31 0.35 11.90
N ILE A 115 -9.06 -0.88 11.45
CA ILE A 115 -10.11 -1.90 11.33
C ILE A 115 -10.04 -2.86 12.51
N TYR A 116 -11.19 -3.36 12.96
CA TYR A 116 -11.26 -4.29 14.08
C TYR A 116 -12.42 -5.27 13.95
N GLY A 117 -12.13 -6.55 14.20
CA GLY A 117 -13.10 -7.65 14.20
C GLY A 117 -12.43 -8.98 13.86
N PRO A 118 -13.17 -10.09 13.81
CA PRO A 118 -12.58 -11.38 13.47
C PRO A 118 -12.31 -11.48 11.96
N GLY A 119 -11.25 -12.20 11.60
CA GLY A 119 -10.95 -12.60 10.23
C GLY A 119 -10.80 -14.11 10.14
N VAL A 120 -11.22 -14.71 9.03
CA VAL A 120 -10.96 -16.14 8.75
C VAL A 120 -9.88 -16.21 7.67
N GLY A 121 -8.64 -16.46 8.10
CA GLY A 121 -7.50 -16.62 7.21
C GLY A 121 -7.67 -17.81 6.25
N VAL A 122 -7.09 -17.69 5.06
CA VAL A 122 -7.09 -18.75 4.05
C VAL A 122 -5.68 -19.33 3.93
N ASP A 123 -5.55 -20.63 4.21
CA ASP A 123 -4.26 -21.31 4.29
C ASP A 123 -3.42 -21.16 3.00
N GLY A 124 -2.11 -20.99 3.18
CA GLY A 124 -1.16 -20.74 2.10
C GLY A 124 -1.32 -19.39 1.39
N THR A 125 -2.14 -18.47 1.92
CA THR A 125 -2.35 -17.12 1.35
C THR A 125 -2.26 -16.03 2.41
N ALA A 126 -2.09 -14.78 1.97
CA ALA A 126 -2.22 -13.60 2.83
C ALA A 126 -3.66 -13.04 2.84
N PHE A 127 -4.62 -13.79 2.30
CA PHE A 127 -6.02 -13.38 2.20
C PHE A 127 -6.81 -13.91 3.41
N ALA A 128 -7.76 -13.10 3.87
CA ALA A 128 -8.72 -13.49 4.90
C ALA A 128 -10.12 -13.03 4.53
N HIS A 129 -11.13 -13.85 4.86
CA HIS A 129 -12.51 -13.41 4.88
C HIS A 129 -12.71 -12.50 6.09
N SER A 130 -12.79 -11.19 5.83
CA SER A 130 -12.92 -10.18 6.88
C SER A 130 -14.36 -10.08 7.39
N PHE A 131 -14.51 -10.02 8.72
CA PHE A 131 -15.73 -9.62 9.42
C PHE A 131 -15.45 -8.37 10.28
N MET A 132 -14.49 -7.55 9.84
CA MET A 132 -14.05 -6.35 10.53
C MET A 132 -14.89 -5.13 10.15
N ASP A 133 -14.97 -4.19 11.08
CA ASP A 133 -15.49 -2.84 10.85
C ASP A 133 -14.36 -1.80 10.90
N THR A 134 -14.58 -0.66 10.26
CA THR A 134 -13.73 0.52 10.34
C THR A 134 -14.10 1.37 11.55
N TYR A 135 -13.10 1.69 12.37
CA TYR A 135 -13.23 2.53 13.55
C TYR A 135 -12.41 3.80 13.43
N SER A 136 -12.84 4.84 14.15
CA SER A 136 -11.98 5.98 14.50
C SER A 136 -11.93 6.19 16.00
N ALA A 137 -10.76 6.51 16.55
CA ALA A 137 -10.56 6.88 17.94
C ALA A 137 -10.00 8.30 18.06
N ILE A 138 -10.66 9.13 18.88
CA ILE A 138 -10.30 10.54 19.08
C ILE A 138 -9.70 10.75 20.47
N SER A 139 -8.59 11.48 20.55
CA SER A 139 -8.02 11.99 21.80
C SER A 139 -7.96 13.51 21.78
N LEU A 140 -8.29 14.13 22.93
CA LEU A 140 -8.28 15.57 23.18
C LEU A 140 -7.38 15.93 24.38
N ASP A 141 -6.52 14.99 24.77
CA ASP A 141 -5.57 15.07 25.89
C ASP A 141 -4.19 14.48 25.52
N ASP A 142 -3.77 14.70 24.28
CA ASP A 142 -2.48 14.27 23.74
C ASP A 142 -2.22 12.76 23.89
N GLY A 143 -3.26 11.95 23.68
CA GLY A 143 -3.17 10.49 23.60
C GLY A 143 -3.33 9.75 24.93
N LEU A 144 -3.63 10.45 26.03
CA LEU A 144 -3.84 9.82 27.34
C LEU A 144 -5.16 9.06 27.42
N THR A 145 -6.21 9.55 26.77
CA THR A 145 -7.49 8.85 26.67
C THR A 145 -8.06 8.91 25.25
N TRP A 146 -8.87 7.90 24.88
CA TRP A 146 -9.37 7.71 23.52
C TRP A 146 -10.88 7.39 23.51
N LYS A 147 -11.62 7.96 22.55
CA LYS A 147 -13.06 7.68 22.30
C LYS A 147 -13.22 6.98 20.94
N PRO A 148 -13.30 5.63 20.90
CA PRO A 148 -13.53 4.89 19.66
C PRO A 148 -14.99 5.03 19.16
N THR A 149 -15.19 5.04 17.85
CA THR A 149 -16.48 5.09 17.14
C THR A 149 -16.45 4.15 15.94
N ASN A 150 -17.41 3.22 15.84
CA ASN A 150 -17.61 2.41 14.63
C ASN A 150 -18.18 3.30 13.52
N LEU A 151 -17.44 3.40 12.41
CA LEU A 151 -17.79 4.22 11.26
C LEU A 151 -18.57 3.40 10.22
N SER A 152 -18.20 2.14 9.96
CA SER A 152 -18.78 1.33 8.90
C SER A 152 -20.10 0.67 9.30
N GLU A 153 -20.19 0.10 10.51
CA GLU A 153 -21.35 -0.68 10.99
C GLU A 153 -21.82 -1.73 9.95
N SER A 154 -20.88 -2.35 9.20
CA SER A 154 -21.15 -3.19 8.02
C SER A 154 -20.75 -4.65 8.18
N SER A 155 -19.99 -5.02 9.22
CA SER A 155 -19.52 -6.39 9.47
C SER A 155 -20.62 -7.46 9.50
N THR A 156 -21.84 -7.08 9.91
CA THR A 156 -23.04 -7.96 9.95
C THR A 156 -23.97 -7.82 8.76
N GLN A 157 -23.67 -6.91 7.84
CA GLN A 157 -24.47 -6.66 6.63
C GLN A 157 -23.97 -7.52 5.47
N SER A 158 -24.79 -7.66 4.43
CA SER A 158 -24.40 -8.31 3.18
C SER A 158 -25.14 -7.67 2.01
N SER A 159 -24.43 -7.55 0.89
CA SER A 159 -24.98 -7.07 -0.39
C SER A 159 -24.90 -8.11 -1.50
N PHE A 160 -24.35 -9.29 -1.20
CA PHE A 160 -24.01 -10.30 -2.19
C PHE A 160 -24.30 -11.70 -1.65
N ASN A 161 -25.07 -12.46 -2.39
CA ASN A 161 -25.34 -13.86 -2.15
C ASN A 161 -24.63 -14.71 -3.20
N LEU A 162 -23.66 -15.51 -2.78
CA LEU A 162 -22.81 -16.29 -3.70
C LEU A 162 -23.62 -17.22 -4.62
N ASP A 163 -24.75 -17.79 -4.15
CA ASP A 163 -25.55 -18.73 -4.94
C ASP A 163 -26.37 -18.06 -6.05
N THR A 164 -26.68 -16.76 -5.89
CA THR A 164 -27.65 -16.07 -6.75
C THR A 164 -27.10 -14.87 -7.49
N ASP A 165 -26.05 -14.25 -6.96
CA ASP A 165 -25.45 -13.04 -7.52
C ASP A 165 -24.13 -13.33 -8.26
N HIS A 166 -23.46 -14.46 -7.99
CA HIS A 166 -22.30 -14.89 -8.76
C HIS A 166 -22.73 -15.29 -10.18
N ASP A 167 -22.15 -14.63 -11.18
CA ASP A 167 -22.27 -15.05 -12.58
C ASP A 167 -21.01 -15.85 -12.93
N GLU A 168 -21.15 -17.18 -12.97
CA GLU A 168 -20.06 -18.06 -13.41
C GLU A 168 -19.59 -17.58 -14.80
N ALA A 169 -18.27 -17.40 -14.98
CA ALA A 169 -17.73 -16.96 -16.25
C ALA A 169 -18.28 -17.84 -17.40
N GLN A 170 -18.91 -17.22 -18.39
CA GLN A 170 -19.30 -17.95 -19.60
C GLN A 170 -18.03 -18.48 -20.24
N GLN A 171 -17.88 -19.82 -20.25
CA GLN A 171 -16.81 -20.49 -20.99
C GLN A 171 -16.67 -19.82 -22.36
N GLU A 172 -15.46 -19.33 -22.66
CA GLU A 172 -15.18 -18.79 -23.99
C GLU A 172 -15.64 -19.79 -25.06
N PRO A 173 -16.12 -19.31 -26.23
CA PRO A 173 -16.56 -20.20 -27.30
C PRO A 173 -15.46 -21.22 -27.59
N LEU A 174 -15.82 -22.49 -27.41
CA LEU A 174 -14.92 -23.63 -27.49
C LEU A 174 -13.95 -23.50 -28.68
N PRO A 175 -12.63 -23.71 -28.46
CA PRO A 175 -11.64 -23.66 -29.53
C PRO A 175 -12.05 -24.52 -30.72
N ALA A 176 -11.68 -24.11 -31.92
CA ALA A 176 -12.18 -24.69 -33.16
C ALA A 176 -11.84 -26.19 -33.33
N ASP A 177 -10.97 -26.76 -32.52
CA ASP A 177 -10.61 -28.18 -32.46
C ASP A 177 -11.51 -29.02 -31.54
N HIS A 178 -12.32 -28.41 -30.67
CA HIS A 178 -13.27 -29.08 -29.76
C HIS A 178 -14.54 -29.54 -30.50
N ARG A 179 -14.39 -30.44 -31.48
CA ARG A 179 -15.46 -30.89 -32.38
C ARG A 179 -16.03 -32.27 -32.04
N ILE A 180 -15.49 -32.96 -31.04
CA ILE A 180 -15.86 -34.33 -30.72
C ILE A 180 -16.88 -34.35 -29.58
N LEU A 181 -18.11 -34.75 -29.88
CA LEU A 181 -19.16 -34.92 -28.86
C LEU A 181 -19.23 -36.39 -28.41
N LEU A 182 -18.85 -36.67 -27.17
CA LEU A 182 -18.82 -38.04 -26.62
C LEU A 182 -20.16 -38.51 -26.04
N GLY A 183 -21.27 -38.12 -26.67
CA GLY A 183 -22.61 -38.58 -26.31
C GLY A 183 -23.03 -38.29 -24.85
N SER A 184 -24.19 -38.82 -24.45
CA SER A 184 -24.87 -38.49 -23.18
C SER A 184 -24.22 -39.02 -21.89
N LYS A 185 -22.94 -39.42 -21.93
CA LYS A 185 -22.22 -39.96 -20.75
C LYS A 185 -21.39 -38.90 -20.00
N ASN A 186 -21.06 -37.78 -20.63
CA ASN A 186 -20.21 -36.72 -20.07
C ASN A 186 -20.92 -35.36 -20.14
N ASN A 187 -22.19 -35.30 -19.73
CA ASN A 187 -23.07 -34.12 -19.78
C ASN A 187 -23.18 -33.38 -21.14
N GLY A 188 -22.71 -33.96 -22.23
CA GLY A 188 -22.74 -33.32 -23.55
C GLY A 188 -21.58 -32.35 -23.81
N ALA A 189 -20.48 -32.44 -23.04
CA ALA A 189 -19.26 -31.67 -23.28
C ALA A 189 -18.61 -32.02 -24.63
N LEU A 190 -18.00 -31.01 -25.26
CA LEU A 190 -17.24 -31.11 -26.51
C LEU A 190 -15.74 -31.28 -26.21
N HIS A 191 -15.08 -32.15 -26.97
CA HIS A 191 -13.69 -32.55 -26.75
C HIS A 191 -12.82 -32.28 -27.99
N ALA A 192 -11.54 -31.97 -27.77
CA ALA A 192 -10.51 -31.95 -28.81
C ALA A 192 -10.03 -33.38 -29.16
N PRO A 193 -9.49 -33.62 -30.38
CA PRO A 193 -8.81 -34.86 -30.71
C PRO A 193 -7.66 -35.16 -29.73
N GLY A 194 -7.66 -36.33 -29.10
CA GLY A 194 -6.66 -36.69 -28.08
C GLY A 194 -7.22 -36.79 -26.67
N TYR A 195 -8.49 -36.46 -26.45
CA TYR A 195 -9.18 -36.47 -25.14
C TYR A 195 -9.09 -37.77 -24.30
N GLU A 196 -8.70 -38.91 -24.88
CA GLU A 196 -8.47 -40.15 -24.09
C GLU A 196 -7.11 -40.15 -23.38
N MET A 197 -6.21 -39.26 -23.80
CA MET A 197 -4.82 -39.09 -23.38
C MET A 197 -4.50 -37.57 -23.31
N PRO A 198 -5.12 -36.82 -22.37
CA PRO A 198 -5.02 -35.36 -22.30
C PRO A 198 -3.62 -34.79 -22.01
N TYR A 199 -2.77 -35.48 -21.26
CA TYR A 199 -1.39 -35.06 -20.99
C TYR A 199 -0.52 -35.16 -22.26
N THR A 200 -0.54 -36.30 -22.96
CA THR A 200 0.20 -36.44 -24.24
C THR A 200 -0.37 -35.53 -25.33
N ALA A 201 -1.66 -35.19 -25.25
CA ALA A 201 -2.32 -34.28 -26.15
C ALA A 201 -2.19 -32.80 -25.75
N HIS A 202 -1.35 -32.48 -24.77
CA HIS A 202 -1.05 -31.11 -24.33
C HIS A 202 -2.27 -30.34 -23.79
N CYS A 203 -3.34 -31.03 -23.38
CA CYS A 203 -4.53 -30.38 -22.82
C CYS A 203 -4.23 -29.63 -21.52
N THR A 204 -3.15 -29.97 -20.81
CA THR A 204 -2.68 -29.25 -19.62
C THR A 204 -2.24 -27.82 -19.88
N GLU A 205 -1.92 -27.48 -21.14
CA GLU A 205 -1.51 -26.12 -21.52
C GLU A 205 -2.71 -25.16 -21.46
N CYS A 206 -3.93 -25.67 -21.69
CA CYS A 206 -5.16 -24.86 -21.67
C CYS A 206 -6.02 -25.14 -20.44
N HIS A 207 -6.12 -26.41 -19.98
CA HIS A 207 -6.96 -26.85 -18.85
C HIS A 207 -6.19 -26.92 -17.52
N GLY A 208 -5.02 -26.29 -17.44
CA GLY A 208 -4.20 -26.23 -16.24
C GLY A 208 -3.30 -27.45 -16.10
N ARG A 209 -2.18 -27.29 -15.38
CA ARG A 209 -1.14 -28.34 -15.23
C ARG A 209 -1.69 -29.68 -14.76
N ALA A 210 -2.69 -29.66 -13.88
CA ALA A 210 -3.35 -30.84 -13.36
C ALA A 210 -4.69 -31.16 -14.06
N LEU A 211 -5.04 -30.53 -15.19
CA LEU A 211 -6.34 -30.66 -15.88
C LEU A 211 -7.56 -30.24 -15.04
N THR A 212 -7.32 -29.45 -13.99
CA THR A 212 -8.33 -28.92 -13.06
C THR A 212 -9.12 -27.76 -13.64
N GLY A 213 -8.78 -27.29 -14.83
CA GLY A 213 -9.35 -26.11 -15.46
C GLY A 213 -8.45 -24.88 -15.29
N THR A 214 -8.74 -23.87 -16.08
CA THR A 214 -8.24 -22.48 -16.00
C THR A 214 -9.42 -21.55 -16.26
N ALA A 215 -9.21 -20.24 -16.09
CA ALA A 215 -10.16 -19.20 -16.49
C ALA A 215 -10.67 -19.34 -17.94
N GLN A 216 -9.88 -19.92 -18.85
CA GLN A 216 -10.22 -20.03 -20.28
C GLN A 216 -10.68 -21.44 -20.69
N ALA A 217 -10.49 -22.45 -19.85
CA ALA A 217 -10.83 -23.82 -20.20
C ALA A 217 -11.33 -24.61 -18.98
N PRO A 218 -12.51 -25.24 -19.05
CA PRO A 218 -13.12 -25.87 -17.88
C PRO A 218 -12.31 -27.05 -17.34
N SER A 219 -12.49 -27.34 -16.06
CA SER A 219 -11.95 -28.55 -15.45
C SER A 219 -12.30 -29.80 -16.24
N CYS A 220 -11.31 -30.60 -16.59
CA CYS A 220 -11.59 -31.92 -17.15
C CYS A 220 -12.29 -32.82 -16.12
N TYR A 221 -12.12 -32.53 -14.82
CA TYR A 221 -12.71 -33.27 -13.71
C TYR A 221 -14.18 -32.93 -13.44
N SER A 222 -14.67 -31.82 -13.99
CA SER A 222 -16.11 -31.49 -13.97
C SER A 222 -16.97 -32.54 -14.68
N CYS A 223 -16.39 -33.27 -15.65
CA CYS A 223 -17.10 -34.20 -16.53
C CYS A 223 -16.47 -35.61 -16.60
N HIS A 224 -15.24 -35.79 -16.11
CA HIS A 224 -14.52 -37.06 -16.08
C HIS A 224 -14.00 -37.34 -14.66
N GLY A 225 -13.78 -38.62 -14.35
CA GLY A 225 -13.00 -38.96 -13.15
C GLY A 225 -11.53 -38.59 -13.34
N SER A 226 -10.79 -38.35 -12.26
CA SER A 226 -9.43 -37.80 -12.31
C SER A 226 -8.32 -38.74 -12.77
N ARG A 227 -8.70 -39.95 -13.18
CA ARG A 227 -7.78 -40.99 -13.63
C ARG A 227 -7.79 -41.13 -15.15
N TRP A 228 -6.64 -40.88 -15.76
CA TRP A 228 -6.45 -40.96 -17.21
C TRP A 228 -5.73 -42.25 -17.63
N LYS A 229 -5.75 -42.57 -18.93
CA LYS A 229 -5.08 -43.78 -19.45
C LYS A 229 -3.57 -43.56 -19.71
N GLU A 230 -2.99 -42.56 -19.07
CA GLU A 230 -1.58 -42.18 -19.18
C GLU A 230 -1.09 -41.54 -17.88
N GLU A 231 0.23 -41.50 -17.72
CA GLU A 231 0.89 -40.88 -16.58
C GLU A 231 0.95 -39.34 -16.75
N PRO A 232 0.77 -38.55 -15.68
CA PRO A 232 0.92 -37.09 -15.74
C PRO A 232 2.35 -36.64 -16.09
N MET A 233 2.51 -35.38 -16.51
CA MET A 233 3.83 -34.80 -16.75
C MET A 233 4.58 -34.50 -15.43
N ASN A 234 5.91 -34.49 -15.47
CA ASN A 234 6.75 -34.10 -14.32
C ASN A 234 6.38 -32.69 -13.82
N GLY A 235 6.22 -32.51 -12.51
CA GLY A 235 5.85 -31.23 -11.88
C GLY A 235 4.34 -31.02 -11.69
N VAL A 236 3.54 -32.06 -11.92
CA VAL A 236 2.19 -32.18 -11.36
C VAL A 236 2.37 -32.93 -10.04
N GLY A 237 1.91 -32.37 -8.91
CA GLY A 237 2.02 -33.01 -7.59
C GLY A 237 1.18 -34.31 -7.47
N PRO A 238 1.16 -34.94 -6.29
CA PRO A 238 0.34 -36.13 -6.05
C PRO A 238 -1.16 -35.77 -6.09
N ILE A 239 -1.99 -36.57 -6.79
CA ILE A 239 -3.43 -36.27 -6.98
C ILE A 239 -4.29 -37.33 -6.31
N VAL A 240 -5.33 -36.90 -5.57
CA VAL A 240 -6.41 -37.78 -5.11
C VAL A 240 -7.50 -37.82 -6.18
N TYR A 241 -7.95 -39.02 -6.58
CA TYR A 241 -9.03 -39.16 -7.57
C TYR A 241 -10.32 -39.76 -7.05
N GLU A 242 -10.31 -40.31 -5.83
CA GLU A 242 -11.51 -40.81 -5.17
C GLU A 242 -11.36 -40.62 -3.66
N ALA A 243 -12.38 -40.06 -3.02
CA ALA A 243 -12.48 -39.94 -1.58
C ALA A 243 -13.92 -40.22 -1.13
N ILE A 244 -14.15 -41.42 -0.59
CA ILE A 244 -15.47 -41.90 -0.19
C ILE A 244 -15.52 -42.13 1.32
N TYR A 245 -16.45 -41.45 2.00
CA TYR A 245 -16.74 -41.71 3.39
C TYR A 245 -17.78 -42.82 3.55
N LYS A 246 -17.36 -43.96 4.11
CA LYS A 246 -18.24 -45.11 4.37
C LYS A 246 -17.83 -45.88 5.61
N ASN A 247 -18.81 -46.34 6.39
CA ASN A 247 -18.58 -47.12 7.61
C ASN A 247 -17.62 -46.43 8.61
N SER A 248 -17.75 -45.11 8.76
CA SER A 248 -16.88 -44.26 9.58
C SER A 248 -15.40 -44.36 9.19
N LYS A 249 -15.14 -44.41 7.88
CA LYS A 249 -13.81 -44.43 7.30
C LYS A 249 -13.82 -43.61 6.01
N LEU A 250 -12.82 -42.77 5.85
CA LEU A 250 -12.46 -42.18 4.58
C LEU A 250 -11.65 -43.20 3.79
N VAL A 251 -12.12 -43.57 2.60
CA VAL A 251 -11.46 -44.53 1.73
C VAL A 251 -11.23 -43.85 0.40
N GLY A 252 -9.98 -43.82 -0.04
CA GLY A 252 -9.64 -43.17 -1.28
C GLY A 252 -8.37 -43.69 -1.92
N SER A 253 -8.06 -43.12 -3.07
CA SER A 253 -6.91 -43.50 -3.87
C SER A 253 -6.45 -42.36 -4.73
N GLY A 254 -5.16 -42.36 -5.01
CA GLY A 254 -4.50 -41.34 -5.81
C GLY A 254 -3.30 -41.88 -6.56
N GLU A 255 -2.69 -41.01 -7.36
CA GLU A 255 -1.54 -41.31 -8.19
C GLU A 255 -0.60 -40.11 -8.31
N ASN A 256 0.47 -40.28 -9.09
CA ASN A 256 1.44 -39.23 -9.39
C ASN A 256 2.28 -38.74 -8.18
N ALA A 257 2.42 -39.59 -7.16
CA ALA A 257 3.35 -39.35 -6.05
C ALA A 257 4.74 -39.92 -6.39
N ASP A 258 5.82 -39.29 -5.92
CA ASP A 258 7.15 -39.85 -5.94
C ASP A 258 7.19 -41.17 -5.15
N SER A 259 7.52 -42.24 -5.89
CA SER A 259 7.66 -43.59 -5.36
C SER A 259 8.75 -43.79 -4.31
N ALA A 260 9.64 -42.81 -4.13
CA ALA A 260 10.72 -42.84 -3.14
C ALA A 260 10.32 -42.27 -1.76
N LEU A 261 9.17 -41.61 -1.67
CA LEU A 261 8.71 -40.89 -0.48
C LEU A 261 7.29 -41.34 -0.10
N ASP A 262 6.89 -41.07 1.15
CA ASP A 262 5.49 -41.20 1.57
C ASP A 262 4.69 -40.00 1.03
N VAL A 263 3.39 -40.18 0.82
CA VAL A 263 2.47 -39.10 0.42
C VAL A 263 1.57 -38.72 1.59
N ASP A 264 1.45 -37.44 1.87
CA ASP A 264 0.56 -36.92 2.90
C ASP A 264 -0.84 -36.72 2.31
N ILE A 265 -1.86 -37.22 2.99
CA ILE A 265 -3.26 -36.89 2.70
C ILE A 265 -3.64 -35.75 3.63
N VAL A 266 -4.03 -34.63 3.03
CA VAL A 266 -4.33 -33.39 3.75
C VAL A 266 -5.82 -33.08 3.68
N ASP A 267 -6.31 -32.34 4.67
CA ASP A 267 -7.60 -31.68 4.58
C ASP A 267 -7.55 -30.68 3.42
N GLY A 268 -8.51 -30.79 2.48
CA GLY A 268 -8.54 -29.95 1.30
C GLY A 268 -8.89 -28.50 1.58
N PHE A 269 -9.40 -28.19 2.78
CA PHE A 269 -9.72 -26.84 3.23
C PHE A 269 -8.62 -26.26 4.13
N SER A 270 -8.22 -26.97 5.19
CA SER A 270 -7.25 -26.44 6.16
C SER A 270 -5.78 -26.72 5.84
N GLY A 271 -5.49 -27.56 4.83
CA GLY A 271 -4.13 -27.99 4.52
C GLY A 271 -3.51 -28.97 5.55
N ASP A 272 -4.20 -29.24 6.66
CA ASP A 272 -3.70 -30.09 7.74
C ASP A 272 -3.44 -31.53 7.27
N VAL A 273 -2.27 -32.07 7.61
CA VAL A 273 -1.94 -33.47 7.36
C VAL A 273 -2.84 -34.37 8.21
N LEU A 274 -3.74 -35.09 7.56
CA LEU A 274 -4.62 -36.07 8.20
C LEU A 274 -3.85 -37.34 8.54
N PHE A 275 -3.04 -37.83 7.58
CA PHE A 275 -2.16 -38.99 7.71
C PHE A 275 -1.28 -39.15 6.45
N SER A 276 -0.16 -39.88 6.58
CA SER A 276 0.70 -40.26 5.44
C SER A 276 0.44 -41.70 5.00
N GLU A 277 0.65 -41.98 3.71
CA GLU A 277 0.48 -43.31 3.11
C GLU A 277 1.68 -43.68 2.23
N ASN A 278 1.97 -44.98 2.13
CA ASN A 278 3.08 -45.45 1.30
C ASN A 278 2.71 -45.38 -0.18
N VAL A 279 3.63 -44.87 -0.99
CA VAL A 279 3.52 -44.83 -2.44
C VAL A 279 4.05 -46.12 -3.05
N THR A 280 3.36 -46.66 -4.07
CA THR A 280 3.88 -47.82 -4.81
C THR A 280 5.03 -47.41 -5.74
N LEU A 281 5.77 -48.41 -6.26
CA LEU A 281 6.79 -48.18 -7.30
C LEU A 281 6.25 -47.58 -8.61
N THR A 282 4.93 -47.44 -8.74
CA THR A 282 4.26 -46.82 -9.90
C THR A 282 3.68 -45.45 -9.56
N GLY A 283 4.04 -44.86 -8.42
CA GLY A 283 3.54 -43.55 -8.00
C GLY A 283 2.08 -43.52 -7.55
N THR A 284 1.46 -44.69 -7.35
CA THR A 284 0.05 -44.80 -6.92
C THR A 284 -0.06 -45.03 -5.42
N PHE A 285 -1.14 -44.56 -4.81
CA PHE A 285 -1.42 -44.77 -3.39
C PHE A 285 -2.91 -45.06 -3.16
N SER A 286 -3.21 -45.70 -2.02
CA SER A 286 -4.58 -46.01 -1.62
C SER A 286 -4.65 -45.95 -0.11
N PHE A 287 -5.63 -45.23 0.40
CA PHE A 287 -5.72 -44.91 1.81
C PHE A 287 -7.03 -45.34 2.42
N VAL A 288 -6.95 -45.69 3.70
CA VAL A 288 -8.12 -45.96 4.54
C VAL A 288 -7.88 -45.32 5.91
N PHE A 289 -8.53 -44.19 6.12
CA PHE A 289 -8.41 -43.42 7.34
C PHE A 289 -9.70 -43.45 8.14
N ARG A 290 -9.59 -43.37 9.47
CA ARG A 290 -10.74 -43.19 10.35
C ARG A 290 -10.56 -41.85 11.06
N PRO A 291 -11.33 -40.82 10.67
CA PRO A 291 -11.32 -39.54 11.36
C PRO A 291 -11.64 -39.71 12.85
N ALA A 292 -10.98 -38.94 13.70
CA ALA A 292 -11.26 -38.90 15.12
C ALA A 292 -12.61 -38.21 15.44
N GLY A 293 -13.08 -37.35 14.52
CA GLY A 293 -14.35 -36.63 14.56
C GLY A 293 -15.14 -36.75 13.25
N LEU A 294 -15.71 -35.63 12.79
CA LEU A 294 -16.30 -35.54 11.45
C LEU A 294 -15.20 -35.81 10.39
N PRO A 295 -15.55 -36.43 9.25
CA PRO A 295 -14.62 -36.47 8.11
C PRO A 295 -14.43 -35.06 7.53
N PRO A 296 -13.31 -34.79 6.84
CA PRO A 296 -13.16 -33.56 6.07
C PRO A 296 -14.19 -33.49 4.93
N CYS A 297 -14.65 -32.30 4.56
CA CYS A 297 -15.53 -32.10 3.40
C CYS A 297 -14.77 -32.24 2.08
N THR A 298 -13.48 -31.91 2.08
CA THR A 298 -12.58 -32.02 0.93
C THR A 298 -11.24 -32.63 1.35
N VAL A 299 -10.54 -33.33 0.45
CA VAL A 299 -9.17 -33.84 0.70
C VAL A 299 -8.26 -33.66 -0.50
N ALA A 300 -6.98 -33.42 -0.22
CA ALA A 300 -5.91 -33.39 -1.22
C ALA A 300 -4.77 -34.36 -0.84
N ALA A 301 -3.77 -34.46 -1.71
CA ALA A 301 -2.53 -35.16 -1.42
C ALA A 301 -1.35 -34.20 -1.57
N ALA A 302 -0.34 -34.31 -0.71
CA ALA A 302 0.82 -33.44 -0.69
C ALA A 302 2.11 -34.26 -0.56
N GLN A 303 3.19 -33.80 -1.21
CA GLN A 303 4.50 -34.41 -1.14
C GLN A 303 5.60 -33.44 -1.57
N ASP A 304 6.68 -33.34 -0.79
CA ASP A 304 7.86 -32.51 -1.09
C ASP A 304 7.55 -31.03 -1.41
N GLY A 305 6.54 -30.46 -0.73
CA GLY A 305 6.09 -29.08 -0.95
C GLY A 305 5.04 -28.92 -2.06
N ASP A 306 4.82 -29.93 -2.89
CA ASP A 306 3.77 -29.93 -3.92
C ASP A 306 2.48 -30.53 -3.37
N THR A 307 1.38 -29.76 -3.37
CA THR A 307 0.04 -30.23 -3.00
C THR A 307 -0.83 -30.32 -4.25
N GLY A 308 -1.42 -31.50 -4.48
CA GLY A 308 -2.42 -31.69 -5.53
C GLY A 308 -3.76 -31.06 -5.18
N PRO A 309 -4.69 -31.00 -6.15
CA PRO A 309 -5.98 -30.37 -5.94
C PRO A 309 -6.82 -31.10 -4.89
N ALA A 310 -7.57 -30.32 -4.12
CA ALA A 310 -8.59 -30.84 -3.24
C ALA A 310 -9.77 -31.40 -4.04
N ILE A 311 -10.30 -32.54 -3.60
CA ILE A 311 -11.54 -33.12 -4.13
C ILE A 311 -12.58 -33.25 -3.03
N GLN A 312 -13.85 -33.15 -3.41
CA GLN A 312 -14.96 -33.38 -2.48
C GLN A 312 -14.95 -34.81 -1.94
N VAL A 313 -15.19 -34.93 -0.64
CA VAL A 313 -15.50 -36.20 0.00
C VAL A 313 -16.97 -36.49 -0.20
N VAL A 314 -17.27 -37.63 -0.82
CA VAL A 314 -18.65 -38.07 -1.07
C VAL A 314 -19.03 -39.25 -0.19
N ASP A 315 -20.33 -39.46 -0.01
CA ASP A 315 -20.83 -40.67 0.61
C ASP A 315 -20.79 -41.89 -0.34
N LYS A 316 -21.31 -43.03 0.13
CA LYS A 316 -21.37 -44.27 -0.65
C LYS A 316 -22.26 -44.18 -1.92
N ASP A 317 -23.13 -43.18 -2.00
CA ASP A 317 -24.07 -42.96 -3.11
C ASP A 317 -23.57 -41.84 -4.05
N GLY A 318 -22.41 -41.23 -3.74
CA GLY A 318 -21.78 -40.18 -4.55
C GLY A 318 -22.29 -38.78 -4.25
N VAL A 319 -23.00 -38.58 -3.14
CA VAL A 319 -23.48 -37.26 -2.70
C VAL A 319 -22.38 -36.59 -1.87
N PRO A 320 -21.99 -35.33 -2.15
CA PRO A 320 -21.04 -34.58 -1.31
C PRO A 320 -21.46 -34.58 0.16
N LEU A 321 -20.49 -34.69 1.08
CA LEU A 321 -20.81 -34.65 2.50
C LEU A 321 -21.22 -33.25 2.98
N GLU A 322 -20.75 -32.21 2.30
CA GLU A 322 -21.10 -30.81 2.61
C GLU A 322 -22.59 -30.52 2.37
N ASP A 323 -23.18 -31.13 1.34
CA ASP A 323 -24.61 -31.06 1.02
C ASP A 323 -25.51 -31.83 2.01
N GLN A 324 -24.90 -32.62 2.90
CA GLN A 324 -25.62 -33.46 3.85
C GLN A 324 -25.63 -32.79 5.22
N LEU A 325 -26.78 -32.26 5.60
CA LEU A 325 -26.96 -31.52 6.85
C LEU A 325 -27.46 -32.43 7.98
N ASP A 326 -26.99 -32.17 9.19
CA ASP A 326 -27.50 -32.78 10.42
C ASP A 326 -28.82 -32.13 10.89
N ASN A 327 -29.29 -32.49 12.08
CA ASN A 327 -30.56 -31.98 12.60
C ASN A 327 -30.49 -30.50 13.07
N GLU A 328 -29.29 -29.92 13.11
CA GLU A 328 -29.00 -28.53 13.47
C GLU A 328 -28.71 -27.69 12.22
N GLY A 329 -28.72 -28.31 11.03
CA GLY A 329 -28.46 -27.64 9.75
C GLY A 329 -26.98 -27.51 9.41
N LYS A 330 -26.09 -28.21 10.12
CA LYS A 330 -24.64 -28.20 9.87
C LYS A 330 -24.24 -29.37 8.98
N ALA A 331 -23.27 -29.18 8.09
CA ALA A 331 -22.70 -30.25 7.28
C ALA A 331 -22.20 -31.42 8.15
N ILE A 332 -22.37 -32.66 7.69
CA ILE A 332 -21.88 -33.86 8.38
C ILE A 332 -20.38 -34.14 8.14
N CYS A 333 -19.64 -33.13 7.71
CA CYS A 333 -18.21 -33.10 7.52
C CYS A 333 -17.62 -31.81 8.11
N GLN A 334 -16.30 -31.78 8.24
CA GLN A 334 -15.52 -30.61 8.63
C GLN A 334 -15.19 -29.83 7.34
N GLY A 335 -15.89 -28.72 7.14
CA GLY A 335 -15.71 -27.77 6.02
C GLY A 335 -15.43 -26.37 6.57
N PRO A 336 -15.54 -25.29 5.78
CA PRO A 336 -15.28 -23.93 6.24
C PRO A 336 -16.03 -23.62 7.53
N ASP A 337 -15.33 -22.95 8.47
CA ASP A 337 -15.85 -22.65 9.81
C ASP A 337 -17.09 -21.74 9.78
N VAL A 338 -17.32 -21.04 8.66
CA VAL A 338 -18.39 -20.07 8.45
C VAL A 338 -19.09 -20.30 7.10
N ASP A 339 -20.42 -20.22 7.09
CA ASP A 339 -21.23 -20.21 5.87
C ASP A 339 -21.11 -18.84 5.17
N LEU A 340 -20.44 -18.80 4.02
CA LEU A 340 -20.20 -17.58 3.24
C LEU A 340 -21.22 -17.35 2.12
N THR A 341 -22.30 -18.15 2.03
CA THR A 341 -23.35 -17.96 1.02
C THR A 341 -23.92 -16.54 1.08
N VAL A 342 -24.06 -15.98 2.29
CA VAL A 342 -24.36 -14.55 2.50
C VAL A 342 -23.06 -13.87 2.92
N TYR A 343 -22.34 -13.30 1.95
CA TYR A 343 -20.98 -12.83 2.18
C TYR A 343 -20.97 -11.59 3.09
N PRO A 344 -20.14 -11.54 4.15
CA PRO A 344 -20.12 -10.43 5.10
C PRO A 344 -19.61 -9.13 4.46
N GLY A 345 -20.12 -8.00 4.94
CA GLY A 345 -19.72 -6.66 4.53
C GLY A 345 -18.36 -6.19 5.04
N GLY A 346 -17.47 -7.09 5.44
CA GLY A 346 -16.25 -6.76 6.17
C GLY A 346 -15.33 -5.79 5.43
N THR A 347 -14.68 -4.93 6.20
CA THR A 347 -13.68 -3.96 5.74
C THR A 347 -12.29 -4.62 5.73
N TYR A 348 -11.46 -4.31 4.75
CA TYR A 348 -10.11 -4.92 4.62
C TYR A 348 -8.97 -3.91 4.50
N ASN A 349 -9.27 -2.61 4.68
CA ASN A 349 -8.27 -1.54 4.85
C ASN A 349 -8.95 -0.26 5.35
N VAL A 350 -8.18 0.77 5.72
CA VAL A 350 -8.71 2.11 6.04
C VAL A 350 -7.66 3.19 5.83
N PHE A 351 -8.07 4.37 5.37
CA PHE A 351 -7.20 5.53 5.17
C PHE A 351 -7.90 6.81 5.62
N HIS A 352 -7.15 7.84 6.01
CA HIS A 352 -7.74 9.14 6.35
C HIS A 352 -6.84 10.33 5.99
N ALA A 353 -7.47 11.49 5.92
CA ALA A 353 -6.79 12.78 5.89
C ALA A 353 -7.43 13.73 6.91
N VAL A 354 -6.60 14.58 7.53
CA VAL A 354 -7.02 15.66 8.43
C VAL A 354 -6.65 16.98 7.78
N ALA A 355 -7.60 17.91 7.69
CA ALA A 355 -7.39 19.25 7.19
C ALA A 355 -8.25 20.23 8.00
N GLY A 356 -7.64 21.26 8.58
CA GLY A 356 -8.33 22.17 9.49
C GLY A 356 -9.03 21.41 10.62
N ASP A 357 -10.31 21.70 10.84
CA ASP A 357 -11.19 21.08 11.84
C ASP A 357 -11.91 19.81 11.33
N SER A 358 -11.52 19.33 10.15
CA SER A 358 -12.28 18.33 9.38
C SER A 358 -11.43 17.10 9.05
N VAL A 359 -12.09 15.95 8.94
CA VAL A 359 -11.48 14.64 8.68
C VAL A 359 -12.29 13.89 7.64
N LEU A 360 -11.62 13.36 6.61
CA LEU A 360 -12.22 12.39 5.70
C LEU A 360 -11.56 11.03 5.93
N VAL A 361 -12.36 10.01 6.24
CA VAL A 361 -11.96 8.61 6.34
C VAL A 361 -12.50 7.86 5.13
N ALA A 362 -11.71 6.99 4.52
CA ALA A 362 -12.12 6.15 3.40
C ALA A 362 -11.68 4.71 3.61
N TRP A 363 -12.51 3.75 3.21
CA TRP A 363 -12.20 2.32 3.31
C TRP A 363 -12.87 1.53 2.20
N PRO A 364 -12.29 0.40 1.78
CA PRO A 364 -13.00 -0.56 0.96
C PRO A 364 -13.78 -1.55 1.85
N SER A 365 -14.98 -1.91 1.43
CA SER A 365 -15.85 -2.87 2.12
C SER A 365 -16.54 -3.78 1.11
N ARG A 366 -16.73 -5.05 1.46
CA ARG A 366 -17.50 -6.00 0.64
C ARG A 366 -19.01 -5.71 0.65
N PHE A 367 -19.46 -4.77 1.48
CA PHE A 367 -20.83 -4.26 1.49
C PHE A 367 -21.01 -3.14 0.46
N CYS A 368 -21.87 -3.40 -0.52
CA CYS A 368 -22.18 -2.53 -1.65
C CYS A 368 -23.68 -2.23 -1.74
N GLN A 369 -24.35 -2.07 -0.61
CA GLN A 369 -25.73 -1.58 -0.55
C GLN A 369 -25.81 -0.34 0.34
N GLU A 370 -26.86 0.47 0.17
CA GLU A 370 -27.06 1.73 0.90
C GLU A 370 -26.01 2.83 0.58
N GLY A 371 -25.85 3.81 1.48
CA GLY A 371 -24.87 4.90 1.38
C GLY A 371 -25.24 6.07 0.46
N GLN A 372 -26.40 6.04 -0.21
CA GLN A 372 -26.86 7.06 -1.19
C GLN A 372 -25.74 7.62 -2.08
N PRO A 373 -25.02 6.76 -2.82
CA PRO A 373 -23.88 7.18 -3.63
C PRO A 373 -24.30 8.13 -4.75
N ALA A 374 -23.46 9.11 -5.09
CA ALA A 374 -23.76 10.11 -6.12
C ALA A 374 -24.18 9.48 -7.46
N TYR A 375 -23.52 8.40 -7.91
CA TYR A 375 -23.85 7.73 -9.16
C TYR A 375 -25.27 7.14 -9.19
N SER A 376 -25.89 6.85 -8.04
CA SER A 376 -27.24 6.25 -8.00
C SER A 376 -28.36 7.21 -8.38
N PHE A 377 -28.08 8.51 -8.39
CA PHE A 377 -28.99 9.57 -8.83
C PHE A 377 -28.32 10.53 -9.79
N ALA A 378 -27.13 10.19 -10.30
CA ALA A 378 -26.41 10.99 -11.28
C ALA A 378 -27.18 11.06 -12.59
N TYR A 379 -26.89 12.06 -13.40
CA TYR A 379 -27.38 12.10 -14.76
C TYR A 379 -26.61 11.09 -15.62
N ASP A 380 -27.34 10.24 -16.33
CA ASP A 380 -26.83 9.17 -17.19
C ASP A 380 -27.42 9.21 -18.62
N ALA A 381 -28.13 10.31 -18.93
CA ALA A 381 -28.88 10.52 -20.16
C ALA A 381 -29.99 9.49 -20.45
N ASP A 382 -30.58 8.87 -19.43
CA ASP A 382 -31.76 8.03 -19.60
C ASP A 382 -32.95 8.84 -20.20
N PRO A 383 -33.41 8.53 -21.43
CA PRO A 383 -34.55 9.22 -22.04
C PRO A 383 -35.90 8.90 -21.36
N GLU A 384 -35.95 7.87 -20.51
CA GLU A 384 -37.13 7.47 -19.74
C GLU A 384 -37.14 8.04 -18.31
N GLU A 385 -36.16 8.87 -17.97
CA GLU A 385 -36.05 9.50 -16.66
C GLU A 385 -37.33 10.24 -16.26
N VAL A 386 -37.85 9.92 -15.07
CA VAL A 386 -39.11 10.48 -14.56
C VAL A 386 -38.79 11.73 -13.76
N ALA A 387 -39.16 12.90 -14.27
CA ALA A 387 -38.88 14.20 -13.62
C ALA A 387 -39.41 14.34 -12.17
N ASP A 388 -40.47 13.61 -11.81
CA ASP A 388 -41.03 13.60 -10.46
C ASP A 388 -40.41 12.49 -9.55
N ASP A 389 -39.41 11.74 -10.02
CA ASP A 389 -38.70 10.76 -9.20
C ASP A 389 -37.93 11.47 -8.06
N PRO A 390 -38.03 10.99 -6.81
CA PRO A 390 -37.32 11.60 -5.68
C PRO A 390 -35.80 11.75 -5.87
N LEU A 391 -35.15 10.81 -6.56
CA LEU A 391 -33.71 10.86 -6.84
C LEU A 391 -33.37 11.94 -7.86
N VAL A 392 -34.20 12.11 -8.88
CA VAL A 392 -34.06 13.17 -9.90
C VAL A 392 -34.24 14.55 -9.26
N LEU A 393 -35.29 14.73 -8.47
CA LEU A 393 -35.53 15.98 -7.75
C LEU A 393 -34.41 16.31 -6.76
N ARG A 394 -33.85 15.29 -6.10
CA ARG A 394 -32.68 15.43 -5.24
C ARG A 394 -31.45 15.89 -6.03
N ARG A 395 -31.15 15.26 -7.17
CA ARG A 395 -30.06 15.70 -8.06
C ARG A 395 -30.26 17.15 -8.48
N GLU A 396 -31.46 17.52 -8.93
CA GLU A 396 -31.78 18.89 -9.36
C GLU A 396 -31.61 19.92 -8.23
N ALA A 397 -31.98 19.57 -7.01
CA ALA A 397 -31.78 20.42 -5.84
C ALA A 397 -30.29 20.66 -5.53
N ILE A 398 -29.48 19.60 -5.59
CA ILE A 398 -28.02 19.70 -5.40
C ILE A 398 -27.40 20.48 -6.56
N ALA A 399 -27.76 20.20 -7.81
CA ALA A 399 -27.26 20.91 -8.97
C ALA A 399 -27.59 22.41 -8.90
N THR A 400 -28.81 22.76 -8.48
CA THR A 400 -29.22 24.15 -8.24
C THR A 400 -28.42 24.80 -7.12
N TYR A 401 -28.14 24.06 -6.03
CA TYR A 401 -27.35 24.56 -4.91
C TYR A 401 -25.89 24.85 -5.31
N LEU A 402 -25.28 23.93 -6.07
CA LEU A 402 -23.91 24.06 -6.58
C LEU A 402 -23.80 25.02 -7.77
N GLY A 403 -24.90 25.35 -8.42
CA GLY A 403 -24.92 26.21 -9.61
C GLY A 403 -24.38 25.52 -10.88
N ILE A 404 -24.54 24.19 -10.97
CA ILE A 404 -24.00 23.36 -12.07
C ILE A 404 -25.10 22.93 -13.05
N ASP A 405 -24.71 22.59 -14.29
CA ASP A 405 -25.54 21.96 -15.30
C ASP A 405 -25.07 20.52 -15.52
N VAL A 406 -25.88 19.53 -15.12
CA VAL A 406 -25.53 18.10 -15.26
C VAL A 406 -25.33 17.64 -16.72
N MET A 407 -25.73 18.46 -17.70
CA MET A 407 -25.48 18.22 -19.12
C MET A 407 -24.10 18.72 -19.59
N GLN A 408 -23.38 19.46 -18.75
CA GLN A 408 -22.09 20.10 -19.07
C GLN A 408 -21.04 19.85 -17.98
N ASP A 409 -21.46 19.53 -16.76
CA ASP A 409 -20.61 19.33 -15.59
C ASP A 409 -20.57 17.86 -15.16
N LEU A 410 -19.38 17.36 -14.81
CA LEU A 410 -19.16 15.95 -14.48
C LEU A 410 -19.52 15.60 -13.02
N TYR A 411 -19.68 16.61 -12.13
CA TYR A 411 -19.79 16.38 -10.69
C TYR A 411 -20.94 15.45 -10.26
N LEU A 412 -22.10 15.53 -10.94
CA LEU A 412 -23.28 14.68 -10.70
C LEU A 412 -23.65 13.88 -11.96
N THR A 413 -22.66 13.44 -12.73
CA THR A 413 -22.87 12.78 -14.02
C THR A 413 -22.06 11.50 -14.09
N ASP A 414 -22.71 10.36 -14.36
CA ASP A 414 -22.04 9.06 -14.47
C ASP A 414 -21.62 8.74 -15.91
N LEU A 415 -20.73 9.57 -16.45
CA LEU A 415 -20.21 9.41 -17.81
C LEU A 415 -19.18 8.26 -17.94
N PHE A 416 -18.62 7.82 -16.82
CA PHE A 416 -17.55 6.80 -16.75
C PHE A 416 -18.07 5.39 -16.39
N GLY A 417 -19.36 5.25 -16.10
CA GLY A 417 -20.02 3.97 -15.86
C GLY A 417 -19.68 3.36 -14.50
N VAL A 418 -19.72 4.18 -13.45
CA VAL A 418 -19.53 3.76 -12.05
C VAL A 418 -20.69 2.90 -11.60
N ALA A 419 -21.92 3.22 -12.02
CA ALA A 419 -23.11 2.43 -11.71
C ALA A 419 -23.04 1.03 -12.33
N GLY A 420 -23.50 0.05 -11.56
CA GLY A 420 -23.51 -1.35 -11.98
C GLY A 420 -23.92 -2.29 -10.86
N ALA A 421 -24.09 -3.56 -11.21
CA ALA A 421 -24.20 -4.63 -10.23
C ALA A 421 -22.82 -4.91 -9.62
N GLN A 422 -22.82 -5.34 -8.36
CA GLN A 422 -21.62 -5.83 -7.69
C GLN A 422 -21.16 -7.11 -8.41
N GLY A 423 -19.87 -7.19 -8.74
CA GLY A 423 -19.24 -8.37 -9.33
C GLY A 423 -18.59 -9.28 -8.29
N SER A 424 -17.93 -10.34 -8.76
CA SER A 424 -17.18 -11.29 -7.94
C SER A 424 -16.05 -11.92 -8.75
N ILE A 425 -15.02 -12.39 -8.06
CA ILE A 425 -13.93 -13.21 -8.62
C ILE A 425 -14.00 -14.62 -8.00
N ASP A 426 -13.80 -15.64 -8.83
CA ASP A 426 -13.48 -16.99 -8.34
C ASP A 426 -11.97 -17.15 -8.29
N PHE A 427 -11.40 -17.24 -7.09
CA PHE A 427 -9.95 -17.38 -6.95
C PHE A 427 -9.40 -18.72 -7.42
N ALA A 428 -10.26 -19.70 -7.71
CA ALA A 428 -9.82 -20.89 -8.45
C ALA A 428 -9.22 -20.53 -9.81
N ASP A 429 -9.72 -19.48 -10.47
CA ASP A 429 -9.23 -19.01 -11.77
C ASP A 429 -7.81 -18.42 -11.69
N GLU A 430 -7.44 -17.88 -10.53
CA GLU A 430 -6.11 -17.32 -10.24
C GLU A 430 -5.16 -18.34 -9.58
N GLY A 431 -5.58 -19.60 -9.42
CA GLY A 431 -4.77 -20.66 -8.82
C GLY A 431 -4.84 -20.76 -7.29
N TYR A 432 -5.82 -20.10 -6.67
CA TYR A 432 -6.05 -20.05 -5.22
C TYR A 432 -7.47 -20.51 -4.87
N ALA A 433 -7.86 -21.70 -5.32
CA ALA A 433 -9.22 -22.24 -5.13
C ALA A 433 -9.67 -22.28 -3.66
N GLN A 434 -8.74 -22.38 -2.71
CA GLN A 434 -9.01 -22.36 -1.28
C GLN A 434 -9.61 -21.02 -0.79
N ALA A 435 -9.42 -19.91 -1.53
CA ALA A 435 -10.02 -18.61 -1.20
C ALA A 435 -11.47 -18.48 -1.70
N GLY A 436 -11.93 -19.39 -2.57
CA GLY A 436 -13.29 -19.45 -3.08
C GLY A 436 -13.72 -18.24 -3.90
N VAL A 437 -15.04 -18.06 -4.02
CA VAL A 437 -15.66 -16.92 -4.70
C VAL A 437 -15.78 -15.75 -3.74
N VAL A 438 -15.30 -14.58 -4.15
CA VAL A 438 -15.28 -13.36 -3.34
C VAL A 438 -15.91 -12.21 -4.12
N PRO A 439 -16.90 -11.50 -3.54
CA PRO A 439 -17.51 -10.33 -4.18
C PRO A 439 -16.53 -9.16 -4.21
N PHE A 440 -16.63 -8.30 -5.21
CA PHE A 440 -15.84 -7.07 -5.30
C PHE A 440 -16.20 -6.09 -4.17
N GLY A 441 -15.24 -5.29 -3.73
CA GLY A 441 -15.44 -4.25 -2.74
C GLY A 441 -16.09 -2.98 -3.29
N CYS A 442 -16.59 -2.14 -2.40
CA CYS A 442 -17.00 -0.76 -2.65
C CYS A 442 -16.13 0.19 -1.84
N VAL A 443 -15.83 1.36 -2.42
CA VAL A 443 -15.19 2.45 -1.69
C VAL A 443 -16.26 3.20 -0.90
N TRP A 444 -16.00 3.38 0.40
CA TRP A 444 -16.83 4.13 1.34
C TRP A 444 -16.04 5.28 1.93
N THR A 445 -16.75 6.31 2.35
CA THR A 445 -16.17 7.45 3.07
C THR A 445 -17.04 7.87 4.25
N ALA A 446 -16.41 8.45 5.28
CA ALA A 446 -17.10 9.14 6.37
C ALA A 446 -16.42 10.48 6.65
N ARG A 447 -17.24 11.51 6.86
CA ARG A 447 -16.81 12.87 7.22
C ARG A 447 -16.88 13.05 8.73
N GLY A 448 -15.84 13.62 9.31
CA GLY A 448 -15.78 14.05 10.70
C GLY A 448 -15.56 15.56 10.77
N LYS A 449 -16.29 16.25 11.64
CA LYS A 449 -16.05 17.65 11.97
C LYS A 449 -15.91 17.82 13.47
N LEU A 450 -14.86 18.51 13.90
CA LEU A 450 -14.69 18.88 15.30
C LEU A 450 -15.60 20.06 15.62
N VAL A 451 -16.35 19.95 16.71
CA VAL A 451 -17.35 20.92 17.14
C VAL A 451 -16.96 21.50 18.47
N ALA A 452 -17.04 22.82 18.60
CA ALA A 452 -16.82 23.51 19.85
C ALA A 452 -18.05 23.43 20.77
N GLY A 453 -17.80 23.33 22.08
CA GLY A 453 -18.84 23.27 23.10
C GLY A 453 -19.21 21.86 23.54
N ASP A 454 -20.25 21.80 24.36
CA ASP A 454 -20.72 20.59 25.03
C ASP A 454 -21.35 19.61 24.04
N ASP A 455 -20.96 18.32 24.09
CA ASP A 455 -21.56 17.28 23.26
C ASP A 455 -22.97 17.02 23.79
N PRO A 456 -24.04 17.38 23.07
CA PRO A 456 -25.36 17.29 23.66
C PRO A 456 -25.84 15.81 23.73
N ARG A 457 -25.03 14.84 23.26
CA ARG A 457 -25.21 13.38 23.44
C ARG A 457 -24.76 12.90 24.82
N THR A 458 -23.95 13.66 25.54
CA THR A 458 -23.47 13.31 26.88
C THR A 458 -24.16 14.20 27.92
N THR A 459 -24.98 13.61 28.78
CA THR A 459 -25.83 14.38 29.72
C THR A 459 -25.22 14.56 31.11
N ASP A 460 -24.17 13.79 31.42
CA ASP A 460 -23.57 13.69 32.75
C ASP A 460 -22.17 14.35 32.85
N VAL A 461 -21.64 14.84 31.73
CA VAL A 461 -20.34 15.52 31.60
C VAL A 461 -20.53 16.76 30.72
N ILE A 462 -19.74 17.80 30.95
CA ILE A 462 -19.73 19.00 30.10
C ILE A 462 -18.43 18.96 29.30
N GLU A 463 -18.53 18.76 27.98
CA GLU A 463 -17.37 18.74 27.09
C GLU A 463 -17.03 20.17 26.62
N MET A 464 -15.76 20.43 26.30
CA MET A 464 -15.32 21.70 25.70
C MET A 464 -15.37 21.67 24.17
N SER A 465 -15.30 20.46 23.60
CA SER A 465 -15.38 20.16 22.18
C SER A 465 -15.59 18.66 21.98
N TYR A 466 -16.12 18.26 20.81
CA TYR A 466 -16.33 16.85 20.47
C TYR A 466 -16.28 16.61 18.96
N MET A 467 -16.01 15.37 18.57
CA MET A 467 -16.05 14.96 17.16
C MET A 467 -17.47 14.55 16.75
N ARG A 468 -17.95 15.10 15.63
CA ARG A 468 -19.23 14.76 15.00
C ARG A 468 -18.99 14.04 13.68
N TRP A 469 -19.33 12.75 13.67
CA TRP A 469 -19.29 11.90 12.47
C TRP A 469 -20.60 11.93 11.70
N PHE A 470 -20.49 12.05 10.38
CA PHE A 470 -21.60 12.02 9.44
C PHE A 470 -21.99 10.57 9.13
N LYS A 471 -23.17 10.35 8.54
CA LYS A 471 -23.51 9.06 7.95
C LYS A 471 -22.52 8.75 6.82
N PRO A 472 -21.97 7.52 6.75
CA PRO A 472 -21.09 7.11 5.67
C PRO A 472 -21.74 7.26 4.30
N GLU A 473 -20.93 7.65 3.33
CA GLU A 473 -21.28 7.81 1.93
C GLU A 473 -20.52 6.76 1.11
N ARG A 474 -21.23 6.05 0.23
CA ARG A 474 -20.61 5.10 -0.71
C ARG A 474 -20.19 5.83 -1.99
N LEU A 475 -19.05 5.48 -2.57
CA LEU A 475 -18.56 6.09 -3.83
C LEU A 475 -18.70 5.18 -5.04
N THR A 476 -18.55 3.86 -4.87
CA THR A 476 -18.52 2.91 -6.00
C THR A 476 -19.59 1.82 -5.85
N SER A 477 -19.86 1.08 -6.92
CA SER A 477 -20.94 0.08 -6.98
C SER A 477 -20.48 -1.35 -6.69
N GLY A 478 -19.18 -1.58 -6.66
CA GLY A 478 -18.62 -2.93 -6.64
C GLY A 478 -18.66 -3.61 -8.01
N ARG A 479 -18.92 -2.85 -9.09
CA ARG A 479 -18.76 -3.34 -10.46
C ARG A 479 -17.31 -3.70 -10.80
N ARG A 480 -16.37 -3.03 -10.15
CA ARG A 480 -14.92 -3.25 -10.24
C ARG A 480 -14.37 -3.31 -8.81
N ASP A 481 -13.29 -4.05 -8.58
CA ASP A 481 -12.77 -4.29 -7.24
C ASP A 481 -11.72 -3.24 -6.84
N PRO A 482 -11.96 -2.42 -5.81
CA PRO A 482 -11.08 -1.32 -5.43
C PRO A 482 -9.91 -1.79 -4.54
N ASN A 483 -8.75 -1.16 -4.75
CA ASN A 483 -7.58 -1.31 -3.89
C ASN A 483 -6.78 0.01 -3.86
N ARG A 484 -5.75 0.10 -3.00
CA ARG A 484 -4.80 1.22 -2.96
C ARG A 484 -5.46 2.60 -2.92
N ILE A 485 -6.36 2.78 -1.95
CA ILE A 485 -6.98 4.09 -1.67
C ILE A 485 -5.94 5.03 -1.07
N GLU A 486 -5.91 6.28 -1.54
CA GLU A 486 -5.17 7.38 -0.96
C GLU A 486 -6.12 8.56 -0.73
N VAL A 487 -6.04 9.21 0.43
CA VAL A 487 -6.86 10.38 0.79
C VAL A 487 -5.94 11.53 1.17
N LYS A 488 -6.23 12.74 0.67
CA LYS A 488 -5.55 13.98 1.06
C LYS A 488 -6.57 15.11 1.23
N GLY A 489 -6.23 16.09 2.06
CA GLY A 489 -7.06 17.27 2.28
C GLY A 489 -6.22 18.50 2.57
N VAL A 490 -6.70 19.65 2.15
CA VAL A 490 -6.12 20.98 2.38
C VAL A 490 -7.25 21.89 2.83
N ALA A 491 -7.06 22.58 3.96
CA ALA A 491 -8.06 23.54 4.45
C ALA A 491 -8.19 24.69 3.46
N GLY A 492 -9.43 25.14 3.21
CA GLY A 492 -9.74 26.14 2.19
C GLY A 492 -10.02 25.55 0.81
N ALA A 493 -9.26 24.53 0.37
CA ALA A 493 -9.47 23.86 -0.91
C ALA A 493 -10.50 22.71 -0.83
N GLY A 494 -10.22 21.65 -0.06
CA GLY A 494 -11.10 20.48 0.02
C GLY A 494 -10.38 19.16 0.28
N PHE A 495 -11.06 18.07 -0.02
CA PHE A 495 -10.53 16.70 0.08
C PHE A 495 -10.61 15.97 -1.25
N VAL A 496 -9.60 15.13 -1.50
CA VAL A 496 -9.48 14.30 -2.69
C VAL A 496 -9.22 12.85 -2.31
N ILE A 497 -9.66 11.94 -3.16
CA ILE A 497 -9.41 10.51 -3.05
C ILE A 497 -9.00 9.94 -4.41
N THR A 498 -7.96 9.09 -4.42
CA THR A 498 -7.61 8.24 -5.56
C THR A 498 -7.57 6.78 -5.14
N TRP A 499 -7.88 5.87 -6.07
CA TRP A 499 -7.80 4.42 -5.85
C TRP A 499 -7.63 3.69 -7.18
N GLN A 500 -7.14 2.45 -7.14
CA GLN A 500 -7.13 1.58 -8.31
C GLN A 500 -8.40 0.72 -8.32
N GLU A 501 -8.97 0.44 -9.49
CA GLU A 501 -10.05 -0.56 -9.63
C GLU A 501 -9.77 -1.57 -10.74
N ASP A 502 -9.81 -2.84 -10.36
CA ASP A 502 -9.63 -3.96 -11.26
C ASP A 502 -11.02 -4.42 -11.79
N PRO A 503 -11.23 -4.48 -13.12
CA PRO A 503 -12.52 -4.88 -13.68
C PRO A 503 -12.87 -6.35 -13.46
N GLU A 504 -11.89 -7.22 -13.19
CA GLU A 504 -12.06 -8.67 -13.06
C GLU A 504 -11.81 -9.17 -11.63
N GLY A 505 -11.54 -8.26 -10.68
CA GLY A 505 -11.26 -8.57 -9.28
C GLY A 505 -9.79 -8.42 -8.93
N ILE A 506 -9.47 -8.17 -7.67
CA ILE A 506 -8.08 -8.04 -7.24
C ILE A 506 -7.31 -9.32 -7.56
N ARG A 507 -6.33 -9.19 -8.45
CA ARG A 507 -5.50 -10.31 -8.84
C ARG A 507 -4.42 -10.62 -7.81
N PRO A 508 -4.24 -11.89 -7.42
CA PRO A 508 -3.13 -12.28 -6.59
C PRO A 508 -1.78 -12.14 -7.32
N GLY A 509 -0.75 -11.69 -6.62
CA GLY A 509 0.63 -11.66 -7.11
C GLY A 509 1.34 -13.01 -6.94
N GLN A 510 2.31 -13.29 -7.82
CA GLN A 510 3.14 -14.51 -7.76
C GLN A 510 4.45 -14.34 -6.95
N GLY A 511 4.60 -13.22 -6.23
CA GLY A 511 5.80 -12.92 -5.46
C GLY A 511 5.94 -13.85 -4.25
N LEU A 512 7.13 -14.42 -4.06
CA LEU A 512 7.51 -15.17 -2.85
C LEU A 512 7.64 -14.19 -1.67
N GLY A 513 6.51 -13.82 -1.08
CA GLY A 513 6.41 -12.98 0.11
C GLY A 513 4.94 -12.73 0.49
N PRO A 514 4.58 -12.80 1.79
CA PRO A 514 3.34 -12.24 2.32
C PRO A 514 3.16 -10.80 1.83
N GLY A 515 1.97 -10.44 1.42
CA GLY A 515 1.67 -9.10 0.93
C GLY A 515 2.01 -8.82 -0.55
N GLU A 516 3.07 -9.37 -1.17
CA GLU A 516 3.20 -9.22 -2.65
C GLU A 516 2.05 -9.93 -3.37
N GLY A 517 1.60 -11.06 -2.80
CA GLY A 517 0.52 -11.89 -3.32
C GLY A 517 -0.87 -11.25 -3.38
N TRP A 518 -1.14 -10.12 -2.70
CA TRP A 518 -2.48 -9.50 -2.71
C TRP A 518 -2.43 -7.97 -2.66
N SER A 519 -1.23 -7.39 -2.81
CA SER A 519 -0.97 -5.95 -2.75
C SER A 519 -1.57 -5.11 -3.86
N GLY A 520 -2.27 -5.72 -4.83
CA GLY A 520 -2.74 -5.07 -6.05
C GLY A 520 -1.61 -4.63 -6.99
N ALA A 521 -0.43 -5.27 -6.90
CA ALA A 521 0.68 -5.01 -7.81
C ALA A 521 0.45 -5.65 -9.17
N VAL A 522 -0.11 -6.85 -9.20
CA VAL A 522 -0.57 -7.46 -10.45
C VAL A 522 -2.04 -7.15 -10.53
N ALA A 523 -2.51 -6.82 -11.73
CA ALA A 523 -3.90 -6.49 -11.99
C ALA A 523 -4.25 -6.90 -13.42
N HIS A 524 -5.53 -7.02 -13.70
CA HIS A 524 -6.01 -7.35 -15.04
C HIS A 524 -5.86 -6.15 -15.98
N PRO A 525 -5.71 -6.39 -17.30
CA PRO A 525 -5.82 -5.34 -18.29
C PRO A 525 -7.08 -4.50 -18.06
N LYS A 526 -6.99 -3.21 -18.37
CA LYS A 526 -8.01 -2.19 -18.13
C LYS A 526 -8.14 -1.70 -16.70
N THR A 527 -7.36 -2.20 -15.74
CA THR A 527 -7.32 -1.62 -14.39
C THR A 527 -6.96 -0.13 -14.45
N ASP A 528 -7.79 0.71 -13.84
CA ASP A 528 -7.64 2.17 -13.88
C ASP A 528 -7.43 2.77 -12.50
N VAL A 529 -6.79 3.94 -12.46
CA VAL A 529 -6.84 4.83 -11.31
C VAL A 529 -8.06 5.76 -11.44
N TRP A 530 -8.83 5.87 -10.36
CA TRP A 530 -10.00 6.72 -10.24
C TRP A 530 -9.74 7.91 -9.32
N TYR A 531 -10.53 8.96 -9.49
CA TYR A 531 -10.45 10.22 -8.77
C TYR A 531 -11.84 10.72 -8.35
N SER A 532 -11.96 11.24 -7.13
CA SER A 532 -13.15 11.96 -6.64
C SER A 532 -12.74 13.02 -5.63
N PHE A 533 -13.56 14.06 -5.46
CA PHE A 533 -13.26 15.20 -4.59
C PHE A 533 -14.51 15.84 -3.98
N ILE A 534 -14.30 16.64 -2.93
CA ILE A 534 -15.29 17.52 -2.31
C ILE A 534 -14.63 18.87 -1.96
N PRO A 535 -15.16 20.00 -2.46
CA PRO A 535 -14.69 21.32 -2.06
C PRO A 535 -14.93 21.62 -0.57
N TRP A 536 -14.05 22.43 0.02
CA TRP A 536 -14.04 22.74 1.44
C TRP A 536 -15.36 23.33 1.94
N GLU A 537 -15.92 24.28 1.19
CA GLU A 537 -17.17 24.98 1.51
C GLU A 537 -18.40 24.07 1.51
N HIS A 538 -18.32 22.92 0.84
CA HIS A 538 -19.41 21.95 0.75
C HIS A 538 -19.25 20.76 1.70
N PHE A 539 -18.06 20.55 2.27
CA PHE A 539 -17.71 19.42 3.12
C PHE A 539 -18.73 19.19 4.26
N SER A 540 -19.14 20.27 4.92
CA SER A 540 -20.03 20.25 6.08
C SER A 540 -21.50 20.56 5.78
N THR A 541 -21.88 20.73 4.51
CA THR A 541 -23.29 20.98 4.16
C THR A 541 -24.11 19.69 4.37
N VAL A 542 -25.19 19.77 5.15
CA VAL A 542 -26.01 18.61 5.55
C VAL A 542 -27.43 18.71 5.04
N GLN A 543 -28.11 17.56 4.94
CA GLN A 543 -29.54 17.51 4.61
C GLN A 543 -30.37 17.97 5.81
N ASP A 544 -31.44 18.72 5.55
CA ASP A 544 -32.44 19.02 6.58
C ASP A 544 -33.07 17.70 7.07
N PRO A 545 -32.94 17.34 8.36
CA PRO A 545 -33.49 16.10 8.89
C PRO A 545 -35.03 16.07 8.89
N ALA A 546 -35.70 17.22 8.71
CA ALA A 546 -37.16 17.30 8.56
C ALA A 546 -37.64 17.04 7.12
N ASP A 547 -36.71 16.98 6.14
CA ASP A 547 -37.00 16.71 4.74
C ASP A 547 -36.51 15.30 4.34
N ASP A 548 -37.41 14.32 4.45
CA ASP A 548 -37.13 12.93 4.07
C ASP A 548 -36.80 12.75 2.57
N THR A 549 -37.06 13.76 1.73
CA THR A 549 -36.68 13.72 0.30
C THR A 549 -35.20 14.04 0.09
N GLY A 550 -34.56 14.68 1.07
CA GLY A 550 -33.17 15.11 1.01
C GLY A 550 -32.89 16.21 -0.01
N GLN A 551 -33.90 16.99 -0.40
CA GLN A 551 -33.79 18.10 -1.35
C GLN A 551 -33.39 19.42 -0.68
N THR A 552 -33.55 19.52 0.64
CA THR A 552 -33.33 20.77 1.37
C THR A 552 -31.94 20.76 2.04
N PRO A 553 -31.02 21.66 1.65
CA PRO A 553 -29.75 21.85 2.35
C PRO A 553 -29.95 22.59 3.66
N MET A 554 -29.07 22.30 4.62
CA MET A 554 -28.98 22.96 5.91
C MET A 554 -27.52 23.19 6.26
N THR A 555 -27.22 24.30 6.95
CA THR A 555 -25.88 24.51 7.50
C THR A 555 -25.63 23.53 8.63
N PHE A 556 -24.38 23.12 8.83
CA PHE A 556 -24.04 22.23 9.94
C PHE A 556 -24.43 22.81 11.32
N ALA A 557 -24.26 24.12 11.51
CA ALA A 557 -24.63 24.79 12.76
C ALA A 557 -26.14 24.74 13.03
N ASP A 558 -26.97 24.95 11.99
CA ASP A 558 -28.42 24.84 12.12
C ASP A 558 -28.86 23.40 12.40
N TYR A 559 -28.17 22.41 11.80
CA TYR A 559 -28.41 21.00 12.09
C TYR A 559 -28.14 20.66 13.54
N GLU A 560 -27.01 21.10 14.10
CA GLU A 560 -26.69 20.84 15.51
C GLU A 560 -27.71 21.49 16.47
N LEU A 561 -28.24 22.68 16.11
CA LEU A 561 -29.35 23.31 16.85
C LEU A 561 -30.68 22.53 16.72
N ALA A 562 -30.96 21.94 15.56
CA ALA A 562 -32.19 21.17 15.31
C ALA A 562 -32.15 19.76 15.92
N ALA A 563 -30.97 19.13 15.94
CA ALA A 563 -30.73 17.77 16.38
C ALA A 563 -30.88 17.59 17.91
N VAL A 564 -31.07 18.65 18.69
CA VAL A 564 -31.26 18.60 20.16
C VAL A 564 -32.37 17.63 20.60
N ASN A 565 -33.39 17.37 19.75
CA ASN A 565 -34.48 16.45 20.06
C ASN A 565 -34.26 14.99 19.61
N ASP A 566 -33.29 14.73 18.72
CA ASP A 566 -32.83 13.39 18.29
C ASP A 566 -31.31 13.40 18.10
N ILE A 567 -30.65 13.60 19.23
CA ILE A 567 -29.22 13.87 19.32
C ILE A 567 -28.34 12.72 18.79
N THR A 568 -28.88 11.51 18.80
CA THR A 568 -28.19 10.30 18.33
C THR A 568 -28.10 10.21 16.81
N GLN A 569 -28.87 11.01 16.07
CA GLN A 569 -28.83 10.99 14.61
C GLN A 569 -27.48 11.55 14.07
N LYS A 570 -26.75 10.72 13.32
CA LYS A 570 -25.61 11.15 12.50
C LYS A 570 -26.11 12.06 11.35
N PRO A 571 -25.54 13.25 11.12
CA PRO A 571 -25.92 14.10 9.99
C PRO A 571 -25.71 13.40 8.65
N LYS A 572 -26.60 13.65 7.69
CA LYS A 572 -26.44 13.14 6.31
C LYS A 572 -25.82 14.23 5.43
N PRO A 573 -24.76 13.95 4.66
CA PRO A 573 -24.23 14.92 3.70
C PRO A 573 -25.29 15.36 2.68
N PHE A 574 -25.42 16.67 2.41
CA PHE A 574 -26.28 17.16 1.32
C PHE A 574 -25.53 17.14 -0.02
N VAL A 575 -24.32 17.73 -0.04
CA VAL A 575 -23.43 17.66 -1.19
C VAL A 575 -22.63 16.37 -1.09
N PRO A 576 -22.84 15.39 -1.99
CA PRO A 576 -22.05 14.16 -2.02
C PRO A 576 -20.61 14.45 -2.50
N MET A 577 -19.70 13.49 -2.36
CA MET A 577 -18.46 13.50 -3.13
C MET A 577 -18.78 13.48 -4.63
N ALA A 578 -17.91 14.06 -5.47
CA ALA A 578 -18.07 14.01 -6.92
C ALA A 578 -18.22 12.57 -7.42
N VAL A 579 -19.06 12.34 -8.42
CA VAL A 579 -19.13 11.02 -9.09
C VAL A 579 -17.71 10.61 -9.52
N PRO A 580 -17.25 9.38 -9.23
CA PRO A 580 -15.90 8.95 -9.58
C PRO A 580 -15.57 9.14 -11.06
N MET A 581 -14.40 9.71 -11.33
CA MET A 581 -13.89 9.99 -12.67
C MET A 581 -12.63 9.17 -12.93
N ARG A 582 -12.44 8.69 -14.16
CA ARG A 582 -11.24 7.92 -14.52
C ARG A 582 -10.06 8.87 -14.77
N LEU A 583 -8.96 8.63 -14.08
CA LEU A 583 -7.71 9.37 -14.28
C LEU A 583 -6.91 8.78 -15.45
N THR A 584 -6.86 7.46 -15.58
CA THR A 584 -6.06 6.74 -16.57
C THR A 584 -6.87 6.22 -17.76
N ASN A 585 -6.21 5.98 -18.89
CA ASN A 585 -6.84 5.54 -20.14
C ASN A 585 -6.61 4.05 -20.44
N ASN A 586 -7.01 3.14 -19.54
CA ASN A 586 -6.77 1.71 -19.76
C ASN A 586 -7.97 0.94 -20.31
N ASP A 587 -9.14 1.54 -20.49
CA ASP A 587 -10.33 0.84 -20.97
C ASP A 587 -10.67 1.17 -22.43
N LYS A 588 -11.22 0.17 -23.13
CA LYS A 588 -11.50 0.25 -24.58
C LYS A 588 -12.80 0.99 -24.82
N CYS A 589 -12.73 1.95 -25.74
CA CYS A 589 -13.94 2.42 -26.40
C CYS A 589 -14.57 1.30 -27.24
N ASN A 590 -15.86 1.02 -26.98
CA ASN A 590 -16.56 -0.07 -27.65
C ASN A 590 -17.16 0.41 -28.98
N ILE A 591 -16.44 0.19 -30.07
CA ILE A 591 -16.84 0.60 -31.42
C ILE A 591 -18.21 0.05 -31.83
N GLY A 592 -18.50 -1.21 -31.49
CA GLY A 592 -19.77 -1.84 -31.84
C GLY A 592 -20.96 -1.07 -31.27
N ARG A 593 -20.82 -0.56 -30.03
CA ARG A 593 -21.84 0.28 -29.39
C ARG A 593 -21.84 1.72 -29.92
N LEU A 594 -20.66 2.26 -30.29
CA LEU A 594 -20.57 3.59 -30.90
C LEU A 594 -21.24 3.67 -32.29
N ASP A 595 -21.16 2.60 -33.07
CA ASP A 595 -21.77 2.52 -34.42
C ASP A 595 -23.26 2.20 -34.39
N ASP A 596 -23.73 1.59 -33.31
CA ASP A 596 -25.12 1.26 -33.15
C ASP A 596 -25.91 2.51 -32.73
N THR A 597 -26.61 3.11 -33.69
CA THR A 597 -27.52 4.24 -33.42
C THR A 597 -28.67 3.90 -32.48
N GLU A 598 -28.95 2.60 -32.25
CA GLU A 598 -29.94 2.11 -31.29
C GLU A 598 -29.32 1.81 -29.89
N ASP A 599 -27.97 1.73 -29.77
CA ASP A 599 -27.20 1.54 -28.51
C ASP A 599 -26.12 2.63 -28.35
N ALA A 600 -26.42 3.86 -28.77
CA ALA A 600 -25.57 5.03 -28.58
C ALA A 600 -25.49 5.39 -27.08
N TYR A 601 -24.71 4.61 -26.35
CA TYR A 601 -24.64 4.63 -24.90
C TYR A 601 -23.95 5.90 -24.39
N PHE A 602 -24.45 6.40 -23.27
CA PHE A 602 -23.88 7.53 -22.56
C PHE A 602 -22.50 7.15 -22.02
N SER A 603 -21.44 7.74 -22.59
CA SER A 603 -20.06 7.38 -22.28
C SER A 603 -19.07 8.43 -22.76
N TYR A 604 -17.95 8.54 -22.03
CA TYR A 604 -16.80 9.36 -22.42
C TYR A 604 -16.21 9.00 -23.79
N CYS A 605 -16.41 7.77 -24.26
CA CYS A 605 -15.98 7.32 -25.58
C CYS A 605 -16.85 7.82 -26.74
N ASN A 606 -18.05 8.33 -26.44
CA ASN A 606 -18.97 8.84 -27.44
C ASN A 606 -18.90 10.37 -27.48
N ILE A 607 -18.22 10.91 -28.49
CA ILE A 607 -17.99 12.35 -28.62
C ILE A 607 -19.27 13.19 -28.65
N THR A 608 -20.41 12.60 -29.04
CA THR A 608 -21.72 13.28 -29.01
C THR A 608 -22.10 13.74 -27.59
N TYR A 609 -21.70 12.96 -26.58
CA TYR A 609 -21.90 13.29 -25.17
C TYR A 609 -20.64 13.91 -24.56
N ALA A 610 -19.47 13.32 -24.79
CA ALA A 610 -18.21 13.72 -24.17
C ALA A 610 -17.85 15.20 -24.45
N ALA A 611 -18.14 15.71 -25.65
CA ALA A 611 -17.85 17.10 -26.02
C ALA A 611 -18.57 18.14 -25.14
N ALA A 612 -19.77 17.81 -24.62
CA ALA A 612 -20.51 18.71 -23.74
C ALA A 612 -19.81 18.93 -22.40
N TYR A 613 -19.04 17.94 -21.96
CA TYR A 613 -18.26 17.93 -20.72
C TYR A 613 -16.82 18.40 -20.92
N GLY A 614 -16.43 18.80 -22.14
CA GLY A 614 -15.07 19.27 -22.46
C GLY A 614 -14.02 18.16 -22.61
N LEU A 615 -14.43 16.90 -22.61
CA LEU A 615 -13.53 15.77 -22.86
C LEU A 615 -13.14 15.70 -24.34
N GLN A 616 -11.93 15.21 -24.61
CA GLN A 616 -11.45 14.98 -25.97
C GLN A 616 -12.18 13.82 -26.67
N ASP A 617 -12.04 13.74 -27.99
CA ASP A 617 -12.57 12.62 -28.77
C ASP A 617 -11.63 11.41 -28.67
N PHE A 618 -12.01 10.45 -27.82
CA PHE A 618 -11.26 9.21 -27.63
C PHE A 618 -11.46 8.18 -28.76
N CYS A 619 -12.26 8.50 -29.77
CA CYS A 619 -12.44 7.68 -30.98
C CYS A 619 -12.49 8.57 -32.25
N ALA A 620 -11.61 9.56 -32.32
CA ALA A 620 -11.51 10.52 -33.40
C ALA A 620 -11.19 9.87 -34.76
N ASP A 621 -10.42 8.77 -34.73
CA ASP A 621 -10.22 7.89 -35.88
C ASP A 621 -10.23 6.42 -35.45
N ARG A 622 -10.13 5.51 -36.42
CA ARG A 622 -10.10 4.06 -36.20
C ARG A 622 -9.01 3.40 -37.02
N VAL A 623 -8.41 2.36 -36.44
CA VAL A 623 -7.44 1.53 -37.14
C VAL A 623 -7.74 0.05 -36.90
N SER A 624 -7.58 -0.77 -37.93
CA SER A 624 -7.69 -2.22 -37.81
C SER A 624 -6.34 -2.85 -37.48
N ILE A 625 -6.26 -3.56 -36.36
CA ILE A 625 -5.06 -4.26 -35.91
C ILE A 625 -5.35 -5.75 -35.64
N PRO A 626 -4.34 -6.63 -35.71
CA PRO A 626 -4.51 -8.03 -35.36
C PRO A 626 -4.68 -8.16 -33.83
N LEU A 627 -5.85 -8.58 -33.38
CA LEU A 627 -6.18 -8.80 -31.97
C LEU A 627 -6.53 -10.28 -31.69
N GLY A 628 -6.34 -10.68 -30.44
CA GLY A 628 -6.56 -12.06 -29.98
C GLY A 628 -5.47 -13.05 -30.41
N SER A 629 -5.59 -14.29 -29.91
CA SER A 629 -4.68 -15.40 -30.22
C SER A 629 -4.67 -15.76 -31.71
N ASP A 630 -5.83 -15.69 -32.37
CA ASP A 630 -5.99 -15.94 -33.80
C ASP A 630 -5.45 -14.81 -34.69
N GLY A 631 -5.16 -13.63 -34.12
CA GLY A 631 -4.61 -12.47 -34.83
C GLY A 631 -5.53 -11.85 -35.88
N GLU A 632 -6.85 -12.03 -35.72
CA GLU A 632 -7.84 -11.46 -36.62
C GLU A 632 -7.85 -9.93 -36.55
N LEU A 633 -8.07 -9.29 -37.70
CA LEU A 633 -8.13 -7.83 -37.77
C LEU A 633 -9.43 -7.34 -37.10
N GLN A 634 -9.26 -6.52 -36.07
CA GLN A 634 -10.34 -5.85 -35.36
C GLN A 634 -10.06 -4.36 -35.32
N GLU A 635 -11.11 -3.55 -35.47
CA GLU A 635 -10.99 -2.10 -35.34
C GLU A 635 -10.81 -1.70 -33.87
N ILE A 636 -9.95 -0.71 -33.63
CA ILE A 636 -9.80 0.00 -32.37
C ILE A 636 -9.91 1.50 -32.60
N CYS A 637 -10.25 2.23 -31.55
CA CYS A 637 -10.30 3.68 -31.56
C CYS A 637 -8.88 4.28 -31.45
N VAL A 638 -8.70 5.43 -32.08
CA VAL A 638 -7.55 6.32 -31.91
C VAL A 638 -8.07 7.65 -31.39
N SER A 639 -7.49 8.14 -30.29
CA SER A 639 -7.89 9.42 -29.70
C SER A 639 -7.44 10.62 -30.54
N ALA A 640 -7.97 11.80 -30.24
CA ALA A 640 -7.70 13.04 -30.97
C ALA A 640 -6.21 13.46 -30.92
N ASP A 641 -5.49 13.06 -29.87
CA ASP A 641 -4.03 13.20 -29.72
C ASP A 641 -3.22 12.16 -30.54
N GLY A 642 -3.89 11.22 -31.20
CA GLY A 642 -3.27 10.21 -32.05
C GLY A 642 -2.85 8.93 -31.32
N LEU A 643 -3.22 8.75 -30.05
CA LEU A 643 -2.91 7.54 -29.28
C LEU A 643 -3.91 6.39 -29.59
N PRO A 644 -3.46 5.22 -30.07
CA PRO A 644 -4.33 4.06 -30.26
C PRO A 644 -4.74 3.42 -28.92
N ASN A 645 -6.05 3.27 -28.69
CA ASN A 645 -6.57 2.68 -27.46
C ASN A 645 -6.60 1.15 -27.55
N ILE A 646 -5.46 0.53 -27.21
CA ILE A 646 -5.32 -0.94 -27.13
C ILE A 646 -5.69 -1.52 -25.77
N ALA A 647 -5.70 -0.72 -24.69
CA ALA A 647 -6.17 -1.10 -23.36
C ALA A 647 -5.69 -2.49 -22.88
N ASN A 648 -4.42 -2.77 -23.14
CA ASN A 648 -3.70 -3.96 -22.65
C ASN A 648 -2.86 -3.64 -21.42
N THR A 649 -2.99 -2.43 -20.89
CA THR A 649 -2.27 -1.88 -19.75
C THR A 649 -3.14 -1.93 -18.49
N ALA A 650 -2.50 -1.82 -17.34
CA ALA A 650 -3.11 -1.81 -16.02
C ALA A 650 -2.33 -0.83 -15.14
N THR A 651 -2.96 0.26 -14.71
CA THR A 651 -2.37 1.23 -13.78
C THR A 651 -2.72 0.86 -12.34
N THR A 652 -1.73 0.88 -11.47
CA THR A 652 -1.81 0.35 -10.10
C THR A 652 -1.01 1.23 -9.14
N ARG A 653 -1.33 1.10 -7.84
CA ARG A 653 -0.64 1.71 -6.70
C ARG A 653 -0.43 3.23 -6.87
N PRO A 654 -1.51 4.00 -7.09
CA PRO A 654 -1.40 5.44 -7.10
C PRO A 654 -0.87 5.95 -5.74
N ARG A 655 -0.02 6.96 -5.79
CA ARG A 655 0.40 7.78 -4.65
C ARG A 655 -0.08 9.19 -4.86
N LEU A 656 -0.71 9.78 -3.85
CA LEU A 656 -1.39 11.07 -3.97
C LEU A 656 -0.77 12.12 -3.06
N SER A 657 -0.64 13.33 -3.58
CA SER A 657 -0.42 14.56 -2.80
C SER A 657 -1.40 15.63 -3.23
N LEU A 658 -1.70 16.55 -2.31
CA LEU A 658 -2.57 17.72 -2.54
C LEU A 658 -1.87 18.95 -1.96
N GLN A 659 -1.73 20.02 -2.74
CA GLN A 659 -1.06 21.25 -2.33
C GLN A 659 -1.94 22.47 -2.66
N GLY A 660 -2.36 23.21 -1.63
CA GLY A 660 -3.21 24.38 -1.78
C GLY A 660 -2.56 25.51 -2.55
N TYR A 661 -3.37 26.25 -3.31
CA TYR A 661 -2.98 27.49 -3.98
C TYR A 661 -4.20 28.41 -4.13
N ASP A 662 -3.93 29.66 -4.46
CA ASP A 662 -4.93 30.69 -4.79
C ASP A 662 -5.26 30.61 -6.29
N SER A 663 -6.51 30.27 -6.60
CA SER A 663 -7.00 30.02 -7.95
C SER A 663 -7.04 31.27 -8.84
N ASP A 664 -7.26 32.46 -8.25
CA ASP A 664 -7.38 33.72 -8.99
C ASP A 664 -6.06 34.52 -9.05
N GLY A 665 -5.09 34.12 -8.22
CA GLY A 665 -3.73 34.67 -8.17
C GLY A 665 -3.70 36.13 -7.70
N ILE A 666 -4.79 36.61 -7.09
CA ILE A 666 -4.87 37.93 -6.47
C ILE A 666 -4.43 37.80 -5.01
N ASP A 667 -3.11 37.82 -4.84
CA ASP A 667 -2.46 37.92 -3.55
C ASP A 667 -2.84 39.24 -2.84
N SER A 668 -3.93 39.25 -2.07
CA SER A 668 -4.13 40.20 -0.96
C SER A 668 -5.43 39.98 -0.17
N ASP A 669 -5.35 39.23 0.92
CA ASP A 669 -5.97 39.69 2.16
C ASP A 669 -5.15 40.83 2.80
N GLU A 670 -5.80 41.65 3.63
CA GLU A 670 -5.23 42.85 4.26
C GLU A 670 -4.02 42.53 5.19
N ASP A 671 -3.74 41.25 5.44
CA ASP A 671 -2.65 40.71 6.24
C ASP A 671 -1.51 40.03 5.44
N GLY A 672 -1.66 39.86 4.12
CA GLY A 672 -0.67 39.20 3.26
C GLY A 672 -0.68 37.67 3.32
N SER A 673 -1.79 37.05 3.73
CA SER A 673 -2.02 35.61 3.55
C SER A 673 -2.70 35.32 2.21
N LEU A 674 -2.34 34.20 1.59
CA LEU A 674 -2.97 33.68 0.36
C LEU A 674 -4.32 33.04 0.75
N GLU A 675 -5.41 33.44 0.12
CA GLU A 675 -6.70 32.73 0.21
C GLU A 675 -6.55 31.39 -0.54
N THR A 676 -6.40 30.29 0.19
CA THR A 676 -6.38 28.95 -0.43
C THR A 676 -7.81 28.53 -0.74
N ASP A 677 -8.17 28.46 -2.01
CA ASP A 677 -9.50 28.10 -2.51
C ASP A 677 -9.46 26.91 -3.49
N SER A 678 -8.29 26.57 -4.04
CA SER A 678 -8.05 25.36 -4.82
C SER A 678 -6.75 24.66 -4.42
N ALA A 679 -6.46 23.53 -5.07
CA ALA A 679 -5.26 22.75 -4.83
C ALA A 679 -4.76 22.03 -6.09
N TRP A 680 -3.44 21.90 -6.18
CA TRP A 680 -2.78 21.02 -7.14
C TRP A 680 -2.83 19.58 -6.63
N VAL A 681 -3.35 18.69 -7.47
CA VAL A 681 -3.29 17.24 -7.32
C VAL A 681 -2.01 16.74 -7.97
N ILE A 682 -1.27 15.88 -7.28
CA ILE A 682 -0.07 15.23 -7.81
C ILE A 682 -0.20 13.73 -7.59
N VAL A 683 -0.07 12.95 -8.67
CA VAL A 683 -0.16 11.49 -8.63
C VAL A 683 1.07 10.86 -9.26
N ALA A 684 1.64 9.86 -8.58
CA ALA A 684 2.59 8.92 -9.18
C ALA A 684 1.97 7.51 -9.17
N ALA A 685 2.05 6.77 -10.27
CA ALA A 685 1.46 5.44 -10.38
C ALA A 685 2.34 4.47 -11.17
N GLU A 686 2.14 3.17 -10.97
CA GLU A 686 2.81 2.12 -11.73
C GLU A 686 1.89 1.61 -12.83
N GLU A 687 2.37 1.46 -14.07
CA GLU A 687 1.57 0.85 -15.14
C GLU A 687 2.31 -0.29 -15.82
N SER A 688 1.60 -1.38 -16.10
CA SER A 688 2.13 -2.47 -16.91
C SER A 688 2.38 -2.01 -18.35
N LYS A 689 3.42 -2.54 -19.00
CA LYS A 689 3.81 -2.13 -20.35
C LYS A 689 2.86 -2.53 -21.49
N GLY A 690 1.95 -3.48 -21.24
CA GLY A 690 0.87 -3.82 -22.18
C GLY A 690 1.28 -4.41 -23.54
N LEU A 691 2.52 -4.88 -23.70
CA LEU A 691 3.06 -5.39 -24.96
C LEU A 691 2.50 -6.77 -25.35
N GLY A 692 1.90 -7.51 -24.41
CA GLY A 692 1.22 -8.78 -24.69
C GLY A 692 2.16 -9.82 -25.30
N ARG A 693 1.88 -10.24 -26.55
CA ARG A 693 2.57 -11.33 -27.25
C ARG A 693 3.86 -10.94 -27.97
N TYR A 694 4.21 -9.66 -28.00
CA TYR A 694 5.35 -9.18 -28.79
C TYR A 694 6.66 -9.33 -28.01
N ALA A 695 7.61 -10.06 -28.59
CA ALA A 695 8.93 -10.29 -28.06
C ALA A 695 10.00 -9.79 -29.03
N PHE A 696 11.11 -9.29 -28.49
CA PHE A 696 12.20 -8.71 -29.26
C PHE A 696 13.55 -9.19 -28.73
N LEU A 697 14.51 -9.29 -29.65
CA LEU A 697 15.92 -9.45 -29.32
C LEU A 697 16.51 -8.10 -28.87
N PRO A 698 17.66 -8.12 -28.18
CA PRO A 698 18.38 -6.90 -27.77
C PRO A 698 18.66 -5.87 -28.88
N ASP A 699 18.74 -6.29 -30.14
CA ASP A 699 18.95 -5.38 -31.27
C ASP A 699 17.64 -4.79 -31.83
N GLY A 700 16.51 -5.02 -31.15
CA GLY A 700 15.17 -4.60 -31.57
C GLY A 700 14.53 -5.50 -32.63
N THR A 701 15.15 -6.63 -33.00
CA THR A 701 14.59 -7.56 -33.98
C THR A 701 13.41 -8.33 -33.37
N PRO A 702 12.21 -8.35 -33.99
CA PRO A 702 11.10 -9.18 -33.54
C PRO A 702 11.48 -10.66 -33.52
N CYS A 703 11.02 -11.37 -32.50
CA CYS A 703 11.28 -12.79 -32.35
C CYS A 703 10.06 -13.50 -31.74
N ASP A 704 10.07 -14.83 -31.79
CA ASP A 704 9.01 -15.67 -31.24
C ASP A 704 9.53 -16.36 -29.98
N ALA A 705 9.06 -15.88 -28.82
CA ALA A 705 9.47 -16.40 -27.51
C ALA A 705 8.90 -17.81 -27.23
N GLU A 706 7.89 -18.24 -28.01
CA GLU A 706 7.26 -19.56 -27.89
C GLU A 706 7.79 -20.57 -28.93
N ALA A 707 8.70 -20.13 -29.82
CA ALA A 707 9.32 -21.03 -30.78
C ALA A 707 10.11 -22.14 -30.06
N VAL A 708 10.08 -23.36 -30.61
CA VAL A 708 10.83 -24.51 -30.08
C VAL A 708 12.35 -24.25 -30.05
N ASP A 709 12.82 -23.34 -30.89
CA ASP A 709 14.19 -22.85 -30.99
C ASP A 709 14.34 -21.37 -30.60
N ALA A 710 13.40 -20.83 -29.81
CA ALA A 710 13.53 -19.50 -29.22
C ALA A 710 14.87 -19.37 -28.48
N VAL A 711 15.60 -18.30 -28.78
CA VAL A 711 16.82 -17.97 -28.05
C VAL A 711 16.47 -17.35 -26.69
N PRO A 712 17.25 -17.57 -25.63
CA PRO A 712 16.94 -17.04 -24.29
C PRO A 712 16.74 -15.51 -24.25
N GLU A 713 17.38 -14.78 -25.15
CA GLU A 713 17.29 -13.33 -25.28
C GLU A 713 16.01 -12.86 -26.00
N CYS A 714 15.24 -13.78 -26.58
CA CYS A 714 13.94 -13.47 -27.16
C CYS A 714 12.89 -13.38 -26.06
N THR A 715 12.69 -12.18 -25.54
CA THR A 715 11.75 -11.99 -24.43
C THR A 715 10.74 -10.91 -24.74
N SER A 716 9.49 -11.13 -24.34
CA SER A 716 8.52 -10.03 -24.25
C SER A 716 8.94 -9.14 -23.11
N ASP A 717 8.94 -7.83 -23.33
CA ASP A 717 9.25 -6.90 -22.27
C ASP A 717 8.10 -6.91 -21.25
N ILE A 718 8.40 -7.47 -20.07
CA ILE A 718 7.48 -7.63 -18.96
C ILE A 718 7.99 -6.80 -17.78
N GLY A 719 7.21 -5.81 -17.39
CA GLY A 719 7.61 -4.89 -16.35
C GLY A 719 6.56 -3.82 -16.13
N LYS A 720 6.97 -2.78 -15.41
CA LYS A 720 6.15 -1.60 -15.17
C LYS A 720 6.95 -0.33 -15.38
N ASN A 721 6.25 0.71 -15.79
CA ASN A 721 6.74 2.07 -15.85
C ASN A 721 6.16 2.90 -14.70
N GLN A 722 6.85 3.96 -14.35
CA GLN A 722 6.40 4.96 -13.39
C GLN A 722 5.84 6.16 -14.15
N TRP A 723 4.58 6.47 -13.88
CA TRP A 723 3.83 7.55 -14.51
C TRP A 723 3.53 8.66 -13.51
N TYR A 724 3.49 9.89 -14.00
CA TYR A 724 3.27 11.11 -13.23
C TYR A 724 2.12 11.93 -13.82
N PHE A 725 1.26 12.45 -12.94
CA PHE A 725 0.14 13.31 -13.27
C PHE A 725 0.15 14.51 -12.33
N SER A 726 -0.14 15.70 -12.86
CA SER A 726 -0.43 16.86 -12.02
C SER A 726 -1.43 17.81 -12.67
N PHE A 727 -2.48 18.14 -11.92
CA PHE A 727 -3.63 18.90 -12.39
C PHE A 727 -4.31 19.61 -11.22
N ASP A 728 -5.14 20.60 -11.52
CA ASP A 728 -5.98 21.30 -10.56
C ASP A 728 -7.09 20.37 -10.04
N MET A 729 -7.38 20.43 -8.74
CA MET A 729 -8.40 19.62 -8.06
C MET A 729 -9.76 19.65 -8.76
N GLY A 730 -10.09 20.77 -9.41
CA GLY A 730 -11.35 21.01 -10.07
C GLY A 730 -12.41 21.56 -9.11
N GLU A 731 -13.46 22.09 -9.73
CA GLU A 731 -14.64 22.62 -9.05
C GLU A 731 -15.89 21.84 -9.49
N PRO A 732 -17.01 21.91 -8.74
CA PRO A 732 -18.26 21.28 -9.16
C PRO A 732 -18.72 21.70 -10.57
N ALA A 733 -18.54 22.98 -10.92
CA ALA A 733 -18.79 23.51 -12.25
C ALA A 733 -17.63 23.21 -13.21
N THR A 734 -17.37 21.94 -13.48
CA THR A 734 -16.22 21.50 -14.31
C THR A 734 -16.18 22.15 -15.70
N SER A 735 -17.33 22.58 -16.22
CA SER A 735 -17.45 23.31 -17.49
C SER A 735 -16.80 24.70 -17.48
N ALA A 736 -16.61 25.30 -16.31
CA ALA A 736 -15.95 26.60 -16.18
C ALA A 736 -14.46 26.52 -16.51
N THR A 737 -13.81 25.39 -16.23
CA THR A 737 -12.36 25.19 -16.36
C THR A 737 -11.98 24.08 -17.33
N PHE A 738 -12.93 23.44 -18.04
CA PHE A 738 -12.63 22.31 -18.91
C PHE A 738 -11.64 22.60 -20.04
N ALA A 739 -11.38 23.88 -20.35
CA ALA A 739 -10.51 24.29 -21.45
C ALA A 739 -9.11 24.65 -20.95
N GLU A 740 -8.93 24.69 -19.63
CA GLU A 740 -7.64 24.95 -19.00
C GLU A 740 -6.77 23.69 -19.10
N PRO A 741 -5.53 23.79 -19.61
CA PRO A 741 -4.68 22.64 -19.89
C PRO A 741 -4.33 21.84 -18.62
N TYR A 742 -4.21 22.52 -17.48
CA TYR A 742 -3.97 21.89 -16.18
C TYR A 742 -5.25 21.71 -15.36
N GLY A 743 -6.43 22.02 -15.92
CA GLY A 743 -7.70 21.77 -15.25
C GLY A 743 -8.01 20.27 -15.17
N LEU A 744 -8.89 19.90 -14.23
CA LEU A 744 -9.31 18.51 -14.00
C LEU A 744 -9.66 17.78 -15.30
N VAL A 745 -10.57 18.34 -16.11
CA VAL A 745 -11.14 17.66 -17.29
C VAL A 745 -10.08 17.30 -18.34
N GLN A 746 -9.12 18.18 -18.62
CA GLN A 746 -8.05 17.91 -19.59
C GLN A 746 -7.06 16.82 -19.12
N ASN A 747 -7.13 16.46 -17.85
CA ASN A 747 -6.25 15.47 -17.22
C ASN A 747 -6.99 14.19 -16.80
N LEU A 748 -8.27 14.03 -17.16
CA LEU A 748 -9.00 12.77 -17.04
C LEU A 748 -8.74 11.87 -18.24
N VAL A 749 -8.75 10.55 -18.02
CA VAL A 749 -8.46 9.52 -19.04
C VAL A 749 -7.16 9.86 -19.78
N ASN A 750 -6.13 10.24 -19.02
CA ASN A 750 -4.87 10.74 -19.51
C ASN A 750 -3.83 9.61 -19.58
N GLN A 751 -2.92 9.68 -20.54
CA GLN A 751 -1.80 8.74 -20.68
C GLN A 751 -0.78 8.90 -19.53
N GLY A 752 -0.64 10.12 -19.00
CA GLY A 752 0.37 10.50 -18.02
C GLY A 752 1.73 10.77 -18.65
N ASN A 753 2.73 11.01 -17.80
CA ASN A 753 4.12 11.24 -18.22
C ASN A 753 5.11 10.27 -17.55
N MET A 754 6.02 9.67 -18.34
CA MET A 754 6.93 8.63 -17.87
C MET A 754 8.15 9.20 -17.11
N LEU A 755 8.39 8.72 -15.89
CA LEU A 755 9.46 9.18 -15.00
C LEU A 755 10.79 8.43 -15.19
N ASN A 756 10.72 7.11 -15.37
CA ASN A 756 11.91 6.27 -15.53
C ASN A 756 12.49 6.40 -16.95
N GLN A 757 13.81 6.31 -17.04
CA GLN A 757 14.51 6.37 -18.33
C GLN A 757 14.38 5.05 -19.12
N PRO A 758 14.71 5.05 -20.43
CA PRO A 758 14.90 3.83 -21.20
C PRO A 758 15.96 2.89 -20.60
N GLU A 759 15.83 1.60 -20.88
CA GLU A 759 16.79 0.58 -20.45
C GLU A 759 18.10 0.70 -21.22
N VAL A 760 19.19 0.63 -20.47
CA VAL A 760 20.55 0.54 -21.01
C VAL A 760 20.96 -0.93 -21.04
N ASP A 761 21.43 -1.41 -22.19
CA ASP A 761 22.03 -2.74 -22.29
C ASP A 761 23.35 -2.76 -21.53
N TRP A 762 23.32 -3.39 -20.35
CA TRP A 762 24.44 -3.53 -19.45
C TRP A 762 25.71 -4.13 -20.11
N ARG A 763 25.57 -4.84 -21.24
CA ARG A 763 26.72 -5.40 -21.99
C ARG A 763 27.48 -4.36 -22.78
N THR A 764 26.78 -3.33 -23.24
CA THR A 764 27.29 -2.39 -24.23
C THR A 764 27.36 -0.97 -23.72
N GLY A 765 26.62 -0.64 -22.65
CA GLY A 765 26.52 0.71 -22.13
C GLY A 765 25.74 1.67 -23.03
N GLU A 766 24.88 1.13 -23.89
CA GLU A 766 24.04 1.89 -24.81
C GLU A 766 22.57 1.54 -24.58
N PHE A 767 21.67 2.46 -24.92
CA PHE A 767 20.24 2.15 -24.89
C PHE A 767 19.89 1.00 -25.84
N TYR A 768 18.91 0.20 -25.44
CA TYR A 768 18.22 -0.65 -26.40
C TYR A 768 17.58 0.23 -27.50
N PRO A 769 17.65 -0.19 -28.78
CA PRO A 769 17.00 0.56 -29.85
C PRO A 769 15.50 0.71 -29.60
N ALA A 770 14.95 1.88 -29.93
CA ALA A 770 13.51 2.07 -29.91
C ALA A 770 12.83 1.12 -30.92
N ILE A 771 11.71 0.55 -30.50
CA ILE A 771 10.92 -0.39 -31.29
C ILE A 771 9.71 0.34 -31.85
N ASN A 772 9.58 0.35 -33.16
CA ASN A 772 8.42 0.94 -33.80
C ASN A 772 7.21 0.00 -33.75
N THR A 773 6.04 0.54 -33.40
CA THR A 773 4.77 -0.18 -33.34
C THR A 773 4.32 -0.78 -34.68
N GLU A 774 4.91 -0.39 -35.83
CA GLU A 774 4.75 -1.05 -37.13
C GLU A 774 5.12 -2.54 -37.09
N LEU A 775 6.08 -2.91 -36.24
CA LEU A 775 6.54 -4.29 -36.06
C LEU A 775 5.66 -5.09 -35.08
N MET A 776 4.67 -4.44 -34.46
CA MET A 776 3.80 -5.00 -33.44
C MET A 776 2.36 -5.11 -33.94
N TRP A 777 1.52 -4.17 -33.55
CA TRP A 777 0.12 -4.07 -33.97
C TRP A 777 -0.01 -3.48 -35.37
N ASN A 778 0.94 -2.61 -35.76
CA ASN A 778 0.89 -1.78 -36.95
C ASN A 778 -0.38 -0.91 -37.02
N PHE A 779 -0.33 0.24 -36.37
CA PHE A 779 -1.37 1.25 -36.36
C PHE A 779 -1.41 2.13 -37.63
N GLY A 780 -0.70 1.74 -38.70
CA GLY A 780 -0.65 2.50 -39.95
C GLY A 780 0.00 3.88 -39.79
N ASP A 781 -0.75 4.94 -40.08
CA ASP A 781 -0.26 6.33 -39.96
C ASP A 781 -0.07 6.76 -38.49
N TYR A 782 -0.58 5.98 -37.53
CA TYR A 782 -0.48 6.20 -36.09
C TYR A 782 0.65 5.40 -35.42
N ASN A 783 1.58 4.83 -36.19
CA ASN A 783 2.72 4.14 -35.61
C ASN A 783 3.69 5.13 -34.94
N PHE A 784 4.10 4.82 -33.72
CA PHE A 784 5.10 5.53 -32.93
C PHE A 784 6.17 4.57 -32.38
N ASP A 785 7.26 5.16 -31.89
CA ASP A 785 8.37 4.43 -31.29
C ASP A 785 8.14 4.21 -29.79
N LEU A 786 8.46 3.00 -29.31
CA LEU A 786 8.45 2.61 -27.90
C LEU A 786 9.88 2.32 -27.45
N TYR A 787 10.26 2.83 -26.29
CA TYR A 787 11.53 2.53 -25.68
C TYR A 787 11.37 1.39 -24.68
N ASN A 788 12.29 0.43 -24.73
CA ASN A 788 12.41 -0.58 -23.68
C ASN A 788 12.81 0.10 -22.37
N THR A 789 12.36 -0.43 -21.23
CA THR A 789 12.62 0.14 -19.90
C THR A 789 12.92 -0.95 -18.89
N GLU A 790 13.67 -0.63 -17.84
CA GLU A 790 13.79 -1.56 -16.72
C GLU A 790 12.48 -1.67 -15.95
N ILE A 791 12.34 -2.67 -15.08
CA ILE A 791 11.15 -2.77 -14.24
C ILE A 791 11.23 -1.69 -13.16
N ALA A 792 10.38 -0.68 -13.26
CA ALA A 792 10.25 0.39 -12.28
C ALA A 792 8.92 0.24 -11.51
N ARG A 793 8.97 0.17 -10.17
CA ARG A 793 7.82 -0.13 -9.30
C ARG A 793 7.94 0.50 -7.91
N ARG A 794 6.84 0.46 -7.15
CA ARG A 794 6.68 0.96 -5.78
C ARG A 794 6.89 2.46 -5.65
N ALA A 795 6.17 3.26 -6.44
CA ALA A 795 6.22 4.72 -6.35
C ALA A 795 6.12 5.22 -4.89
N SER A 796 6.93 6.23 -4.57
CA SER A 796 6.85 7.05 -3.38
C SER A 796 6.99 8.52 -3.78
N LEU A 797 6.18 9.38 -3.18
CA LEU A 797 5.99 10.76 -3.64
C LEU A 797 6.24 11.74 -2.48
N LEU A 798 7.31 12.52 -2.59
CA LEU A 798 7.66 13.58 -1.64
C LEU A 798 7.27 14.92 -2.25
N VAL A 799 6.41 15.71 -1.59
CA VAL A 799 5.92 16.99 -2.12
C VAL A 799 5.84 18.03 -1.01
N GLN A 800 6.09 19.29 -1.37
CA GLN A 800 5.88 20.44 -0.50
C GLN A 800 5.09 21.56 -1.18
N GLY A 801 4.55 22.47 -0.39
CA GLY A 801 3.78 23.62 -0.89
C GLY A 801 4.62 24.65 -1.62
N ILE A 802 3.96 25.43 -2.48
CA ILE A 802 4.56 26.46 -3.35
C ILE A 802 5.41 27.45 -2.53
N GLY A 803 4.88 27.99 -1.43
CA GLY A 803 5.60 28.96 -0.60
C GLY A 803 6.92 28.43 -0.01
N LYS A 804 7.04 27.12 0.26
CA LYS A 804 8.30 26.51 0.70
C LYS A 804 9.33 26.43 -0.43
N ALA A 805 8.88 26.07 -1.63
CA ALA A 805 9.73 25.98 -2.80
C ALA A 805 10.19 27.37 -3.28
N GLU A 806 9.30 28.37 -3.26
CA GLU A 806 9.64 29.76 -3.60
C GLU A 806 10.66 30.35 -2.62
N ALA A 807 10.55 30.02 -1.34
CA ALA A 807 11.50 30.44 -0.31
C ALA A 807 12.84 29.67 -0.36
N SER A 808 12.94 28.59 -1.14
CA SER A 808 14.14 27.76 -1.25
C SER A 808 15.06 28.24 -2.38
N THR A 809 16.33 27.82 -2.34
CA THR A 809 17.29 28.14 -3.41
C THR A 809 17.09 27.23 -4.62
N SER A 810 16.67 25.98 -4.39
CA SER A 810 16.52 24.99 -5.44
C SER A 810 15.22 25.11 -6.23
N GLY A 811 14.15 25.66 -5.66
CA GLY A 811 12.82 25.65 -6.25
C GLY A 811 12.18 24.26 -6.32
N LEU A 812 12.69 23.29 -5.54
CA LEU A 812 12.18 21.92 -5.52
C LEU A 812 10.72 21.87 -5.03
N LEU A 813 9.84 21.22 -5.78
CA LEU A 813 8.42 21.07 -5.43
C LEU A 813 8.04 19.63 -5.12
N ALA A 814 8.54 18.70 -5.93
CA ALA A 814 8.27 17.29 -5.77
C ALA A 814 9.50 16.43 -6.10
N MET A 815 9.61 15.29 -5.40
CA MET A 815 10.54 14.23 -5.72
C MET A 815 9.81 12.89 -5.76
N PRO A 816 9.33 12.44 -6.94
CA PRO A 816 8.90 11.07 -7.11
C PRO A 816 10.12 10.14 -7.08
N SER A 817 9.96 9.01 -6.41
CA SER A 817 10.97 7.96 -6.28
C SER A 817 10.36 6.58 -6.48
N TRP A 818 11.17 5.61 -6.87
CA TRP A 818 10.74 4.25 -7.15
C TRP A 818 11.88 3.25 -7.02
N LYS A 819 11.53 1.97 -7.03
CA LYS A 819 12.46 0.85 -7.11
C LYS A 819 12.66 0.44 -8.57
N GLN A 820 13.89 0.28 -9.05
CA GLN A 820 14.21 -0.08 -10.43
C GLN A 820 15.24 -1.20 -10.55
N GLY A 821 15.06 -2.14 -11.48
CA GLY A 821 16.07 -3.16 -11.78
C GLY A 821 15.80 -3.93 -13.08
N VAL A 822 16.85 -4.54 -13.62
CA VAL A 822 16.83 -5.34 -14.86
C VAL A 822 16.16 -6.71 -14.70
N MET A 823 16.10 -7.23 -13.48
CA MET A 823 15.59 -8.59 -13.21
C MET A 823 14.08 -8.62 -12.99
N ARG A 824 13.46 -9.65 -13.56
CA ARG A 824 12.04 -9.98 -13.34
C ARG A 824 11.83 -10.44 -11.90
N GLN A 825 10.84 -9.85 -11.23
CA GLN A 825 10.28 -10.19 -9.91
C GLN A 825 11.25 -10.72 -8.82
N GLY A 826 11.49 -9.92 -7.78
CA GLY A 826 12.23 -10.34 -6.58
C GLY A 826 13.76 -10.29 -6.68
N GLY A 827 14.29 -9.90 -7.85
CA GLY A 827 15.71 -9.70 -8.10
C GLY A 827 16.32 -8.40 -7.55
N PRO A 828 17.61 -8.14 -7.88
CA PRO A 828 18.33 -6.93 -7.50
C PRO A 828 17.62 -5.71 -8.05
N ALA A 829 17.64 -4.63 -7.28
CA ALA A 829 17.04 -3.37 -7.67
C ALA A 829 17.37 -2.23 -6.70
N ASP A 830 17.51 -1.06 -7.30
CA ASP A 830 17.92 0.18 -6.68
C ASP A 830 16.76 1.13 -6.40
N THR A 831 17.02 2.13 -5.56
CA THR A 831 16.10 3.22 -5.24
C THR A 831 16.49 4.45 -6.05
N MET A 832 15.62 4.79 -7.00
CA MET A 832 15.81 5.88 -7.97
C MET A 832 14.89 7.07 -7.64
N LEU A 833 15.27 8.29 -8.00
CA LEU A 833 14.40 9.47 -7.91
C LEU A 833 14.55 10.49 -9.04
N ARG A 834 13.53 11.33 -9.18
CA ARG A 834 13.52 12.55 -10.02
C ARG A 834 13.20 13.76 -9.18
N ARG A 835 13.51 14.94 -9.72
CA ARG A 835 13.24 16.25 -9.10
C ARG A 835 12.33 17.06 -10.03
N ILE A 836 11.21 17.54 -9.52
CA ILE A 836 10.36 18.53 -10.17
C ILE A 836 10.70 19.88 -9.55
N VAL A 837 11.25 20.78 -10.36
CA VAL A 837 11.84 22.05 -9.92
C VAL A 837 11.20 23.20 -10.68
N ALA A 838 10.47 24.07 -9.99
CA ALA A 838 9.90 25.26 -10.60
C ALA A 838 10.84 26.44 -10.52
N THR A 839 10.74 27.31 -11.54
CA THR A 839 11.38 28.63 -11.56
C THR A 839 10.37 29.77 -11.69
N ASP A 840 9.12 29.42 -11.96
CA ASP A 840 7.97 30.33 -12.00
C ASP A 840 6.92 29.82 -11.01
N PHE A 841 6.59 30.66 -10.04
CA PHE A 841 5.63 30.38 -8.96
C PHE A 841 4.36 31.22 -9.11
N THR A 842 4.11 31.81 -10.29
CA THR A 842 2.87 32.52 -10.57
C THR A 842 1.69 31.59 -10.34
N GLN A 843 0.81 31.92 -9.40
CA GLN A 843 -0.35 31.12 -9.07
C GLN A 843 -1.49 31.31 -10.09
N GLY A 844 -2.41 30.34 -10.12
CA GLY A 844 -3.52 30.26 -11.05
C GLY A 844 -3.48 28.99 -11.90
N ILE A 845 -4.66 28.51 -12.29
CA ILE A 845 -4.88 27.24 -13.02
C ILE A 845 -4.09 27.13 -14.34
N ALA A 846 -3.73 28.26 -14.95
CA ALA A 846 -2.97 28.29 -16.20
C ALA A 846 -1.47 28.01 -16.04
N ASN A 847 -0.94 28.00 -14.82
CA ASN A 847 0.48 27.77 -14.55
C ASN A 847 0.66 26.75 -13.43
N ASN A 848 0.74 25.47 -13.78
CA ASN A 848 0.99 24.41 -12.81
C ASN A 848 2.50 24.32 -12.48
N PRO A 849 2.94 24.69 -11.26
CA PRO A 849 4.35 24.61 -10.90
C PRO A 849 4.80 23.15 -10.67
N TYR A 850 3.87 22.22 -10.43
CA TYR A 850 4.13 20.78 -10.28
C TYR A 850 4.10 20.00 -11.60
N ALA A 851 3.96 20.67 -12.76
CA ALA A 851 3.90 20.02 -14.06
C ALA A 851 5.15 19.18 -14.37
N PHE A 852 4.98 18.09 -15.13
CA PHE A 852 6.08 17.21 -15.55
C PHE A 852 7.15 17.95 -16.36
N THR A 853 6.76 18.99 -17.09
CA THR A 853 7.69 19.85 -17.85
C THR A 853 8.73 20.56 -16.98
N ASN A 854 8.51 20.64 -15.66
CA ASN A 854 9.47 21.15 -14.68
C ASN A 854 10.41 20.04 -14.13
N MET A 855 10.34 18.82 -14.65
CA MET A 855 11.26 17.74 -14.28
C MET A 855 12.68 18.08 -14.71
N SER A 856 13.62 18.01 -13.76
CA SER A 856 15.04 18.14 -14.03
C SER A 856 15.52 16.97 -14.87
N CYS A 857 15.83 17.24 -16.14
CA CYS A 857 16.42 16.29 -17.07
C CYS A 857 17.52 16.99 -17.90
N GLY A 858 18.70 16.37 -17.97
CA GLY A 858 19.83 16.92 -18.72
C GLY A 858 19.80 16.61 -20.22
N ASP A 859 19.10 15.54 -20.60
CA ASP A 859 19.03 15.04 -21.97
C ASP A 859 17.64 14.46 -22.26
N TRP A 860 16.89 15.13 -23.14
CA TRP A 860 15.57 14.70 -23.60
C TRP A 860 15.72 13.94 -24.92
N LEU A 861 15.33 12.66 -24.93
CA LEU A 861 15.37 11.81 -26.11
C LEU A 861 14.25 12.13 -27.09
N LEU A 862 13.10 12.53 -26.54
CA LEU A 862 11.92 12.98 -27.28
C LEU A 862 11.45 14.30 -26.67
N GLU A 863 11.10 15.25 -27.52
CA GLU A 863 10.49 16.51 -27.12
C GLU A 863 8.97 16.35 -26.96
N ALA A 864 8.34 17.26 -26.23
CA ALA A 864 6.89 17.26 -26.04
C ALA A 864 6.13 17.32 -27.38
N GLY A 865 5.13 16.45 -27.53
CA GLY A 865 4.29 16.33 -28.73
C GLY A 865 4.89 15.54 -29.90
N ASP A 866 6.13 15.07 -29.80
CA ASP A 866 6.75 14.25 -30.88
C ASP A 866 6.23 12.80 -30.89
N ASN A 867 5.73 12.30 -29.76
CA ASN A 867 5.25 10.93 -29.60
C ASN A 867 3.97 10.88 -28.76
N PRO A 868 2.86 10.31 -29.25
CA PRO A 868 1.58 10.29 -28.52
C PRO A 868 1.63 9.44 -27.23
N TYR A 869 2.55 8.49 -27.11
CA TYR A 869 2.73 7.67 -25.91
C TYR A 869 3.58 8.38 -24.84
N TYR A 870 4.41 9.35 -25.25
CA TYR A 870 5.22 10.19 -24.36
C TYR A 870 4.85 11.66 -24.56
N PRO A 871 3.64 12.09 -24.13
CA PRO A 871 3.07 13.37 -24.55
C PRO A 871 3.93 14.58 -24.19
N ASP A 872 4.53 14.62 -22.99
CA ASP A 872 5.44 15.71 -22.58
C ASP A 872 6.93 15.36 -22.76
N GLY A 873 7.25 14.34 -23.57
CA GLY A 873 8.62 13.92 -23.89
C GLY A 873 9.16 12.78 -23.02
N LEU A 874 10.41 12.39 -23.29
CA LEU A 874 11.08 11.25 -22.64
C LEU A 874 12.50 11.61 -22.22
N CYS A 875 12.78 11.54 -20.91
CA CYS A 875 14.11 11.82 -20.35
C CYS A 875 15.06 10.64 -20.53
N GLY A 876 16.24 10.89 -21.13
CA GLY A 876 17.33 9.92 -21.27
C GLY A 876 18.43 10.05 -20.22
N SER A 877 18.37 11.05 -19.33
CA SER A 877 19.31 11.13 -18.21
C SER A 877 18.99 10.08 -17.15
N SER A 878 20.03 9.50 -16.52
CA SER A 878 19.85 8.63 -15.35
C SER A 878 19.01 9.33 -14.27
N ALA A 879 18.10 8.58 -13.67
CA ALA A 879 17.48 9.02 -12.42
C ALA A 879 18.53 8.95 -11.31
N THR A 880 18.40 9.79 -10.28
CA THR A 880 19.37 9.77 -9.19
C THR A 880 19.26 8.45 -8.44
N ASN A 881 20.34 7.65 -8.43
CA ASN A 881 20.42 6.37 -7.73
C ASN A 881 20.90 6.59 -6.30
N LEU A 882 20.00 6.45 -5.33
CA LEU A 882 20.34 6.65 -3.91
C LEU A 882 21.02 5.45 -3.27
N SER A 883 20.72 4.25 -3.75
CA SER A 883 21.25 3.00 -3.20
C SER A 883 22.48 2.48 -3.94
N GLY A 884 22.87 3.08 -5.07
CA GLY A 884 24.04 2.68 -5.83
C GLY A 884 25.31 2.68 -5.00
N VAL A 885 26.05 1.58 -5.02
CA VAL A 885 27.33 1.39 -4.32
C VAL A 885 28.34 0.67 -5.21
N VAL A 886 29.63 0.84 -4.90
CA VAL A 886 30.71 0.05 -5.51
C VAL A 886 31.09 -1.11 -4.56
N PRO A 887 31.01 -2.38 -5.00
CA PRO A 887 31.50 -3.50 -4.22
C PRO A 887 33.03 -3.55 -4.21
N ASP A 888 33.63 -3.64 -3.02
CA ASP A 888 35.09 -3.58 -2.81
C ASP A 888 35.74 -4.97 -2.75
N THR A 889 35.18 -5.84 -1.91
CA THR A 889 35.73 -7.18 -1.69
C THR A 889 34.64 -8.22 -1.79
N CYS A 890 34.91 -9.26 -2.58
CA CYS A 890 33.96 -10.31 -2.88
C CYS A 890 34.59 -11.69 -2.64
N ILE A 891 33.74 -12.64 -2.26
CA ILE A 891 34.12 -14.05 -2.11
C ILE A 891 33.17 -14.94 -2.89
N GLU A 892 33.59 -16.17 -3.15
CA GLU A 892 32.75 -17.20 -3.76
C GLU A 892 32.22 -18.16 -2.68
N ASP A 893 30.90 -18.30 -2.57
CA ASP A 893 30.25 -19.10 -1.52
C ASP A 893 30.64 -20.59 -1.54
N GLU A 894 30.98 -21.16 -2.70
CA GLU A 894 31.28 -22.60 -2.83
C GLU A 894 32.59 -23.01 -2.16
N ASN A 895 33.60 -22.13 -2.22
CA ASN A 895 34.96 -22.45 -1.75
C ASN A 895 35.50 -21.45 -0.71
N GLY A 896 34.77 -20.36 -0.44
CA GLY A 896 35.14 -19.29 0.50
C GLY A 896 36.35 -18.47 0.05
N GLY A 897 36.75 -18.57 -1.23
CA GLY A 897 37.90 -17.87 -1.79
C GLY A 897 37.55 -16.45 -2.20
N THR A 898 38.49 -15.52 -2.03
CA THR A 898 38.38 -14.16 -2.59
C THR A 898 38.32 -14.20 -4.12
N VAL A 899 37.36 -13.47 -4.67
CA VAL A 899 37.19 -13.26 -6.12
C VAL A 899 37.15 -11.77 -6.43
N GLU A 900 37.35 -11.41 -7.70
CA GLU A 900 37.15 -10.03 -8.13
C GLU A 900 35.65 -9.69 -8.12
N CYS A 901 35.30 -8.52 -7.59
CA CYS A 901 33.93 -8.03 -7.60
C CYS A 901 33.48 -7.63 -9.01
N PRO A 902 32.17 -7.57 -9.27
CA PRO A 902 31.62 -6.91 -10.46
C PRO A 902 32.11 -5.46 -10.55
N SER A 903 32.33 -4.98 -11.77
CA SER A 903 32.80 -3.62 -12.04
C SER A 903 32.25 -3.11 -13.37
N VAL A 904 32.34 -1.81 -13.64
CA VAL A 904 31.89 -1.21 -14.90
C VAL A 904 33.08 -0.73 -15.73
N ASP A 905 33.17 -1.16 -17.00
CA ASP A 905 34.12 -0.64 -17.99
C ASP A 905 33.53 0.61 -18.65
N THR A 906 33.89 1.77 -18.11
CA THR A 906 33.49 3.10 -18.63
C THR A 906 34.16 3.45 -19.97
N GLY A 907 35.06 2.61 -20.48
CA GLY A 907 35.63 2.74 -21.83
C GLY A 907 34.72 2.25 -22.95
N VAL A 908 33.57 1.65 -22.62
CA VAL A 908 32.62 1.04 -23.56
C VAL A 908 31.25 1.67 -23.39
N GLY A 909 30.67 2.15 -24.50
CA GLY A 909 29.34 2.77 -24.49
C GLY A 909 29.30 4.13 -23.79
N THR A 910 28.11 4.73 -23.78
CA THR A 910 27.83 6.00 -23.11
C THR A 910 27.72 5.83 -21.59
N TYR A 911 27.16 4.71 -21.14
CA TYR A 911 26.88 4.39 -19.73
C TYR A 911 27.76 3.26 -19.18
N GLY A 912 28.87 2.92 -19.84
CA GLY A 912 29.75 1.83 -19.39
C GLY A 912 29.15 0.43 -19.59
N ALA A 913 30.01 -0.59 -19.63
CA ALA A 913 29.57 -1.99 -19.70
C ALA A 913 29.90 -2.74 -18.41
N LEU A 914 28.95 -3.48 -17.86
CA LEU A 914 29.16 -4.32 -16.68
C LEU A 914 30.10 -5.49 -17.01
N VAL A 915 31.14 -5.64 -16.20
CA VAL A 915 32.17 -6.66 -16.29
C VAL A 915 32.05 -7.60 -15.08
N PHE A 916 31.82 -8.88 -15.38
CA PHE A 916 31.90 -9.97 -14.41
C PHE A 916 33.16 -10.81 -14.63
N PRO A 917 34.17 -10.70 -13.76
CA PRO A 917 35.42 -11.45 -13.92
C PRO A 917 35.26 -12.97 -13.86
N SER A 918 34.29 -13.43 -13.06
CA SER A 918 34.10 -14.85 -12.73
C SER A 918 33.17 -15.60 -13.70
N TYR A 919 32.26 -14.90 -14.42
CA TYR A 919 31.28 -15.51 -15.33
C TYR A 919 31.09 -14.68 -16.61
N PRO A 920 31.68 -15.08 -17.76
CA PRO A 920 31.63 -14.31 -19.01
C PRO A 920 30.29 -14.39 -19.78
N TYR A 921 29.26 -15.07 -19.24
CA TYR A 921 27.93 -15.20 -19.84
C TYR A 921 26.88 -14.37 -19.09
N GLY A 922 27.17 -13.10 -18.76
CA GLY A 922 26.20 -12.11 -18.29
C GLY A 922 25.41 -12.41 -16.99
N PRO A 923 24.56 -11.48 -16.52
CA PRO A 923 23.54 -11.70 -15.51
C PRO A 923 22.36 -12.42 -16.14
N GLU A 924 22.59 -13.57 -16.76
CA GLU A 924 21.65 -14.63 -16.50
C GLU A 924 21.97 -15.12 -15.10
N LEU A 925 21.26 -14.50 -14.17
CA LEU A 925 21.04 -14.97 -12.81
C LEU A 925 20.23 -16.29 -12.90
N ASN A 926 20.75 -17.27 -13.65
CA ASN A 926 20.14 -18.54 -13.99
C ASN A 926 19.86 -19.29 -12.69
N GLY A 927 18.57 -19.33 -12.32
CA GLY A 927 18.03 -20.01 -11.15
C GLY A 927 17.46 -19.05 -10.11
N VAL A 928 16.15 -19.19 -9.84
CA VAL A 928 15.49 -18.67 -8.62
C VAL A 928 15.94 -19.47 -7.38
N VAL A 929 16.53 -20.65 -7.61
CA VAL A 929 17.01 -21.60 -6.58
C VAL A 929 18.48 -21.37 -6.26
N GLN A 930 18.81 -21.28 -4.97
CA GLN A 930 20.19 -21.18 -4.50
C GLN A 930 21.01 -22.42 -4.92
N GLY A 931 22.09 -22.21 -5.67
CA GLY A 931 22.96 -23.27 -6.20
C GLY A 931 23.12 -23.25 -7.71
N GLU A 932 22.27 -22.49 -8.40
CA GLU A 932 22.32 -22.20 -9.83
C GLU A 932 22.81 -20.75 -10.07
N GLY A 933 23.69 -20.55 -11.06
CA GLY A 933 24.20 -19.22 -11.45
C GLY A 933 25.35 -18.65 -10.60
N ASP A 934 25.40 -17.33 -10.46
CA ASP A 934 26.47 -16.57 -9.76
C ASP A 934 26.49 -16.86 -8.25
N LYS A 935 27.70 -17.11 -7.72
CA LYS A 935 27.99 -17.50 -6.34
C LYS A 935 28.82 -16.44 -5.60
N THR A 936 28.93 -15.25 -6.20
CA THR A 936 29.67 -14.12 -5.66
C THR A 936 28.88 -13.48 -4.52
N ARG A 937 29.59 -13.19 -3.43
CA ARG A 937 29.08 -12.51 -2.23
C ARG A 937 29.95 -11.30 -1.91
N VAL A 938 29.31 -10.15 -1.72
CA VAL A 938 29.94 -8.89 -1.34
C VAL A 938 30.17 -8.87 0.18
N LEU A 939 31.39 -8.55 0.60
CA LEU A 939 31.76 -8.40 2.00
C LEU A 939 31.89 -6.93 2.41
N THR A 940 32.52 -6.11 1.55
CA THR A 940 32.71 -4.68 1.79
C THR A 940 32.32 -3.88 0.56
N TRP A 941 31.91 -2.64 0.76
CA TRP A 941 31.45 -1.70 -0.27
C TRP A 941 31.78 -0.26 0.13
N HIS A 942 31.78 0.63 -0.85
CA HIS A 942 31.83 2.06 -0.62
C HIS A 942 30.85 2.80 -1.52
N GLN A 943 30.56 4.04 -1.15
CA GLN A 943 29.60 4.87 -1.85
C GLN A 943 30.16 6.28 -2.04
N CYS A 944 30.03 6.81 -3.25
CA CYS A 944 30.51 8.12 -3.64
C CYS A 944 29.37 9.04 -4.11
N PRO A 945 29.55 10.37 -4.01
CA PRO A 945 30.71 11.06 -3.44
C PRO A 945 30.75 10.96 -1.92
N SER A 946 31.94 10.84 -1.35
CA SER A 946 32.14 10.86 0.11
C SER A 946 33.41 11.62 0.49
N SER A 947 33.28 12.49 1.48
CA SER A 947 34.39 13.27 2.05
C SER A 947 34.85 12.74 3.42
N GLY A 948 34.28 11.61 3.84
CA GLY A 948 34.52 11.02 5.16
C GLY A 948 35.96 10.59 5.35
N SER A 949 36.52 10.89 6.53
CA SER A 949 37.85 10.46 6.94
C SER A 949 37.72 9.39 8.03
N VAL A 950 38.38 8.25 7.85
CA VAL A 950 38.32 7.15 8.83
C VAL A 950 38.91 7.61 10.17
N THR A 951 38.11 7.50 11.23
CA THR A 951 38.55 7.79 12.62
C THR A 951 38.90 6.52 13.36
N ASN A 952 37.98 5.55 13.39
CA ASN A 952 38.13 4.26 14.05
C ASN A 952 37.71 3.14 13.09
N LYS A 953 38.28 1.94 13.24
CA LYS A 953 37.91 0.75 12.45
C LYS A 953 38.36 -0.54 13.11
N SER A 954 37.74 -1.66 12.72
CA SER A 954 38.23 -3.00 13.05
C SER A 954 39.57 -3.26 12.36
N ASP A 955 40.44 -4.06 12.99
CA ASP A 955 41.78 -4.37 12.47
C ASP A 955 41.77 -5.10 11.12
N GLU A 956 40.71 -5.87 10.86
CA GLU A 956 40.59 -6.76 9.71
C GLU A 956 40.14 -6.06 8.42
N ILE A 957 39.69 -4.80 8.51
CA ILE A 957 39.16 -4.05 7.36
C ILE A 957 40.08 -2.91 6.92
N THR A 958 40.18 -2.72 5.60
CA THR A 958 40.81 -1.53 5.00
C THR A 958 39.78 -0.84 4.11
N PRO A 959 39.16 0.25 4.59
CA PRO A 959 38.16 0.99 3.83
C PRO A 959 38.74 1.53 2.52
N VAL A 960 37.94 1.46 1.45
CA VAL A 960 38.24 2.11 0.17
C VAL A 960 37.69 3.54 0.21
N ALA A 961 38.47 4.48 -0.30
CA ALA A 961 38.07 5.88 -0.43
C ALA A 961 37.68 6.17 -1.89
N CYS A 962 36.79 7.12 -2.11
CA CYS A 962 36.36 7.51 -3.46
C CYS A 962 37.55 7.81 -4.38
N GLY A 963 37.55 7.19 -5.58
CA GLY A 963 38.58 7.34 -6.61
C GLY A 963 39.93 6.67 -6.31
N ALA A 964 40.05 5.85 -5.24
CA ALA A 964 41.30 5.18 -4.86
C ALA A 964 41.63 3.94 -5.70
N ASP A 965 40.60 3.26 -6.20
CA ASP A 965 40.64 2.08 -7.07
C ASP A 965 40.57 2.42 -8.57
N GLY A 966 40.30 3.69 -8.90
CA GLY A 966 40.18 4.17 -10.28
C GLY A 966 38.78 4.01 -10.88
N SER A 967 37.78 3.63 -10.08
CA SER A 967 36.36 3.68 -10.44
C SER A 967 35.71 5.03 -10.07
N ASP A 968 34.39 5.11 -10.29
CA ASP A 968 33.61 6.35 -10.36
C ASP A 968 33.76 7.28 -9.15
N ALA A 969 33.81 8.59 -9.46
CA ALA A 969 33.89 9.65 -8.46
C ALA A 969 32.53 9.94 -7.79
N ASP A 970 31.46 9.38 -8.33
CA ASP A 970 30.06 9.59 -7.98
C ASP A 970 29.26 8.33 -8.37
N ASN A 971 28.37 7.85 -7.52
CA ASN A 971 27.49 6.71 -7.79
C ASN A 971 26.02 7.12 -7.96
N LEU A 972 25.73 8.43 -7.91
CA LEU A 972 24.36 8.95 -7.95
C LEU A 972 23.73 8.90 -9.34
N ASP A 973 24.50 8.70 -10.40
CA ASP A 973 24.02 8.52 -11.77
C ASP A 973 24.19 7.07 -12.28
N ASP A 974 24.65 6.17 -11.41
CA ASP A 974 24.81 4.75 -11.69
C ASP A 974 23.51 4.14 -12.19
N GLN A 975 23.65 3.26 -13.20
CA GLN A 975 22.54 2.44 -13.64
C GLN A 975 22.21 1.40 -12.56
N SER A 976 20.96 0.94 -12.51
CA SER A 976 20.45 0.03 -11.46
C SER A 976 21.18 -1.32 -11.38
N TRP A 977 21.95 -1.66 -12.42
CA TRP A 977 22.71 -2.90 -12.56
C TRP A 977 24.22 -2.72 -12.42
N TYR A 978 24.72 -1.50 -12.16
CA TYR A 978 26.14 -1.26 -11.88
C TYR A 978 26.62 -2.11 -10.70
N ASN A 979 25.78 -2.23 -9.67
CA ASN A 979 25.87 -3.28 -8.68
C ASN A 979 24.73 -4.30 -8.86
N PRO A 980 24.98 -5.43 -9.52
CA PRO A 980 23.94 -6.43 -9.80
C PRO A 980 23.68 -7.38 -8.61
N LEU A 981 24.35 -7.16 -7.47
CA LEU A 981 24.34 -8.05 -6.31
C LEU A 981 23.49 -7.52 -5.15
N ASP A 982 23.07 -6.27 -5.17
CA ASP A 982 22.35 -5.64 -4.06
C ASP A 982 20.85 -5.51 -4.29
N ILE A 983 20.14 -5.12 -3.23
CA ILE A 983 18.71 -4.89 -3.26
C ILE A 983 18.30 -3.86 -2.24
N SER A 984 17.46 -2.92 -2.66
CA SER A 984 16.82 -1.93 -1.79
C SER A 984 15.30 -2.15 -1.66
N LYS A 985 14.70 -1.76 -0.53
CA LYS A 985 13.24 -1.74 -0.32
C LYS A 985 12.84 -0.64 0.67
N GLY A 986 11.53 -0.40 0.80
CA GLY A 986 10.99 0.50 1.83
C GLY A 986 11.39 1.98 1.69
N HIS A 987 11.66 2.46 0.48
CA HIS A 987 12.15 3.81 0.26
C HIS A 987 11.08 4.89 0.53
N ARG A 988 11.41 5.87 1.39
CA ARG A 988 10.50 6.92 1.86
C ARG A 988 11.30 8.17 2.27
N GLY A 989 10.63 9.30 2.49
CA GLY A 989 11.30 10.50 2.98
C GLY A 989 10.41 11.73 2.96
N PHE A 990 10.96 12.90 3.25
CA PHE A 990 10.26 14.18 3.12
C PHE A 990 11.19 15.28 2.60
N ILE A 991 10.57 16.34 2.10
CA ILE A 991 11.26 17.55 1.65
C ILE A 991 10.75 18.76 2.44
N ASP A 992 11.66 19.69 2.71
CA ASP A 992 11.38 20.93 3.41
C ASP A 992 12.31 22.07 2.97
N GLY A 993 11.82 22.95 2.11
CA GLY A 993 12.65 23.91 1.40
C GLY A 993 13.69 23.17 0.56
N ASP A 994 14.97 23.40 0.86
CA ASP A 994 16.10 22.69 0.24
C ASP A 994 16.51 21.43 1.01
N PHE A 995 15.99 21.21 2.22
CA PHE A 995 16.31 20.02 3.01
C PHE A 995 15.54 18.81 2.47
N VAL A 996 16.26 17.71 2.28
CA VAL A 996 15.72 16.41 1.92
C VAL A 996 16.21 15.40 2.93
N MET A 997 15.30 14.65 3.54
CA MET A 997 15.62 13.42 4.27
C MET A 997 15.02 12.25 3.50
N PHE A 998 15.86 11.26 3.18
CA PHE A 998 15.44 10.09 2.45
C PHE A 998 16.00 8.83 3.10
N LEU A 999 15.15 7.82 3.28
CA LEU A 999 15.49 6.56 3.92
C LEU A 999 15.11 5.38 3.04
N TYR A 1000 15.86 4.28 3.15
CA TYR A 1000 15.59 3.01 2.47
C TYR A 1000 16.30 1.87 3.18
N ALA A 1001 15.71 0.68 3.15
CA ALA A 1001 16.34 -0.54 3.63
C ALA A 1001 17.18 -1.15 2.49
N TRP A 1002 18.41 -1.58 2.75
CA TRP A 1002 19.32 -2.10 1.72
C TRP A 1002 20.11 -3.30 2.19
N SER A 1003 20.44 -4.20 1.25
CA SER A 1003 21.28 -5.37 1.48
C SER A 1003 22.27 -5.56 0.32
N PRO A 1004 23.56 -5.84 0.61
CA PRO A 1004 24.60 -6.02 -0.41
C PRO A 1004 24.48 -7.33 -1.20
N ASN A 1005 23.66 -8.28 -0.73
CA ASN A 1005 23.55 -9.63 -1.31
C ASN A 1005 22.09 -10.08 -1.45
N TRP A 1006 21.42 -9.66 -2.52
CA TRP A 1006 19.99 -9.94 -2.75
C TRP A 1006 19.64 -11.43 -2.68
N ARG A 1007 20.50 -12.31 -3.22
CA ARG A 1007 20.28 -13.77 -3.23
C ARG A 1007 20.29 -14.38 -1.83
N LEU A 1008 21.17 -13.91 -0.97
CA LEU A 1008 21.25 -14.38 0.41
C LEU A 1008 20.09 -13.83 1.23
N ASN A 1009 19.73 -12.58 0.96
CA ASN A 1009 18.59 -11.95 1.59
C ASN A 1009 17.28 -12.67 1.23
N ALA A 1010 17.10 -13.15 -0.01
CA ALA A 1010 15.90 -13.87 -0.47
C ALA A 1010 15.60 -15.19 0.27
N LYS A 1011 16.50 -15.66 1.13
CA LYS A 1011 16.34 -16.88 1.95
C LYS A 1011 16.72 -16.65 3.42
N GLY A 1012 16.81 -15.38 3.85
CA GLY A 1012 17.11 -15.02 5.23
C GLY A 1012 18.54 -15.31 5.69
N SER A 1013 19.50 -15.35 4.76
CA SER A 1013 20.93 -15.55 5.06
C SER A 1013 21.75 -14.26 4.96
N ASP A 1014 21.13 -13.15 4.55
CA ASP A 1014 21.59 -11.76 4.68
C ASP A 1014 20.41 -10.91 5.12
N ARG A 1015 20.67 -9.71 5.63
CA ARG A 1015 19.67 -8.80 6.19
C ARG A 1015 19.62 -7.48 5.45
N TYR A 1016 18.48 -6.81 5.59
CA TYR A 1016 18.36 -5.39 5.30
C TYR A 1016 18.78 -4.56 6.51
N ASP A 1017 19.69 -3.61 6.29
CA ASP A 1017 19.99 -2.53 7.22
C ASP A 1017 19.27 -1.24 6.74
N LEU A 1018 18.92 -0.33 7.65
CA LEU A 1018 18.26 0.94 7.31
C LEU A 1018 19.30 2.01 7.02
N TYR A 1019 19.20 2.61 5.85
CA TYR A 1019 20.05 3.69 5.39
C TYR A 1019 19.30 5.00 5.29
N ILE A 1020 19.99 6.10 5.63
CA ILE A 1020 19.48 7.46 5.50
C ILE A 1020 20.47 8.32 4.71
N ARG A 1021 19.95 9.10 3.76
CA ARG A 1021 20.65 10.11 2.97
C ARG A 1021 19.99 11.47 3.16
N ARG A 1022 20.80 12.52 3.10
CA ARG A 1022 20.35 13.91 3.30
C ARG A 1022 20.90 14.87 2.25
N SER A 1023 20.09 15.83 1.87
CA SER A 1023 20.48 16.93 0.97
C SER A 1023 20.04 18.27 1.57
N PHE A 1024 20.80 19.31 1.27
CA PHE A 1024 20.49 20.69 1.64
C PHE A 1024 20.44 21.61 0.40
N THR A 1025 20.31 21.00 -0.79
CA THR A 1025 20.24 21.67 -2.10
C THR A 1025 19.05 21.18 -2.92
N GLY A 1026 18.04 20.62 -2.25
CA GLY A 1026 16.87 20.03 -2.88
C GLY A 1026 17.21 18.79 -3.71
N GLY A 1027 18.19 17.98 -3.28
CA GLY A 1027 18.58 16.72 -3.93
C GLY A 1027 19.59 16.88 -5.09
N ALA A 1028 20.22 18.06 -5.24
CA ALA A 1028 21.27 18.25 -6.25
C ALA A 1028 22.63 17.67 -5.81
N ASP A 1029 22.93 17.75 -4.52
CA ASP A 1029 24.05 17.10 -3.85
C ASP A 1029 23.60 16.47 -2.52
N TRP A 1030 24.44 15.60 -1.94
CA TRP A 1030 24.13 14.88 -0.70
C TRP A 1030 25.26 15.09 0.29
N THR A 1031 24.95 15.75 1.41
CA THR A 1031 25.95 16.31 2.32
C THR A 1031 25.50 16.23 3.77
N THR A 1032 26.47 16.34 4.69
CA THR A 1032 26.20 16.63 6.10
C THR A 1032 25.65 18.04 6.28
N THR A 1033 25.11 18.34 7.47
CA THR A 1033 24.59 19.68 7.79
C THR A 1033 25.61 20.78 7.46
N PRO A 1034 25.26 21.75 6.59
CA PRO A 1034 26.14 22.85 6.25
C PRO A 1034 26.41 23.76 7.44
N SER A 1035 27.60 24.35 7.51
CA SER A 1035 27.95 25.38 8.51
C SER A 1035 27.00 26.58 8.56
N GLY A 1036 26.24 26.86 7.50
CA GLY A 1036 25.22 27.92 7.47
C GLY A 1036 23.94 27.58 8.26
N LEU A 1037 23.74 26.31 8.58
CA LEU A 1037 22.69 25.77 9.45
C LEU A 1037 23.28 25.30 10.78
N ASP A 1038 24.36 25.96 11.23
CA ASP A 1038 25.12 25.65 12.44
C ASP A 1038 25.75 24.23 12.47
N GLY A 1039 25.84 23.56 11.33
CA GLY A 1039 26.51 22.27 11.20
C GLY A 1039 27.99 22.34 11.62
N ASN A 1040 28.41 21.38 12.45
CA ASN A 1040 29.76 21.24 12.99
C ASN A 1040 30.50 19.98 12.49
N GLY A 1041 29.85 19.16 11.67
CA GLY A 1041 30.34 17.86 11.21
C GLY A 1041 29.77 16.72 12.04
N THR A 1042 29.77 15.51 11.51
CA THR A 1042 29.20 14.33 12.16
C THR A 1042 30.09 13.10 11.95
N VAL A 1043 29.89 12.09 12.79
CA VAL A 1043 30.48 10.77 12.62
C VAL A 1043 29.36 9.79 12.26
N THR A 1044 29.64 8.89 11.32
CA THR A 1044 28.78 7.74 11.04
C THR A 1044 29.63 6.50 10.91
N CYS A 1045 29.06 5.35 11.27
CA CYS A 1045 29.75 4.07 11.22
C CYS A 1045 29.01 3.10 10.32
N GLU A 1046 29.76 2.31 9.55
CA GLU A 1046 29.25 1.22 8.72
C GLU A 1046 29.62 -0.13 9.32
N SER A 1047 28.73 -1.11 9.17
CA SER A 1047 28.93 -2.52 9.52
C SER A 1047 28.96 -3.38 8.26
N TYR A 1048 30.11 -3.99 7.99
CA TYR A 1048 30.36 -4.81 6.81
C TYR A 1048 30.09 -6.29 7.07
N ARG A 1049 30.02 -7.11 6.01
CA ARG A 1049 29.75 -8.55 6.15
C ARG A 1049 31.03 -9.33 6.44
N THR A 1050 30.91 -10.38 7.26
CA THR A 1050 32.00 -11.34 7.51
C THR A 1050 31.99 -12.47 6.48
N THR A 1051 33.01 -13.31 6.52
CA THR A 1051 33.01 -14.60 5.79
C THR A 1051 32.05 -15.63 6.41
N GLU A 1052 31.53 -15.39 7.62
CA GLU A 1052 30.56 -16.27 8.28
C GLU A 1052 29.13 -15.90 7.87
N THR A 1053 28.33 -16.91 7.52
CA THR A 1053 26.89 -16.76 7.22
C THR A 1053 26.07 -17.71 8.08
N GLY A 1054 24.86 -17.31 8.47
CA GLY A 1054 23.90 -18.19 9.14
C GLY A 1054 23.19 -17.53 10.33
N THR A 1055 22.55 -18.37 11.15
CA THR A 1055 21.82 -17.94 12.36
C THR A 1055 22.81 -17.65 13.50
N GLY A 1056 23.06 -16.37 13.81
CA GLY A 1056 23.92 -15.97 14.93
C GLY A 1056 24.26 -14.47 14.94
N GLU A 1057 25.12 -14.08 15.88
CA GLU A 1057 25.71 -12.74 16.00
C GLU A 1057 27.19 -12.78 15.53
N PRO A 1058 27.45 -12.77 14.20
CA PRO A 1058 28.83 -12.72 13.72
C PRO A 1058 29.51 -11.40 14.15
N ASP A 1059 30.81 -11.47 14.44
CA ASP A 1059 31.60 -10.26 14.75
C ASP A 1059 31.92 -9.50 13.46
N GLU A 1060 31.01 -8.63 13.06
CA GLU A 1060 31.10 -7.87 11.83
C GLU A 1060 32.12 -6.72 11.90
N PRO A 1061 33.02 -6.58 10.89
CA PRO A 1061 33.95 -5.48 10.82
C PRO A 1061 33.21 -4.15 10.69
N LYS A 1062 33.66 -3.15 11.46
CA LYS A 1062 33.06 -1.81 11.46
C LYS A 1062 34.08 -0.73 11.15
N VAL A 1063 33.60 0.37 10.59
CA VAL A 1063 34.41 1.54 10.26
C VAL A 1063 33.62 2.79 10.56
N CYS A 1064 34.21 3.74 11.27
CA CYS A 1064 33.63 5.05 11.55
C CYS A 1064 34.34 6.14 10.74
N TYR A 1065 33.55 7.04 10.18
CA TYR A 1065 34.00 8.14 9.32
C TYR A 1065 33.58 9.47 9.92
N LEU A 1066 34.55 10.38 10.07
CA LEU A 1066 34.31 11.78 10.40
C LEU A 1066 34.13 12.59 9.13
N PHE A 1067 33.01 13.29 9.07
CA PHE A 1067 32.66 14.22 8.01
C PHE A 1067 32.73 15.67 8.52
N PRO A 1068 33.32 16.60 7.74
CA PRO A 1068 33.20 18.03 8.04
C PRO A 1068 31.77 18.52 7.75
N ALA A 1069 31.38 19.66 8.31
CA ALA A 1069 30.11 20.32 8.00
C ALA A 1069 29.98 20.67 6.50
N GLY A 1070 28.85 20.32 5.88
CA GLY A 1070 28.60 20.49 4.43
C GLY A 1070 29.51 19.63 3.54
N GLY A 1071 30.15 18.59 4.10
CA GLY A 1071 30.95 17.64 3.34
C GLY A 1071 30.05 16.65 2.61
N ALA A 1072 30.48 16.17 1.43
CA ALA A 1072 29.78 15.08 0.73
C ALA A 1072 29.66 13.86 1.65
N GLU A 1073 28.44 13.34 1.78
CA GLU A 1073 28.09 12.27 2.72
C GLU A 1073 27.55 11.08 1.95
N HIS A 1074 28.06 9.88 2.26
CA HIS A 1074 27.43 8.63 1.82
C HIS A 1074 26.16 8.34 2.64
N ALA A 1075 25.38 7.34 2.24
CA ALA A 1075 24.26 6.89 3.06
C ALA A 1075 24.74 6.35 4.42
N ARG A 1076 24.02 6.71 5.48
CA ARG A 1076 24.34 6.33 6.87
C ARG A 1076 23.54 5.09 7.26
N ASN A 1077 24.20 4.03 7.70
CA ASN A 1077 23.54 2.86 8.30
C ASN A 1077 23.12 3.20 9.74
N VAL A 1078 21.82 3.34 10.00
CA VAL A 1078 21.32 3.75 11.33
C VAL A 1078 20.85 2.59 12.19
N THR A 1079 20.54 1.42 11.61
CA THR A 1079 20.08 0.27 12.40
C THR A 1079 21.22 -0.42 13.14
N GLN A 1080 22.42 -0.49 12.56
CA GLN A 1080 23.60 -1.11 13.18
C GLN A 1080 23.29 -2.50 13.76
N HIS A 1081 22.48 -3.30 13.04
CA HIS A 1081 22.05 -4.62 13.50
C HIS A 1081 23.24 -5.47 13.91
N LYS A 1082 23.12 -6.22 15.02
CA LYS A 1082 24.21 -7.05 15.55
C LYS A 1082 24.19 -8.48 15.01
N ALA A 1083 23.07 -8.91 14.41
CA ALA A 1083 22.83 -10.31 14.10
C ALA A 1083 22.19 -10.50 12.71
N MET A 1084 22.60 -11.54 12.00
CA MET A 1084 22.05 -11.89 10.67
C MET A 1084 20.63 -12.44 10.74
N ARG A 1085 20.16 -12.83 11.93
CA ARG A 1085 18.77 -13.24 12.19
C ARG A 1085 17.80 -12.06 12.25
N ILE A 1086 18.28 -10.82 12.34
CA ILE A 1086 17.43 -9.63 12.40
C ILE A 1086 17.55 -8.87 11.10
N THR A 1087 16.41 -8.45 10.55
CA THR A 1087 16.34 -7.59 9.37
C THR A 1087 15.41 -6.42 9.59
N THR A 1088 15.61 -5.33 8.87
CA THR A 1088 14.63 -4.25 8.78
C THR A 1088 13.47 -4.65 7.85
N LEU A 1089 12.22 -4.44 8.28
CA LEU A 1089 11.02 -4.69 7.50
C LEU A 1089 10.42 -3.38 6.96
N ASP A 1090 9.88 -2.54 7.84
CA ASP A 1090 9.08 -1.38 7.46
C ASP A 1090 9.60 -0.07 8.12
N PRO A 1091 10.44 0.71 7.43
CA PRO A 1091 10.98 1.96 7.97
C PRO A 1091 10.04 3.15 7.74
N ARG A 1092 9.81 3.95 8.78
CA ARG A 1092 8.87 5.07 8.86
C ARG A 1092 9.57 6.32 9.40
N TYR A 1093 8.96 7.48 9.17
CA TYR A 1093 9.43 8.74 9.69
C TYR A 1093 8.27 9.67 10.07
N ALA A 1094 8.56 10.65 10.92
CA ALA A 1094 7.69 11.79 11.14
C ALA A 1094 8.50 13.09 11.07
N ALA A 1095 8.24 13.90 10.04
CA ALA A 1095 8.73 15.27 9.98
C ALA A 1095 7.97 16.15 10.99
N THR A 1096 8.63 17.19 11.48
CA THR A 1096 7.97 18.20 12.32
C THR A 1096 6.87 18.94 11.57
N ALA A 1097 5.73 19.10 12.24
CA ALA A 1097 4.59 19.83 11.69
C ALA A 1097 4.90 21.32 11.48
N ALA A 1098 4.08 22.00 10.66
CA ALA A 1098 4.19 23.44 10.46
C ALA A 1098 4.03 24.22 11.78
N THR A 1099 4.68 25.39 11.87
CA THR A 1099 4.49 26.34 12.97
C THR A 1099 3.02 26.71 13.06
N ILE A 1100 2.49 26.71 14.27
CA ILE A 1100 1.12 27.14 14.53
C ILE A 1100 1.10 28.67 14.64
N PRO A 1101 0.38 29.39 13.78
CA PRO A 1101 0.43 30.85 13.77
C PRO A 1101 -0.34 31.45 14.95
N ALA A 1102 0.13 32.57 15.47
CA ALA A 1102 -0.53 33.29 16.57
C ALA A 1102 -1.95 33.80 16.23
N THR A 1103 -2.28 33.95 14.94
CA THR A 1103 -3.61 34.35 14.45
C THR A 1103 -4.69 33.31 14.75
N LEU A 1104 -4.30 32.04 14.95
CA LEU A 1104 -5.18 30.93 15.27
C LEU A 1104 -6.01 31.18 16.55
N ALA A 1105 -5.52 32.00 17.49
CA ALA A 1105 -6.30 32.38 18.68
C ALA A 1105 -7.65 33.02 18.30
N ALA A 1106 -7.65 33.87 17.27
CA ALA A 1106 -8.84 34.56 16.78
C ALA A 1106 -9.72 33.60 15.99
N GLU A 1107 -9.13 32.75 15.15
CA GLU A 1107 -9.86 31.73 14.37
C GLU A 1107 -10.55 30.69 15.27
N LEU A 1108 -9.87 30.21 16.31
CA LEU A 1108 -10.46 29.30 17.30
C LEU A 1108 -11.61 29.97 18.05
N ALA A 1109 -11.44 31.24 18.42
CA ALA A 1109 -12.50 32.01 19.07
C ALA A 1109 -13.71 32.24 18.14
N ASP A 1110 -13.48 32.52 16.86
CA ASP A 1110 -14.53 32.67 15.84
C ASP A 1110 -15.22 31.34 15.53
N ALA A 1111 -14.47 30.23 15.55
CA ALA A 1111 -14.98 28.86 15.45
C ALA A 1111 -15.68 28.39 16.75
N GLY A 1112 -15.76 29.24 17.77
CA GLY A 1112 -16.49 28.97 19.02
C GLY A 1112 -15.72 28.13 20.02
N PHE A 1113 -14.49 27.72 19.72
CA PHE A 1113 -13.56 27.15 20.70
C PHE A 1113 -13.12 28.30 21.61
N LEU A 1114 -13.82 28.47 22.74
CA LEU A 1114 -13.57 29.54 23.72
C LEU A 1114 -12.05 29.73 23.89
N GLY A 1115 -11.55 30.94 23.59
CA GLY A 1115 -10.13 31.27 23.68
C GLY A 1115 -9.57 30.74 24.99
N SER A 1116 -8.64 29.80 24.89
CA SER A 1116 -8.27 28.95 26.00
C SER A 1116 -7.88 29.78 27.22
N PRO A 1117 -8.31 29.42 28.45
CA PRO A 1117 -7.87 30.10 29.66
C PRO A 1117 -6.33 29.97 29.80
N GLY A 1118 -5.59 30.96 29.30
CA GLY A 1118 -4.13 30.99 29.32
C GLY A 1118 -3.43 30.98 27.95
N TYR A 1119 -4.14 30.81 26.83
CA TYR A 1119 -3.52 30.98 25.50
C TYR A 1119 -3.35 32.47 25.20
N VAL A 1120 -2.09 32.90 25.11
CA VAL A 1120 -1.74 34.25 24.67
C VAL A 1120 -1.21 34.13 23.25
N ALA A 1121 -1.92 34.72 22.28
CA ALA A 1121 -1.46 34.78 20.90
C ALA A 1121 -0.02 35.36 20.84
N GLY A 1122 0.91 34.59 20.29
CA GLY A 1122 2.33 34.96 20.22
C GLY A 1122 3.14 34.68 21.49
N ASP A 1123 2.65 33.85 22.41
CA ASP A 1123 3.51 33.20 23.40
C ASP A 1123 4.34 32.13 22.68
N GLU A 1124 5.60 32.46 22.41
CA GLU A 1124 6.60 31.61 21.76
C GLU A 1124 7.03 30.47 22.68
N THR A 1125 6.07 29.71 23.23
CA THR A 1125 6.37 28.42 23.86
C THR A 1125 6.91 27.49 22.78
N LEU A 1126 8.06 26.88 23.04
CA LEU A 1126 8.95 26.28 22.03
C LEU A 1126 8.29 25.23 21.12
N GLU A 1127 7.20 24.59 21.54
CA GLU A 1127 6.55 23.51 20.77
C GLU A 1127 5.64 23.96 19.61
N ASP A 1128 5.13 25.20 19.65
CA ASP A 1128 4.23 25.75 18.62
C ASP A 1128 5.04 26.23 17.40
N VAL A 1129 6.33 26.48 17.63
CA VAL A 1129 7.29 26.91 16.62
C VAL A 1129 7.96 25.68 16.03
N ARG A 1130 7.94 25.59 14.71
CA ARG A 1130 8.58 24.49 14.03
C ARG A 1130 10.10 24.52 14.21
N ASP A 1131 10.67 23.39 14.62
CA ASP A 1131 12.10 23.12 14.51
C ASP A 1131 12.36 22.20 13.30
N PRO A 1132 12.88 22.72 12.18
CA PRO A 1132 13.17 21.92 10.99
C PRO A 1132 14.43 21.04 11.15
N SER A 1133 15.24 21.25 12.19
CA SER A 1133 16.43 20.43 12.47
C SER A 1133 16.09 19.08 13.12
N ARG A 1134 14.82 18.86 13.47
CA ARG A 1134 14.34 17.66 14.16
C ARG A 1134 13.36 16.87 13.31
N PHE A 1135 13.40 15.55 13.46
CA PHE A 1135 12.40 14.61 12.95
C PHE A 1135 12.54 13.27 13.67
N PHE A 1136 11.61 12.35 13.46
CA PHE A 1136 11.66 11.02 14.06
C PHE A 1136 11.81 9.94 13.00
N ILE A 1137 12.50 8.87 13.38
CA ILE A 1137 12.61 7.63 12.62
C ILE A 1137 12.02 6.51 13.46
N VAL A 1138 11.22 5.64 12.84
CA VAL A 1138 10.76 4.38 13.44
C VAL A 1138 10.96 3.27 12.43
N PHE A 1139 11.36 2.07 12.84
CA PHE A 1139 11.38 0.93 11.92
C PHE A 1139 11.04 -0.37 12.65
N GLU A 1140 10.48 -1.29 11.90
CA GLU A 1140 10.17 -2.64 12.35
C GLU A 1140 11.35 -3.59 12.11
N THR A 1141 11.67 -4.38 13.12
CA THR A 1141 12.60 -5.51 13.02
C THR A 1141 11.84 -6.79 12.70
N GLY A 1142 12.47 -7.74 11.99
CA GLY A 1142 11.88 -9.05 11.70
C GLY A 1142 12.84 -10.21 11.90
N ASP A 1143 12.30 -11.39 12.18
CA ASP A 1143 13.06 -12.64 12.23
C ASP A 1143 13.37 -13.15 10.82
N ASN A 1144 14.61 -12.99 10.43
CA ASN A 1144 15.11 -13.40 9.13
C ASN A 1144 15.09 -14.94 8.95
N SER A 1145 14.97 -15.73 10.02
CA SER A 1145 15.00 -17.20 9.95
C SER A 1145 13.78 -17.81 9.24
N THR A 1146 12.69 -17.06 9.14
CA THR A 1146 11.41 -17.48 8.56
C THR A 1146 11.30 -17.16 7.06
N VAL A 1147 12.20 -16.35 6.50
CA VAL A 1147 12.20 -15.96 5.08
C VAL A 1147 12.27 -17.16 4.13
N LYS A 1148 12.84 -18.28 4.56
CA LYS A 1148 12.87 -19.52 3.75
C LYS A 1148 11.48 -20.17 3.55
N ILE A 1149 10.49 -19.80 4.37
CA ILE A 1149 9.09 -20.28 4.34
C ILE A 1149 8.13 -19.13 3.94
N GLY A 1150 8.55 -17.86 4.00
CA GLY A 1150 7.71 -16.68 3.72
C GLY A 1150 8.48 -15.35 3.79
N GLU A 1151 7.90 -14.31 4.40
CA GLU A 1151 8.68 -13.13 4.82
C GLU A 1151 9.30 -13.37 6.19
N ALA A 1152 10.21 -12.47 6.56
CA ALA A 1152 10.63 -12.35 7.95
C ALA A 1152 9.41 -11.97 8.82
N GLU A 1153 9.22 -12.72 9.90
CA GLU A 1153 8.12 -12.47 10.84
C GLU A 1153 8.38 -11.15 11.61
N PRO A 1154 7.40 -10.24 11.72
CA PRO A 1154 7.48 -9.04 12.54
C PRO A 1154 7.93 -9.30 13.98
N LEU A 1155 8.78 -8.44 14.51
CA LEU A 1155 9.23 -8.45 15.91
C LEU A 1155 8.88 -7.12 16.60
N ASP A 1156 9.89 -6.28 16.86
CA ASP A 1156 9.80 -5.03 17.62
C ASP A 1156 9.87 -3.80 16.70
N LEU A 1157 9.20 -2.72 17.08
CA LEU A 1157 9.35 -1.38 16.51
C LEU A 1157 10.40 -0.60 17.30
N PHE A 1158 11.39 -0.04 16.62
CA PHE A 1158 12.41 0.83 17.21
C PHE A 1158 12.18 2.27 16.79
N TYR A 1159 12.37 3.24 17.68
CA TYR A 1159 12.28 4.67 17.39
C TYR A 1159 13.53 5.45 17.80
N SER A 1160 13.73 6.60 17.16
CA SER A 1160 14.72 7.61 17.55
C SER A 1160 14.30 9.01 17.09
N ARG A 1161 14.80 10.05 17.76
CA ARG A 1161 14.69 11.43 17.32
C ARG A 1161 16.00 11.86 16.66
N ALA A 1162 15.92 12.24 15.40
CA ALA A 1162 16.99 12.94 14.71
C ALA A 1162 17.08 14.40 15.20
N VAL A 1163 18.30 14.86 15.46
CA VAL A 1163 18.61 16.26 15.80
C VAL A 1163 19.72 16.78 14.87
N ASN A 1164 19.87 18.11 14.79
CA ASN A 1164 20.83 18.76 13.89
C ASN A 1164 20.68 18.25 12.44
N TYR A 1165 19.43 18.22 11.96
CA TYR A 1165 19.06 17.69 10.65
C TYR A 1165 19.46 16.22 10.45
N GLY A 1166 19.54 15.43 11.52
CA GLY A 1166 19.92 14.02 11.47
C GLY A 1166 21.42 13.77 11.39
N ASP A 1167 22.23 14.69 11.93
CA ASP A 1167 23.63 14.39 12.24
C ASP A 1167 23.71 13.36 13.37
N ASP A 1168 22.82 13.49 14.37
CA ASP A 1168 22.75 12.65 15.56
C ASP A 1168 21.33 12.09 15.77
N TYR A 1169 21.23 10.90 16.36
CA TYR A 1169 19.98 10.22 16.68
C TYR A 1169 19.94 9.92 18.19
N GLU A 1170 18.90 10.42 18.86
CA GLU A 1170 18.79 10.48 20.32
C GLU A 1170 17.50 9.85 20.84
N VAL A 1171 17.61 9.21 22.00
CA VAL A 1171 16.47 8.77 22.82
C VAL A 1171 16.66 9.21 24.28
N TRP A 1172 17.86 9.01 24.82
CA TRP A 1172 18.18 9.23 26.23
C TRP A 1172 19.19 10.36 26.40
N ALA A 1173 20.14 10.48 25.48
CA ALA A 1173 21.10 11.57 25.48
C ALA A 1173 20.41 12.86 25.04
N GLU A 1174 20.46 13.88 25.89
CA GLU A 1174 20.04 15.24 25.56
C GLU A 1174 21.29 16.02 25.16
N THR A 1175 21.79 15.82 23.93
CA THR A 1175 23.06 16.44 23.51
C THR A 1175 22.90 17.90 23.06
N GLU A 1176 21.76 18.55 23.32
CA GLU A 1176 21.49 19.95 22.95
C GLU A 1176 22.70 20.87 23.23
N GLY A 1177 23.48 21.17 22.18
CA GLY A 1177 24.79 21.82 22.27
C GLY A 1177 25.98 21.06 21.67
N GLY A 1178 25.78 19.85 21.12
CA GLY A 1178 26.77 19.07 20.36
C GLY A 1178 27.74 18.23 21.21
N ASP A 1179 27.39 17.96 22.47
CA ASP A 1179 28.19 17.07 23.33
C ASP A 1179 27.70 15.62 23.21
N VAL A 1180 28.21 14.90 22.20
CA VAL A 1180 27.89 13.49 21.95
C VAL A 1180 28.60 12.50 22.90
N SER A 1181 29.34 12.99 23.91
CA SER A 1181 30.15 12.15 24.79
C SER A 1181 29.34 11.18 25.67
N LEU A 1182 28.05 11.45 25.87
CA LEU A 1182 27.13 10.59 26.61
C LEU A 1182 26.18 9.81 25.71
N CYS A 1183 26.30 9.95 24.39
CA CYS A 1183 25.37 9.30 23.47
C CYS A 1183 25.81 7.88 23.17
N PHE A 1184 24.88 6.92 23.16
CA PHE A 1184 25.16 5.56 22.69
C PHE A 1184 25.18 5.52 21.14
N PRO A 1185 26.09 4.77 20.48
CA PRO A 1185 27.15 3.90 21.01
C PRO A 1185 28.51 4.56 21.30
N ASN A 1186 28.65 5.88 21.16
CA ASN A 1186 29.91 6.57 21.50
C ASN A 1186 30.35 6.29 22.95
N GLU A 1187 29.42 6.44 23.91
CA GLU A 1187 29.55 5.90 25.26
C GLU A 1187 28.83 4.53 25.30
N PRO A 1188 29.55 3.41 25.46
CA PRO A 1188 28.99 2.08 25.28
C PRO A 1188 28.21 1.55 26.49
N TYR A 1189 28.30 2.19 27.66
CA TYR A 1189 27.61 1.77 28.89
C TYR A 1189 27.78 0.27 29.24
N ASP A 1190 28.98 -0.28 29.00
CA ASP A 1190 29.33 -1.70 29.17
C ASP A 1190 28.55 -2.70 28.28
N VAL A 1191 27.85 -2.25 27.23
CA VAL A 1191 27.06 -3.11 26.31
C VAL A 1191 27.85 -3.58 25.07
N LEU A 1192 28.83 -2.79 24.63
CA LEU A 1192 29.69 -3.17 23.51
C LEU A 1192 30.90 -4.00 23.96
N LEU A 1193 31.50 -4.70 23.00
CA LEU A 1193 32.74 -5.44 23.23
C LEU A 1193 33.91 -4.47 23.44
N ILE A 1194 34.87 -4.89 24.25
CA ILE A 1194 36.18 -4.21 24.37
C ILE A 1194 36.80 -4.21 22.97
N ASP A 1195 37.14 -3.02 22.46
CA ASP A 1195 37.70 -2.75 21.12
C ASP A 1195 36.66 -2.54 19.97
N ASP A 1196 35.37 -2.34 20.25
CA ASP A 1196 34.39 -1.94 19.23
C ASP A 1196 34.73 -0.54 18.65
N PRO A 1197 34.86 -0.37 17.32
CA PRO A 1197 35.25 0.91 16.71
C PRO A 1197 34.33 2.09 17.00
N ARG A 1198 33.09 1.85 17.46
CA ARG A 1198 32.11 2.88 17.76
C ARG A 1198 32.35 3.56 19.12
N GLU A 1199 33.03 2.90 20.05
CA GLU A 1199 33.44 3.48 21.34
C GLU A 1199 34.36 4.70 21.10
N ASP A 1200 34.10 5.81 21.80
CA ASP A 1200 34.85 7.07 21.70
C ASP A 1200 35.00 7.63 20.26
N SER A 1201 34.14 7.20 19.33
CA SER A 1201 34.23 7.57 17.91
C SER A 1201 33.62 8.93 17.58
N GLY A 1202 32.70 9.42 18.40
CA GLY A 1202 31.79 10.54 18.15
C GLY A 1202 30.46 10.15 17.49
N PHE A 1203 30.19 8.86 17.28
CA PHE A 1203 28.95 8.39 16.65
C PHE A 1203 27.79 8.34 17.65
N CYS A 1204 26.80 9.23 17.48
CA CYS A 1204 25.57 9.28 18.27
C CYS A 1204 24.41 8.63 17.50
N ASN A 1205 23.94 7.47 17.96
CA ASN A 1205 22.95 6.65 17.25
C ASN A 1205 22.10 5.78 18.19
N GLU A 1206 21.24 6.43 18.97
CA GLU A 1206 20.36 5.80 19.95
C GLU A 1206 19.03 5.39 19.32
N PHE A 1207 18.58 4.16 19.60
CA PHE A 1207 17.26 3.65 19.23
C PHE A 1207 16.69 2.82 20.37
N ASP A 1208 15.39 2.95 20.63
CA ASP A 1208 14.69 2.26 21.72
C ASP A 1208 13.37 1.63 21.24
N LYS A 1209 12.84 0.67 21.99
CA LYS A 1209 11.60 -0.05 21.66
C LYS A 1209 10.36 0.81 21.85
N MET A 1210 9.53 0.87 20.82
CA MET A 1210 8.27 1.62 20.82
C MET A 1210 7.13 0.85 21.51
N GLU A 1211 7.18 -0.47 21.58
CA GLU A 1211 6.18 -1.35 22.21
C GLU A 1211 6.58 -1.91 23.59
N GLN A 1212 7.68 -1.39 24.19
CA GLN A 1212 8.17 -1.73 25.53
C GLN A 1212 8.71 -3.18 25.73
N GLY A 1213 8.88 -3.96 24.66
CA GLY A 1213 9.67 -5.20 24.69
C GLY A 1213 9.13 -6.34 25.54
N THR A 1214 7.81 -6.44 25.71
CA THR A 1214 7.22 -7.61 26.38
C THR A 1214 7.38 -8.86 25.49
N PRO A 1215 8.02 -9.95 25.97
CA PRO A 1215 8.19 -11.16 25.16
C PRO A 1215 6.86 -11.76 24.70
N GLY A 1216 6.79 -12.17 23.43
CA GLY A 1216 5.57 -12.73 22.81
C GLY A 1216 4.60 -11.69 22.25
N LEU A 1217 4.98 -10.40 22.27
CA LEU A 1217 4.27 -9.37 21.53
C LEU A 1217 5.03 -9.06 20.23
N ALA A 1218 4.33 -9.12 19.11
CA ALA A 1218 4.82 -8.66 17.81
C ALA A 1218 4.11 -7.36 17.44
N SER A 1219 4.80 -6.42 16.82
CA SER A 1219 4.21 -5.16 16.36
C SER A 1219 4.43 -4.98 14.88
N SER A 1220 3.37 -4.62 14.15
CA SER A 1220 3.41 -4.38 12.70
C SER A 1220 3.16 -2.92 12.36
N GLU A 1221 3.76 -2.42 11.28
CA GLU A 1221 3.49 -1.14 10.58
C GLU A 1221 3.00 0.02 11.48
N ALA A 1222 3.91 0.95 11.80
CA ALA A 1222 3.58 2.15 12.56
C ALA A 1222 3.17 3.34 11.66
N SER A 1223 2.14 4.06 12.09
CA SER A 1223 1.78 5.39 11.57
C SER A 1223 2.19 6.46 12.58
N LEU A 1224 2.76 7.58 12.09
CA LEU A 1224 3.47 8.54 12.95
C LEU A 1224 3.08 9.99 12.66
N LYS A 1225 3.08 10.82 13.72
CA LYS A 1225 3.01 12.29 13.65
C LYS A 1225 3.94 12.91 14.69
N ALA A 1226 4.58 14.02 14.34
CA ALA A 1226 5.39 14.81 15.27
C ALA A 1226 4.81 16.21 15.43
N ASN A 1227 4.96 16.79 16.63
CA ASN A 1227 4.59 18.19 16.85
C ASN A 1227 5.58 19.16 16.16
N PRO A 1228 5.31 20.48 16.11
CA PRO A 1228 6.14 21.44 15.40
C PRO A 1228 7.56 21.55 15.96
N GLY A 1229 7.74 21.68 17.28
CA GLY A 1229 9.08 21.77 17.88
C GLY A 1229 9.89 20.46 17.86
N GLY A 1230 9.30 19.36 17.40
CA GLY A 1230 9.95 18.05 17.35
C GLY A 1230 10.23 17.46 18.73
N GLU A 1231 9.53 17.94 19.75
CA GLU A 1231 9.51 17.29 21.06
C GLU A 1231 8.71 16.00 20.96
N PHE A 1232 7.41 16.01 20.67
CA PHE A 1232 6.59 14.80 20.73
C PHE A 1232 6.51 14.04 19.43
N LEU A 1233 6.58 12.71 19.55
CA LEU A 1233 6.18 11.75 18.55
C LEU A 1233 4.91 11.03 19.02
N TYR A 1234 3.87 11.04 18.20
CA TYR A 1234 2.68 10.23 18.35
C TYR A 1234 2.75 9.09 17.35
N GLY A 1235 2.63 7.86 17.80
CA GLY A 1235 2.58 6.72 16.91
C GLY A 1235 1.49 5.73 17.26
N VAL A 1236 1.04 5.04 16.23
CA VAL A 1236 -0.04 4.06 16.27
C VAL A 1236 0.35 2.85 15.46
N TRP A 1237 0.05 1.66 15.94
CA TRP A 1237 0.40 0.40 15.27
C TRP A 1237 -0.58 -0.70 15.66
N THR A 1238 -0.46 -1.86 15.02
CA THR A 1238 -1.15 -3.07 15.43
C THR A 1238 -0.18 -3.95 16.22
N GLN A 1239 -0.58 -4.36 17.42
CA GLN A 1239 0.20 -5.24 18.29
C GLN A 1239 -0.50 -6.58 18.44
N ILE A 1240 0.23 -7.67 18.18
CA ILE A 1240 -0.25 -9.04 18.22
C ILE A 1240 0.34 -9.72 19.47
N ASP A 1241 -0.50 -10.38 20.26
CA ASP A 1241 -0.07 -11.31 21.29
C ASP A 1241 -0.07 -12.74 20.72
N GLU A 1242 1.12 -13.28 20.49
CA GLU A 1242 1.30 -14.62 19.91
C GLU A 1242 0.67 -15.74 20.76
N SER A 1243 0.50 -15.51 22.06
CA SER A 1243 -0.02 -16.55 22.97
C SER A 1243 -1.54 -16.66 22.96
N SER A 1244 -2.22 -15.55 22.67
CA SER A 1244 -3.68 -15.46 22.60
C SER A 1244 -4.21 -15.38 21.16
N HIS A 1245 -3.34 -15.08 20.19
CA HIS A 1245 -3.69 -14.70 18.83
C HIS A 1245 -4.66 -13.51 18.78
N GLU A 1246 -4.63 -12.65 19.80
CA GLU A 1246 -5.41 -11.41 19.82
C GLU A 1246 -4.50 -10.27 19.37
N SER A 1247 -5.07 -9.31 18.61
CA SER A 1247 -4.35 -8.10 18.26
C SER A 1247 -5.13 -6.84 18.63
N ASP A 1248 -4.38 -5.82 19.04
CA ASP A 1248 -4.91 -4.55 19.49
C ASP A 1248 -4.31 -3.38 18.70
N ALA A 1249 -5.14 -2.38 18.41
CA ALA A 1249 -4.68 -1.12 17.85
C ALA A 1249 -4.06 -0.29 18.99
N MET A 1250 -2.75 -0.10 18.95
CA MET A 1250 -1.99 0.59 20.00
C MET A 1250 -1.72 2.04 19.62
N ALA A 1251 -1.66 2.91 20.63
CA ALA A 1251 -1.23 4.30 20.49
C ALA A 1251 -0.18 4.62 21.56
N ARG A 1252 0.87 5.35 21.18
CA ARG A 1252 1.90 5.84 22.11
C ARG A 1252 2.24 7.30 21.82
N ARG A 1253 2.41 8.07 22.89
CA ARG A 1253 3.11 9.37 22.86
C ARG A 1253 4.52 9.17 23.38
N ILE A 1254 5.49 9.71 22.66
CA ILE A 1254 6.92 9.64 22.91
C ILE A 1254 7.44 11.07 23.10
N TRP A 1255 8.42 11.22 24.01
CA TRP A 1255 9.13 12.43 24.44
C TRP A 1255 8.56 13.17 25.66
N TRP A 1256 9.48 13.68 26.50
CA TRP A 1256 9.31 13.74 27.96
C TRP A 1256 8.86 12.36 28.45
N ILE A 1257 9.80 11.42 28.42
CA ILE A 1257 9.55 10.09 28.97
C ILE A 1257 9.36 10.32 30.45
N ASP A 1258 8.15 10.26 30.96
CA ASP A 1258 7.90 10.21 32.38
C ASP A 1258 8.76 9.06 32.96
N GLY A 1259 9.95 9.34 33.50
CA GLY A 1259 10.85 8.45 34.25
C GLY A 1259 11.28 7.07 33.70
N TYR A 1260 11.12 6.72 32.41
CA TYR A 1260 11.41 5.36 31.92
C TYR A 1260 12.68 5.26 31.05
N ILE A 1261 13.79 4.86 31.65
CA ILE A 1261 14.85 4.13 30.93
C ILE A 1261 14.61 2.64 31.19
N SER A 1262 14.51 1.82 30.16
CA SER A 1262 14.30 0.39 30.36
C SER A 1262 15.51 -0.24 31.07
N ASP A 1263 15.33 -0.73 32.30
CA ASP A 1263 16.38 -1.46 33.03
C ASP A 1263 16.87 -2.73 32.29
N LEU A 1264 16.07 -3.23 31.33
CA LEU A 1264 16.34 -4.47 30.57
C LEU A 1264 16.73 -4.20 29.11
N TYR A 1265 16.26 -3.12 28.51
CA TYR A 1265 16.35 -2.90 27.06
C TYR A 1265 17.03 -1.59 26.67
N SER A 1266 17.50 -0.78 27.64
CA SER A 1266 18.28 0.43 27.35
C SER A 1266 19.69 0.11 26.86
N TRP A 1267 20.27 1.04 26.09
CA TRP A 1267 21.65 0.96 25.60
C TRP A 1267 21.91 -0.27 24.72
N THR A 1268 20.89 -0.71 23.99
CA THR A 1268 20.97 -1.88 23.13
C THR A 1268 20.94 -1.49 21.66
N LEU A 1269 21.44 -2.39 20.81
CA LEU A 1269 21.32 -2.19 19.37
C LEU A 1269 19.97 -2.74 18.89
N PRO A 1270 19.37 -2.14 17.85
CA PRO A 1270 18.15 -2.65 17.25
C PRO A 1270 18.25 -4.15 16.91
N GLY A 1271 17.37 -4.95 17.52
CA GLY A 1271 17.30 -6.40 17.33
C GLY A 1271 18.11 -7.27 18.32
N THR A 1272 18.73 -6.69 19.35
CA THR A 1272 19.59 -7.47 20.28
C THR A 1272 18.92 -7.89 21.59
N ASN A 1273 17.63 -7.61 21.74
CA ASN A 1273 16.97 -7.53 23.06
C ASN A 1273 16.22 -8.80 23.48
N ASN A 1274 16.49 -9.91 22.77
CA ASN A 1274 15.84 -11.21 22.96
C ASN A 1274 16.73 -12.25 23.69
N GLU A 1275 17.67 -11.80 24.53
CA GLU A 1275 18.42 -12.68 25.46
C GLU A 1275 18.03 -12.51 26.92
#